data_AF-C7YZ74-F1
#
_entry.id   AF-C7YZ74-F1
#
_cell.length_a   1.000
_cell.length_b   1.000
_cell.length_c   1.000
_cell.angle_alpha   90.00
_cell.angle_beta   90.00
_cell.angle_gamma   90.00
#
_symmetry.space_group_name_H-M   'P 1'
#
loop_
_entity.id
_entity.type
_entity.pdbx_description
1 polymer ?
#
loop_
_entity_poly.entity_id
_entity_poly.type
_entity_poly.pdbx_seq_one_letter_code
_entity_poly.pdbx_strand_id
1 'polypeptide(L)'
;MAEAKKPGPERISILGEANIIVDHGLWLNFVVDDLLQNTPTSTYVLITDTNLFDTYVPAFQAQFEAAAEGKATRLLTYTIPPGEASKSRETKAEIEDWMLSQQCTRDTVIIALGGGVMGDMIGYVAATFMRGVRFVQVPTTLLAMVDSSIGGKTAIDTPMGKNLVGAFWQPKRIYIDLAFLETLPVREFINGMAEVVKTAAIWNETEFTVLEESAAHILECVRSKGEGRLTPIKDVLKRIVIGSAGVKAEVVSSDEREGGLRNLLNFGHSIGHAIEAILTPQLLHGEAVAIGMVKEAELARYLGVLRPGAVARLVKCIASYDLPTSIHDKRVVKLTAGKKCPVDVLLQKMGVDKKNDGQKKKIVLLSAIGKCHEPRASVVDDKTIRTILSPSIQVTPGVPSNLDVTVTPPGSKSISNRALVLAALGLGSCRIKNLLHSDDTEYMLSAIHQLGGASYSWQDAGEVLVVDGKGGNLQASKEALYLGNAGTASRFLTTVVALCSPSESASSTILTGNARMKVRPIGPLVDALRSNGVEIEYQGKENSLPLRVDAAGGLKGGVIELAATVSSQYVSSILMAAPYAKNPVTLRLVGGKPISQPYIDMTISMMASFGVHVTASSDEPNTYHIPQGQYQNPSEYIIESDASSATYPLAIAAITGTTCTIPNIGSKSLQGDARFAVDVLQPMGCTVNQSDYSTTVTGPAPGELKGLPHVDMEPMTDAFLTASVLAAVASGKTQITGIANQRVKECNRIAAMKDQLAKFGVQCNELDDGIEVLGKGQDGGISAPTVGIHCYDDHRVAMSFSVLAVASPSPVIVTERECVGKTWPGWWDILSQAFKVDMIGHEPDANADEEDSKSSVMERSVFIIGMRGAGKTTAGNWMAKMLGWKFIDLDQELERRAGCTIPEMIRGSRGWEGFRADELSLLKDVMAKNSHGHIFSCGGGLVETPEARQLLKDYGRNGGNVLLIHRDTEQVVEYLMRDKTRPAYTSEIREVYLRRKDFYQECSNLLYYSPHSESSGSKSEIPCDFQQFVSSISGRSTHLKDVMEKDHSFFVSLTVPDVSEAASLIPEVVVGSDAVELRVDLLQDRSVDSVTRQVSILRALAKKPIVFTLRTVSQGGKFPDEAYEEGLELYRLALRMGMEYVDVEMTLPENIIQTVTESRGHSRIIASHHDPQGTMSWKNASWIPFYNRALQFGDIIKLVGVARSSEDNFDLAKFKSRMQEAQKTPMIAMNMGKAGKLSRVLNKFLTPVSHPALPFKAAPGQMSAAEIRRGLALLGDLDPCNFYLFGKPISASRSPALHNTLFGQTGLPHQYHRLETDNIQDVREVLQAPDFGGASVTIPLKLDVMGQVDELSEAARTIGAVNTVVPIGKADASDRRRLLGDNTDWRGMVHALRDEGVEEQADSETKGAAMVVGSGGTTRAAIFALHSLGFGPIYIAARNQAKVDALAADFPAEYQLQGLSQPSDADKVSSNLNVVISTIPADRPIDPSLQELVGALLSRPAVGTERRVLLEMAYKPSHTPIMQLADEAGNWTTVPGLEVLASQGWYQFELWTGITPLYRDARSAVLGL
;
A
#
# COMPACT_ATOMS: atom_id res chain seq x y z
N MET A 1 60.91 -20.97 33.31
CA MET A 1 60.06 -20.05 32.54
C MET A 1 58.72 -20.75 32.35
N ALA A 2 57.70 -20.36 33.12
CA ALA A 2 56.36 -20.86 32.89
C ALA A 2 55.81 -20.08 31.70
N GLU A 3 55.75 -20.72 30.53
CA GLU A 3 54.94 -20.22 29.42
C GLU A 3 53.52 -20.07 29.94
N ALA A 4 53.05 -18.84 30.02
CA ALA A 4 51.64 -18.56 30.19
C ALA A 4 50.92 -19.21 29.00
N LYS A 5 50.32 -20.39 29.21
CA LYS A 5 49.42 -21.03 28.25
C LYS A 5 48.44 -19.95 27.81
N LYS A 6 48.45 -19.59 26.52
CA LYS A 6 47.40 -18.77 25.92
C LYS A 6 46.06 -19.35 26.40
N PRO A 7 45.14 -18.52 26.94
CA PRO A 7 43.83 -19.02 27.35
C PRO A 7 43.21 -19.71 26.13
N GLY A 8 42.90 -21.01 26.28
CA GLY A 8 42.21 -21.75 25.25
C GLY A 8 40.78 -21.23 25.07
N PRO A 9 40.07 -21.68 24.02
CA PRO A 9 38.73 -21.21 23.74
C PRO A 9 37.78 -21.50 24.91
N GLU A 10 36.81 -20.61 25.12
CA GLU A 10 35.80 -20.73 26.17
C GLU A 10 34.97 -21.99 25.91
N ARG A 11 34.59 -22.72 26.97
CA ARG A 11 33.76 -23.92 26.84
C ARG A 11 32.53 -23.84 27.72
N ILE A 12 31.37 -24.17 27.16
CA ILE A 12 30.09 -24.22 27.87
C ILE A 12 29.65 -25.69 27.96
N SER A 13 29.26 -26.11 29.17
CA SER A 13 28.75 -27.46 29.42
C SER A 13 27.29 -27.57 29.01
N ILE A 14 26.95 -28.63 28.28
CA ILE A 14 25.59 -29.01 27.93
C ILE A 14 25.44 -30.52 28.08
N LEU A 15 24.40 -30.96 28.79
CA LEU A 15 24.15 -32.38 29.07
C LEU A 15 25.35 -33.10 29.71
N GLY A 16 26.09 -32.38 30.57
CA GLY A 16 27.23 -32.92 31.32
C GLY A 16 28.57 -32.89 30.59
N GLU A 17 28.62 -32.44 29.33
CA GLU A 17 29.83 -32.40 28.51
C GLU A 17 30.14 -30.98 28.01
N ALA A 18 31.42 -30.61 27.99
CA ALA A 18 31.91 -29.32 27.51
C ALA A 18 31.97 -29.26 25.96
N ASN A 19 30.80 -29.42 25.31
CA ASN A 19 30.67 -29.59 23.87
C ASN A 19 30.48 -28.29 23.08
N ILE A 20 30.14 -27.20 23.75
CA ILE A 20 30.04 -25.87 23.13
C ILE A 20 31.37 -25.15 23.31
N ILE A 21 31.96 -24.68 22.22
CA ILE A 21 33.27 -24.02 22.19
C ILE A 21 33.08 -22.65 21.55
N VAL A 22 33.43 -21.58 22.26
CA VAL A 22 33.22 -20.19 21.83
C VAL A 22 34.54 -19.44 21.80
N ASP A 23 34.91 -18.92 20.63
CA ASP A 23 35.99 -17.93 20.51
C ASP A 23 35.95 -17.22 19.15
N HIS A 24 36.99 -16.43 18.86
CA HIS A 24 37.17 -15.78 17.56
C HIS A 24 38.25 -16.49 16.73
N GLY A 25 37.96 -16.79 15.46
CA GLY A 25 38.88 -17.42 14.53
C GLY A 25 39.09 -18.92 14.76
N LEU A 26 38.06 -19.64 15.21
CA LEU A 26 38.09 -21.09 15.41
C LEU A 26 38.07 -21.88 14.10
N TRP A 27 37.36 -21.40 13.08
CA TRP A 27 37.00 -22.19 11.89
C TRP A 27 38.20 -22.85 11.20
N LEU A 28 39.24 -22.07 10.92
CA LEU A 28 40.46 -22.55 10.28
C LEU A 28 41.55 -22.98 11.28
N ASN A 29 41.58 -22.38 12.48
CA ASN A 29 42.71 -22.54 13.41
C ASN A 29 42.48 -23.60 14.51
N PHE A 30 41.26 -24.12 14.65
CA PHE A 30 40.90 -25.04 15.74
C PHE A 30 39.98 -26.18 15.29
N VAL A 31 38.94 -25.88 14.51
CA VAL A 31 37.89 -26.86 14.19
C VAL A 31 38.44 -28.07 13.42
N VAL A 32 39.35 -27.85 12.47
CA VAL A 32 39.98 -28.94 11.69
C VAL A 32 40.70 -29.93 12.61
N ASP A 33 41.55 -29.42 13.50
CA ASP A 33 42.32 -30.25 14.42
C ASP A 33 41.41 -30.97 15.43
N ASP A 34 40.40 -30.27 15.98
CA ASP A 34 39.45 -30.86 16.93
C ASP A 34 38.62 -31.97 16.26
N LEU A 35 38.16 -31.78 15.02
CA LEU A 35 37.41 -32.80 14.29
C LEU A 35 38.23 -34.07 14.05
N LEU A 36 39.47 -33.92 13.60
CA LEU A 36 40.36 -35.04 13.28
C LEU A 36 40.83 -35.78 14.54
N GLN A 37 40.94 -35.11 15.68
CA GLN A 37 41.38 -35.71 16.94
C GLN A 37 40.22 -36.28 17.78
N ASN A 38 39.14 -35.51 17.95
CA ASN A 38 38.08 -35.80 18.91
C ASN A 38 36.82 -36.39 18.26
N THR A 39 36.70 -36.36 16.94
CA THR A 39 35.57 -36.91 16.18
C THR A 39 36.01 -37.73 14.95
N PRO A 40 36.97 -38.67 15.07
CA PRO A 40 37.53 -39.38 13.92
C PRO A 40 36.47 -40.20 13.16
N THR A 41 36.60 -40.19 11.83
CA THR A 41 35.76 -40.92 10.86
C THR A 41 36.48 -41.12 9.53
N SER A 42 36.02 -42.08 8.72
CA SER A 42 36.46 -42.22 7.34
C SER A 42 35.91 -41.13 6.42
N THR A 43 34.75 -40.53 6.75
CA THR A 43 34.07 -39.58 5.86
C THR A 43 33.44 -38.43 6.65
N TYR A 44 33.95 -37.22 6.44
CA TYR A 44 33.30 -35.97 6.85
C TYR A 44 32.45 -35.42 5.70
N VAL A 45 31.27 -34.89 6.03
CA VAL A 45 30.36 -34.29 5.05
C VAL A 45 30.00 -32.89 5.51
N LEU A 46 30.55 -31.88 4.83
CA LEU A 46 30.27 -30.47 5.11
C LEU A 46 29.15 -29.97 4.21
N ILE A 47 28.07 -29.49 4.83
CA ILE A 47 26.89 -29.00 4.12
C ILE A 47 26.64 -27.56 4.56
N THR A 48 26.49 -26.67 3.57
CA THR A 48 26.23 -25.24 3.75
C THR A 48 25.20 -24.75 2.73
N ASP A 49 24.83 -23.48 2.78
CA ASP A 49 24.06 -22.83 1.72
C ASP A 49 24.95 -22.15 0.65
N THR A 50 24.35 -21.79 -0.48
CA THR A 50 25.05 -21.14 -1.60
C THR A 50 25.62 -19.76 -1.27
N ASN A 51 25.12 -19.05 -0.25
CA ASN A 51 25.66 -17.74 0.12
C ASN A 51 27.00 -17.87 0.84
N LEU A 52 27.20 -18.97 1.57
CA LEU A 52 28.37 -19.19 2.42
C LEU A 52 29.49 -19.99 1.72
N PHE A 53 29.15 -20.77 0.70
CA PHE A 53 30.06 -21.76 0.12
C PHE A 53 31.36 -21.15 -0.38
N ASP A 54 31.29 -20.23 -1.34
CA ASP A 54 32.48 -19.65 -1.99
C ASP A 54 33.37 -18.86 -1.01
N THR A 55 32.80 -18.38 0.09
CA THR A 55 33.52 -17.59 1.11
C THR A 55 34.26 -18.47 2.13
N TYR A 56 33.64 -19.56 2.61
CA TYR A 56 34.13 -20.27 3.79
C TYR A 56 34.60 -21.71 3.54
N VAL A 57 34.12 -22.36 2.48
CA VAL A 57 34.37 -23.77 2.25
C VAL A 57 35.74 -24.03 1.59
N PRO A 58 36.16 -23.32 0.53
CA PRO A 58 37.45 -23.57 -0.11
C PRO A 58 38.64 -23.49 0.87
N ALA A 59 38.66 -22.46 1.72
CA ALA A 59 39.72 -22.28 2.71
C ALA A 59 39.73 -23.41 3.76
N PHE A 60 38.55 -23.80 4.25
CA PHE A 60 38.43 -24.92 5.19
C PHE A 60 38.87 -26.24 4.57
N GLN A 61 38.48 -26.49 3.31
CA GLN A 61 38.83 -27.71 2.60
C GLN A 61 40.34 -27.84 2.41
N ALA A 62 41.02 -26.76 1.98
CA ALA A 62 42.48 -26.73 1.90
C ALA A 62 43.16 -27.02 3.26
N GLN A 63 42.68 -26.39 4.33
CA GLN A 63 43.22 -26.61 5.68
C GLN A 63 42.97 -28.05 6.17
N PHE A 64 41.78 -28.59 5.91
CA PHE A 64 41.40 -29.95 6.27
C PHE A 64 42.23 -30.99 5.53
N GLU A 65 42.37 -30.86 4.21
CA GLU A 65 43.14 -31.79 3.38
C GLU A 65 44.62 -31.81 3.80
N ALA A 66 45.21 -30.65 4.13
CA ALA A 66 46.56 -30.58 4.68
C ALA A 66 46.69 -31.28 6.04
N ALA A 67 45.75 -31.08 6.97
CA ALA A 67 45.79 -31.70 8.30
C ALA A 67 45.39 -33.20 8.30
N ALA A 68 44.69 -33.63 7.25
CA ALA A 68 44.28 -35.01 7.01
C ALA A 68 45.34 -35.82 6.24
N GLU A 69 46.41 -35.20 5.76
CA GLU A 69 47.47 -35.87 5.01
C GLU A 69 48.00 -37.09 5.80
N GLY A 70 48.03 -38.26 5.15
CA GLY A 70 48.41 -39.53 5.77
C GLY A 70 47.32 -40.24 6.59
N LYS A 71 46.14 -39.64 6.76
CA LYS A 71 44.98 -40.27 7.42
C LYS A 71 44.02 -40.86 6.38
N ALA A 72 43.42 -42.01 6.68
CA ALA A 72 42.39 -42.62 5.83
C ALA A 72 41.02 -41.94 6.04
N THR A 73 40.93 -40.65 5.70
CA THR A 73 39.71 -39.84 5.82
C THR A 73 39.51 -38.96 4.59
N ARG A 74 38.25 -38.64 4.28
CA ARG A 74 37.88 -37.74 3.17
C ARG A 74 36.87 -36.69 3.65
N LEU A 75 36.88 -35.54 2.98
CA LEU A 75 35.89 -34.47 3.15
C LEU A 75 35.04 -34.38 1.87
N LEU A 76 33.72 -34.43 2.02
CA LEU A 76 32.75 -34.14 0.96
C LEU A 76 32.08 -32.81 1.27
N THR A 77 31.78 -32.02 0.22
CA THR A 77 31.12 -30.72 0.36
C THR A 77 29.85 -30.66 -0.49
N TYR A 78 28.80 -30.04 0.04
CA TYR A 78 27.52 -29.87 -0.66
C TYR A 78 26.85 -28.53 -0.31
N THR A 79 26.09 -27.99 -1.25
CA THR A 79 25.33 -26.75 -1.08
C THR A 79 23.84 -26.97 -1.28
N ILE A 80 23.04 -26.27 -0.49
CA ILE A 80 21.60 -26.15 -0.70
C ILE A 80 21.21 -24.67 -0.88
N PRO A 81 20.02 -24.37 -1.44
CA PRO A 81 19.54 -22.99 -1.47
C PRO A 81 19.39 -22.41 -0.04
N PRO A 82 19.57 -21.10 0.15
CA PRO A 82 19.46 -20.47 1.46
C PRO A 82 18.00 -20.27 1.88
N GLY A 83 17.79 -20.03 3.18
CA GLY A 83 16.52 -19.57 3.74
C GLY A 83 15.52 -20.68 4.10
N GLU A 84 14.42 -20.29 4.75
CA GLU A 84 13.50 -21.21 5.43
C GLU A 84 12.86 -22.26 4.50
N ALA A 85 12.70 -21.93 3.22
CA ALA A 85 12.13 -22.86 2.23
C ALA A 85 12.98 -24.14 2.03
N SER A 86 14.25 -24.14 2.42
CA SER A 86 15.11 -25.32 2.42
C SER A 86 14.86 -26.27 3.58
N LYS A 87 14.13 -25.87 4.63
CA LYS A 87 13.65 -26.79 5.67
C LYS A 87 12.43 -27.56 5.19
N SER A 88 12.65 -28.42 4.21
CA SER A 88 11.59 -29.14 3.50
C SER A 88 11.87 -30.64 3.39
N ARG A 89 10.83 -31.41 3.04
CA ARG A 89 10.97 -32.84 2.74
C ARG A 89 11.83 -33.06 1.50
N GLU A 90 11.64 -32.22 0.49
CA GLU A 90 12.37 -32.26 -0.76
C GLU A 90 13.88 -32.05 -0.56
N THR A 91 14.27 -31.00 0.16
CA THR A 91 15.69 -30.73 0.45
C THR A 91 16.32 -31.85 1.29
N LYS A 92 15.56 -32.44 2.23
CA LYS A 92 16.00 -33.62 2.97
C LYS A 92 16.38 -34.78 2.05
N ALA A 93 15.45 -35.14 1.15
CA ALA A 93 15.65 -36.23 0.22
C ALA A 93 16.84 -35.94 -0.72
N GLU A 94 16.95 -34.71 -1.21
CA GLU A 94 18.06 -34.29 -2.08
C GLU A 94 19.43 -34.53 -1.42
N ILE A 95 19.59 -34.12 -0.16
CA ILE A 95 20.84 -34.32 0.59
C ILE A 95 21.10 -35.80 0.84
N GLU A 96 20.08 -36.55 1.29
CA GLU A 96 20.22 -37.97 1.62
C GLU A 96 20.59 -38.81 0.40
N ASP A 97 19.91 -38.59 -0.73
CA ASP A 97 20.19 -39.29 -1.99
C ASP A 97 21.59 -38.95 -2.51
N TRP A 98 22.03 -37.70 -2.39
CA TRP A 98 23.40 -37.32 -2.71
C TRP A 98 24.41 -38.02 -1.80
N MET A 99 24.21 -38.02 -0.48
CA MET A 99 25.10 -38.71 0.47
C MET A 99 25.20 -40.22 0.17
N LEU A 100 24.07 -40.86 -0.18
CA LEU A 100 24.04 -42.27 -0.60
C LEU A 100 24.82 -42.48 -1.90
N SER A 101 24.72 -41.56 -2.86
CA SER A 101 25.48 -41.62 -4.12
C SER A 101 27.00 -41.54 -3.90
N GLN A 102 27.44 -40.84 -2.84
CA GLN A 102 28.86 -40.73 -2.45
C GLN A 102 29.35 -41.88 -1.57
N GLN A 103 28.51 -42.89 -1.35
CA GLN A 103 28.80 -44.05 -0.49
C GLN A 103 29.12 -43.65 0.96
N CYS A 104 28.43 -42.65 1.51
CA CYS A 104 28.51 -42.35 2.94
C CYS A 104 27.98 -43.53 3.77
N THR A 105 28.66 -43.83 4.89
CA THR A 105 28.29 -44.96 5.76
C THR A 105 27.85 -44.48 7.15
N ARG A 106 27.64 -45.41 8.08
CA ARG A 106 27.18 -45.09 9.44
C ARG A 106 28.25 -44.39 10.28
N ASP A 107 29.52 -44.46 9.88
CA ASP A 107 30.61 -43.77 10.57
C ASP A 107 30.68 -42.28 10.23
N THR A 108 29.97 -41.81 9.21
CA THR A 108 30.00 -40.42 8.72
C THR A 108 29.81 -39.40 9.86
N VAL A 109 30.57 -38.30 9.77
CA VAL A 109 30.38 -37.12 10.61
C VAL A 109 29.93 -35.95 9.73
N ILE A 110 28.72 -35.46 9.97
CA ILE A 110 28.18 -34.32 9.22
C ILE A 110 28.59 -33.01 9.91
N ILE A 111 28.98 -32.00 9.13
CA ILE A 111 29.32 -30.66 9.58
C ILE A 111 28.25 -29.71 9.05
N ALA A 112 27.38 -29.22 9.92
CA ALA A 112 26.36 -28.23 9.57
C ALA A 112 26.96 -26.82 9.68
N LEU A 113 27.38 -26.25 8.54
CA LEU A 113 27.90 -24.89 8.44
C LEU A 113 26.77 -23.95 8.03
N GLY A 114 26.35 -23.04 8.91
CA GLY A 114 25.35 -22.04 8.56
C GLY A 114 24.51 -21.52 9.72
N GLY A 115 23.39 -20.88 9.37
CA GLY A 115 22.40 -20.41 10.33
C GLY A 115 21.48 -21.50 10.87
N GLY A 116 20.38 -21.10 11.52
CA GLY A 116 19.39 -22.04 12.08
C GLY A 116 18.71 -22.94 11.05
N VAL A 117 18.55 -22.46 9.81
CA VAL A 117 18.05 -23.29 8.70
C VAL A 117 18.96 -24.51 8.47
N MET A 118 20.27 -24.25 8.34
CA MET A 118 21.27 -25.31 8.16
C MET A 118 21.32 -26.21 9.39
N GLY A 119 21.34 -25.63 10.58
CA GLY A 119 21.39 -26.38 11.83
C GLY A 119 20.24 -27.37 11.99
N ASP A 120 19.00 -26.93 11.71
CA ASP A 120 17.81 -27.75 11.82
C ASP A 120 17.73 -28.81 10.71
N MET A 121 17.92 -28.40 9.45
CA MET A 121 17.81 -29.28 8.28
C MET A 121 18.89 -30.36 8.34
N ILE A 122 20.15 -29.96 8.48
CA ILE A 122 21.28 -30.89 8.45
C ILE A 122 21.34 -31.72 9.73
N GLY A 123 20.96 -31.16 10.86
CA GLY A 123 20.76 -31.93 12.09
C GLY A 123 19.71 -33.02 11.92
N TYR A 124 18.63 -32.77 11.17
CA TYR A 124 17.58 -33.76 10.95
C TYR A 124 17.98 -34.83 9.93
N VAL A 125 18.78 -34.47 8.91
CA VAL A 125 19.47 -35.46 8.07
C VAL A 125 20.36 -36.34 8.95
N ALA A 126 21.19 -35.75 9.82
CA ALA A 126 22.05 -36.52 10.72
C ALA A 126 21.26 -37.46 11.64
N ALA A 127 20.11 -37.02 12.15
CA ALA A 127 19.25 -37.81 13.01
C ALA A 127 18.65 -39.05 12.33
N THR A 128 18.49 -39.01 11.00
CA THR A 128 17.72 -40.03 10.25
C THR A 128 18.55 -40.83 9.24
N PHE A 129 19.64 -40.27 8.72
CA PHE A 129 20.57 -40.97 7.84
C PHE A 129 21.13 -42.20 8.54
N MET A 130 20.90 -43.38 7.97
CA MET A 130 21.22 -44.68 8.58
C MET A 130 20.75 -44.84 10.04
N ARG A 131 19.60 -44.25 10.38
CA ARG A 131 18.99 -44.22 11.73
C ARG A 131 19.83 -43.47 12.77
N GLY A 132 20.59 -42.47 12.33
CA GLY A 132 21.39 -41.61 13.20
C GLY A 132 22.88 -41.77 12.95
N VAL A 133 23.52 -40.66 12.59
CA VAL A 133 24.98 -40.49 12.49
C VAL A 133 25.43 -39.30 13.33
N ARG A 134 26.74 -39.20 13.56
CA ARG A 134 27.33 -38.10 14.33
C ARG A 134 27.28 -36.82 13.49
N PHE A 135 27.04 -35.68 14.14
CA PHE A 135 27.20 -34.38 13.50
C PHE A 135 27.70 -33.32 14.47
N VAL A 136 28.17 -32.21 13.91
CA VAL A 136 28.58 -31.01 14.65
C VAL A 136 27.87 -29.78 14.08
N GLN A 137 27.71 -28.75 14.90
CA GLN A 137 27.17 -27.45 14.50
C GLN A 137 28.30 -26.43 14.37
N VAL A 138 28.25 -25.64 13.30
CA VAL A 138 29.13 -24.48 13.08
C VAL A 138 28.22 -23.29 12.76
N PRO A 139 27.62 -22.66 13.79
CA PRO A 139 26.70 -21.55 13.60
C PRO A 139 27.39 -20.32 13.01
N THR A 140 26.84 -19.79 11.91
CA THR A 140 27.39 -18.60 11.22
C THR A 140 26.53 -17.35 11.39
N THR A 141 25.31 -17.47 11.92
CA THR A 141 24.45 -16.33 12.26
C THR A 141 24.39 -16.12 13.77
N LEU A 142 24.18 -14.87 14.19
CA LEU A 142 24.01 -14.54 15.62
C LEU A 142 22.91 -15.42 16.25
N LEU A 143 21.78 -15.55 15.55
CA LEU A 143 20.67 -16.42 15.96
C LEU A 143 21.11 -17.85 16.25
N ALA A 144 21.92 -18.43 15.36
CA ALA A 144 22.36 -19.80 15.52
C ALA A 144 23.38 -19.96 16.66
N MET A 145 24.23 -18.96 16.87
CA MET A 145 25.22 -18.96 17.97
C MET A 145 24.55 -18.91 19.34
N VAL A 146 23.45 -18.17 19.47
CA VAL A 146 22.78 -17.93 20.77
C VAL A 146 21.59 -18.84 21.03
N ASP A 147 21.03 -19.44 19.98
CA ASP A 147 19.80 -20.23 20.08
C ASP A 147 19.86 -21.54 19.27
N SER A 148 19.65 -21.52 17.95
CA SER A 148 19.24 -22.73 17.22
C SER A 148 20.27 -23.88 17.20
N SER A 149 21.57 -23.60 17.22
CA SER A 149 22.59 -24.66 17.25
C SER A 149 22.62 -25.44 18.57
N ILE A 150 22.02 -24.89 19.63
CA ILE A 150 22.09 -25.41 20.99
C ILE A 150 20.82 -26.20 21.34
N GLY A 151 21.04 -27.44 21.80
CA GLY A 151 20.03 -28.30 22.40
C GLY A 151 19.31 -29.27 21.47
N GLY A 152 19.80 -29.42 20.24
CA GLY A 152 19.52 -30.59 19.39
C GLY A 152 18.08 -30.70 18.88
N LYS A 153 17.31 -29.61 18.86
CA LYS A 153 16.02 -29.60 18.13
C LYS A 153 16.34 -29.48 16.65
N THR A 154 15.98 -30.49 15.88
CA THR A 154 16.20 -30.53 14.42
C THR A 154 14.86 -30.77 13.76
N ALA A 155 14.53 -30.04 12.71
CA ALA A 155 13.19 -30.09 12.13
C ALA A 155 13.12 -29.59 10.70
N ILE A 156 12.02 -29.93 10.05
CA ILE A 156 11.57 -29.37 8.78
C ILE A 156 10.16 -28.78 8.94
N ASP A 157 9.83 -27.89 8.03
CA ASP A 157 8.52 -27.30 7.91
C ASP A 157 7.62 -28.15 7.00
N THR A 158 6.32 -27.95 7.16
CA THR A 158 5.31 -28.51 6.28
C THR A 158 4.33 -27.39 5.90
N PRO A 159 3.47 -27.57 4.88
CA PRO A 159 2.46 -26.57 4.55
C PRO A 159 1.55 -26.17 5.74
N MET A 160 1.45 -27.02 6.77
CA MET A 160 0.65 -26.74 7.96
C MET A 160 1.34 -25.81 8.96
N GLY A 161 2.67 -25.69 8.93
CA GLY A 161 3.42 -24.84 9.86
C GLY A 161 4.86 -25.24 10.13
N LYS A 162 5.44 -24.53 11.09
CA LYS A 162 6.87 -24.54 11.46
C LYS A 162 7.28 -25.76 12.27
N ASN A 163 8.39 -26.37 11.90
CA ASN A 163 9.13 -27.35 12.71
C ASN A 163 8.23 -28.47 13.26
N LEU A 164 7.29 -28.95 12.43
CA LEU A 164 6.26 -29.91 12.84
C LEU A 164 6.73 -31.36 12.71
N VAL A 165 7.74 -31.61 11.87
CA VAL A 165 8.36 -32.92 11.70
C VAL A 165 9.84 -32.76 11.96
N GLY A 166 10.39 -33.58 12.87
CA GLY A 166 11.77 -33.42 13.29
C GLY A 166 12.22 -34.48 14.29
N ALA A 167 13.40 -34.29 14.87
CA ALA A 167 13.97 -35.15 15.89
C ALA A 167 14.76 -34.34 16.92
N PHE A 168 14.82 -34.86 18.15
CA PHE A 168 15.83 -34.43 19.12
C PHE A 168 17.11 -35.22 18.86
N TRP A 169 18.15 -34.55 18.35
CA TRP A 169 19.44 -35.13 18.01
C TRP A 169 20.57 -34.17 18.39
N GLN A 170 21.34 -34.53 19.42
CA GLN A 170 22.37 -33.66 19.96
C GLN A 170 23.64 -33.69 19.10
N PRO A 171 24.21 -32.52 18.73
CA PRO A 171 25.50 -32.46 18.08
C PRO A 171 26.61 -32.90 19.04
N LYS A 172 27.67 -33.50 18.51
CA LYS A 172 28.87 -33.88 19.28
C LYS A 172 29.71 -32.68 19.67
N ARG A 173 29.68 -31.62 18.87
CA ARG A 173 30.35 -30.34 19.10
C ARG A 173 29.54 -29.21 18.52
N ILE A 174 29.61 -28.04 19.17
CA ILE A 174 29.04 -26.78 18.68
C ILE A 174 30.18 -25.76 18.68
N TYR A 175 30.67 -25.41 17.49
CA TYR A 175 31.81 -24.50 17.31
C TYR A 175 31.32 -23.09 16.97
N ILE A 176 31.21 -22.25 17.99
CA ILE A 176 30.77 -20.86 17.87
C ILE A 176 31.98 -19.98 17.56
N ASP A 177 32.22 -19.72 16.27
CA ASP A 177 33.24 -18.78 15.82
C ASP A 177 32.64 -17.39 15.57
N LEU A 178 32.95 -16.44 16.46
CA LEU A 178 32.44 -15.07 16.37
C LEU A 178 32.89 -14.34 15.09
N ALA A 179 33.94 -14.81 14.40
CA ALA A 179 34.42 -14.22 13.16
C ALA A 179 33.39 -14.27 12.02
N PHE A 180 32.45 -15.23 12.05
CA PHE A 180 31.38 -15.30 11.04
C PHE A 180 30.46 -14.07 11.07
N LEU A 181 30.33 -13.39 12.21
CA LEU A 181 29.51 -12.19 12.32
C LEU A 181 30.05 -11.02 11.46
N GLU A 182 31.33 -11.03 11.08
CA GLU A 182 31.92 -9.96 10.28
C GLU A 182 31.26 -9.82 8.91
N THR A 183 30.95 -10.93 8.25
CA THR A 183 30.31 -10.95 6.92
C THR A 183 28.79 -11.02 6.96
N LEU A 184 28.20 -11.26 8.15
CA LEU A 184 26.76 -11.42 8.32
C LEU A 184 26.01 -10.13 7.91
N PRO A 185 24.96 -10.23 7.08
CA PRO A 185 24.15 -9.08 6.70
C PRO A 185 23.52 -8.40 7.93
N VAL A 186 23.39 -7.07 7.88
CA VAL A 186 22.82 -6.26 8.97
C VAL A 186 21.45 -6.77 9.42
N ARG A 187 20.58 -7.14 8.48
CA ARG A 187 19.24 -7.66 8.78
C ARG A 187 19.30 -8.99 9.54
N GLU A 188 20.21 -9.89 9.17
CA GLU A 188 20.37 -11.18 9.86
C GLU A 188 21.02 -11.03 11.25
N PHE A 189 21.85 -10.01 11.42
CA PHE A 189 22.36 -9.66 12.75
C PHE A 189 21.22 -9.20 13.66
N ILE A 190 20.39 -8.26 13.17
CA ILE A 190 19.20 -7.76 13.89
C ILE A 190 18.21 -8.89 14.18
N ASN A 191 17.97 -9.77 13.20
CA ASN A 191 17.16 -10.97 13.34
C ASN A 191 17.60 -11.82 14.54
N GLY A 192 18.91 -12.05 14.71
CA GLY A 192 19.46 -12.78 15.86
C GLY A 192 19.32 -12.07 17.20
N MET A 193 19.27 -10.74 17.23
CA MET A 193 19.07 -9.98 18.47
C MET A 193 17.71 -10.24 19.11
N ALA A 194 16.69 -10.66 18.34
CA ALA A 194 15.39 -11.03 18.91
C ALA A 194 15.52 -12.20 19.92
N GLU A 195 16.32 -13.21 19.59
CA GLU A 195 16.56 -14.37 20.47
C GLU A 195 17.39 -14.00 21.70
N VAL A 196 18.32 -13.05 21.53
CA VAL A 196 19.10 -12.50 22.64
C VAL A 196 18.19 -11.75 23.62
N VAL A 197 17.35 -10.84 23.12
CA VAL A 197 16.38 -10.07 23.92
C VAL A 197 15.40 -11.01 24.60
N LYS A 198 14.88 -12.03 23.89
CA LYS A 198 14.03 -13.08 24.47
C LYS A 198 14.69 -13.73 25.68
N THR A 199 15.94 -14.20 25.51
CA THR A 199 16.67 -14.94 26.54
C THR A 199 16.91 -14.08 27.78
N ALA A 200 17.28 -12.81 27.59
CA ALA A 200 17.41 -11.87 28.69
C ALA A 200 16.05 -11.59 29.37
N ALA A 201 14.98 -11.38 28.59
CA ALA A 201 13.65 -11.04 29.09
C ALA A 201 13.02 -12.13 29.97
N ILE A 202 13.32 -13.41 29.71
CA ILE A 202 12.78 -14.53 30.51
C ILE A 202 13.66 -14.90 31.71
N TRP A 203 14.94 -14.52 31.73
CA TRP A 203 15.93 -15.11 32.65
C TRP A 203 16.74 -14.11 33.48
N ASN A 204 17.14 -12.96 32.91
CA ASN A 204 18.12 -12.08 33.56
C ASN A 204 17.90 -10.60 33.21
N GLU A 205 17.36 -9.85 34.18
CA GLU A 205 17.14 -8.41 34.06
C GLU A 205 18.45 -7.61 33.91
N THR A 206 19.54 -8.04 34.53
CA THR A 206 20.84 -7.33 34.43
C THR A 206 21.40 -7.40 33.01
N GLU A 207 21.33 -8.58 32.37
CA GLU A 207 21.70 -8.69 30.95
C GLU A 207 20.73 -7.90 30.07
N PHE A 208 19.44 -7.86 30.42
CA PHE A 208 18.47 -7.04 29.70
C PHE A 208 18.86 -5.55 29.72
N THR A 209 19.25 -5.00 30.87
CA THR A 209 19.75 -3.62 30.99
C THR A 209 20.98 -3.37 30.12
N VAL A 210 21.92 -4.33 30.08
CA VAL A 210 23.12 -4.21 29.23
C VAL A 210 22.76 -4.17 27.75
N LEU A 211 21.74 -4.93 27.33
CA LEU A 211 21.21 -4.87 25.96
C LEU A 211 20.62 -3.50 25.64
N GLU A 212 19.90 -2.88 26.58
CA GLU A 212 19.36 -1.52 26.42
C GLU A 212 20.50 -0.51 26.23
N GLU A 213 21.51 -0.54 27.09
CA GLU A 213 22.66 0.37 27.07
C GLU A 213 23.54 0.20 25.82
N SER A 214 23.68 -1.04 25.33
CA SER A 214 24.57 -1.35 24.21
C SER A 214 23.93 -1.18 22.82
N ALA A 215 22.60 -1.04 22.73
CA ALA A 215 21.87 -1.13 21.48
C ALA A 215 22.34 -0.13 20.40
N ALA A 216 22.50 1.14 20.78
CA ALA A 216 22.90 2.19 19.85
C ALA A 216 24.31 1.94 19.26
N HIS A 217 25.26 1.59 20.13
CA HIS A 217 26.64 1.30 19.72
C HIS A 217 26.71 0.02 18.87
N ILE A 218 25.97 -1.04 19.24
CA ILE A 218 25.90 -2.27 18.44
C ILE A 218 25.39 -1.96 17.03
N LEU A 219 24.27 -1.24 16.90
CA LEU A 219 23.70 -0.91 15.59
C LEU A 219 24.62 0.00 14.76
N GLU A 220 25.32 0.95 15.38
CA GLU A 220 26.29 1.78 14.69
C GLU A 220 27.41 0.95 14.08
N CYS A 221 28.07 0.09 14.87
CA CYS A 221 29.14 -0.78 14.40
C CYS A 221 28.65 -1.77 13.34
N VAL A 222 27.48 -2.38 13.54
CA VAL A 222 26.89 -3.33 12.59
C VAL A 222 26.54 -2.64 11.26
N ARG A 223 26.08 -1.38 11.27
CA ARG A 223 25.78 -0.64 10.04
C ARG A 223 27.01 -0.02 9.38
N SER A 224 28.13 0.07 10.08
CA SER A 224 29.38 0.59 9.53
C SER A 224 29.94 -0.32 8.43
N LYS A 225 30.68 0.28 7.48
CA LYS A 225 31.28 -0.41 6.34
C LYS A 225 32.79 -0.51 6.54
N GLY A 226 33.36 -1.68 6.25
CA GLY A 226 34.81 -1.92 6.28
C GLY A 226 35.20 -3.21 7.03
N GLU A 227 36.42 -3.68 6.81
CA GLU A 227 37.01 -4.76 7.61
C GLU A 227 37.17 -4.33 9.07
N GLY A 228 37.02 -5.29 9.99
CA GLY A 228 37.13 -5.02 11.42
C GLY A 228 36.00 -4.17 12.01
N ARG A 229 34.88 -3.99 11.28
CA ARG A 229 33.73 -3.17 11.74
C ARG A 229 33.16 -3.55 13.11
N LEU A 230 33.30 -4.81 13.52
CA LEU A 230 32.79 -5.32 14.80
C LEU A 230 33.82 -5.25 15.94
N THR A 231 35.07 -4.87 15.65
CA THR A 231 36.15 -4.78 16.66
C THR A 231 35.76 -3.96 17.89
N PRO A 232 35.10 -2.79 17.77
CA PRO A 232 34.74 -1.96 18.94
C PRO A 232 33.77 -2.64 19.92
N ILE A 233 32.96 -3.58 19.42
CA ILE A 233 31.93 -4.28 20.19
C ILE A 233 32.27 -5.77 20.42
N LYS A 234 33.48 -6.21 20.07
CA LYS A 234 33.88 -7.62 20.12
C LYS A 234 33.64 -8.26 21.50
N ASP A 235 34.03 -7.58 22.56
CA ASP A 235 33.87 -8.10 23.93
C ASP A 235 32.40 -8.13 24.37
N VAL A 236 31.60 -7.15 23.94
CA VAL A 236 30.15 -7.12 24.17
C VAL A 236 29.47 -8.28 23.45
N LEU A 237 29.83 -8.54 22.18
CA LEU A 237 29.29 -9.68 21.43
C LEU A 237 29.69 -11.01 22.06
N LYS A 238 30.96 -11.15 22.50
CA LYS A 238 31.42 -12.35 23.20
C LYS A 238 30.63 -12.57 24.50
N ARG A 239 30.36 -11.52 25.28
CA ARG A 239 29.50 -11.58 26.47
C ARG A 239 28.08 -12.03 26.12
N ILE A 240 27.44 -11.39 25.14
CA ILE A 240 26.06 -11.70 24.72
C ILE A 240 25.94 -13.17 24.31
N VAL A 241 26.89 -13.64 23.48
CA VAL A 241 26.85 -15.00 22.96
C VAL A 241 27.09 -16.02 24.06
N ILE A 242 28.09 -15.83 24.93
CA ILE A 242 28.35 -16.73 26.06
C ILE A 242 27.17 -16.75 27.04
N GLY A 243 26.63 -15.57 27.38
CA GLY A 243 25.52 -15.44 28.31
C GLY A 243 24.26 -16.15 27.80
N SER A 244 23.85 -15.87 26.56
CA SER A 244 22.66 -16.49 25.97
C SER A 244 22.84 -18.00 25.74
N ALA A 245 24.00 -18.42 25.23
CA ALA A 245 24.30 -19.84 25.03
C ALA A 245 24.33 -20.60 26.37
N GLY A 246 24.89 -19.99 27.42
CA GLY A 246 24.94 -20.54 28.78
C GLY A 246 23.55 -20.80 29.35
N VAL A 247 22.65 -19.81 29.27
CA VAL A 247 21.25 -19.96 29.72
C VAL A 247 20.56 -21.10 28.97
N LYS A 248 20.69 -21.12 27.63
CA LYS A 248 20.07 -22.18 26.83
C LYS A 248 20.64 -23.56 27.17
N ALA A 249 21.95 -23.68 27.34
CA ALA A 249 22.60 -24.92 27.73
C ALA A 249 22.13 -25.42 29.11
N GLU A 250 21.96 -24.53 30.08
CA GLU A 250 21.44 -24.87 31.41
C GLU A 250 19.99 -25.37 31.35
N VAL A 251 19.12 -24.63 30.65
CA VAL A 251 17.70 -24.99 30.49
C VAL A 251 17.56 -26.33 29.76
N VAL A 252 18.33 -26.55 28.69
CA VAL A 252 18.31 -27.82 27.94
C VAL A 252 18.85 -28.96 28.77
N SER A 253 19.92 -28.74 29.55
CA SER A 253 20.47 -29.78 30.43
C SER A 253 19.46 -30.21 31.49
N SER A 254 18.61 -29.28 31.93
CA SER A 254 17.55 -29.54 32.91
C SER A 254 16.30 -30.17 32.29
N ASP A 255 15.98 -29.85 31.03
CA ASP A 255 14.77 -30.30 30.35
C ASP A 255 15.01 -30.53 28.85
N GLU A 256 15.76 -31.59 28.51
CA GLU A 256 16.15 -31.87 27.13
C GLU A 256 14.94 -32.06 26.22
N ARG A 257 13.87 -32.71 26.71
CA ARG A 257 12.72 -33.13 25.91
C ARG A 257 11.49 -32.23 26.04
N GLU A 258 11.67 -31.03 26.59
CA GLU A 258 10.63 -30.00 26.66
C GLU A 258 9.36 -30.43 27.43
N GLY A 259 9.56 -31.05 28.60
CA GLY A 259 8.47 -31.42 29.51
C GLY A 259 7.89 -30.24 30.31
N GLY A 260 8.61 -29.12 30.43
CA GLY A 260 8.13 -27.94 31.15
C GLY A 260 9.05 -26.73 31.04
N LEU A 261 10.21 -26.77 31.71
CA LEU A 261 11.12 -25.61 31.82
C LEU A 261 11.57 -25.09 30.44
N ARG A 262 11.82 -25.99 29.49
CA ARG A 262 12.25 -25.60 28.14
C ARG A 262 11.15 -24.86 27.36
N ASN A 263 9.89 -24.91 27.80
CA ASN A 263 8.82 -24.09 27.21
C ASN A 263 9.15 -22.60 27.28
N LEU A 264 9.86 -22.14 28.32
CA LEU A 264 10.19 -20.72 28.52
C LEU A 264 11.03 -20.14 27.37
N LEU A 265 11.84 -20.96 26.70
CA LEU A 265 12.61 -20.56 25.53
C LEU A 265 11.73 -20.24 24.30
N ASN A 266 10.42 -20.49 24.38
CA ASN A 266 9.44 -20.13 23.35
C ASN A 266 8.64 -18.87 23.74
N PHE A 267 9.17 -17.99 24.59
CA PHE A 267 8.60 -16.66 24.78
C PHE A 267 8.57 -15.90 23.45
N GLY A 268 7.41 -15.34 23.12
CA GLY A 268 7.11 -14.72 21.84
C GLY A 268 6.89 -15.69 20.69
N HIS A 269 7.16 -16.98 20.84
CA HIS A 269 7.08 -17.94 19.72
C HIS A 269 5.68 -18.51 19.50
N SER A 270 4.78 -18.47 20.49
CA SER A 270 3.42 -19.00 20.32
C SER A 270 2.67 -18.16 19.27
N ILE A 271 2.71 -16.84 19.44
CA ILE A 271 2.16 -15.89 18.47
C ILE A 271 3.16 -15.68 17.31
N GLY A 272 4.46 -15.60 17.60
CA GLY A 272 5.50 -15.39 16.60
C GLY A 272 5.52 -16.46 15.51
N HIS A 273 5.45 -17.76 15.87
CA HIS A 273 5.38 -18.83 14.87
C HIS A 273 4.08 -18.82 14.07
N ALA A 274 2.97 -18.35 14.64
CA ALA A 274 1.72 -18.22 13.90
C ALA A 274 1.83 -17.12 12.83
N ILE A 275 2.43 -15.98 13.17
CA ILE A 275 2.74 -14.90 12.23
C ILE A 275 3.75 -15.40 11.18
N GLU A 276 4.83 -16.04 11.62
CA GLU A 276 5.88 -16.58 10.76
C GLU A 276 5.32 -17.60 9.76
N ALA A 277 4.42 -18.51 10.19
CA ALA A 277 3.81 -19.49 9.30
C ALA A 277 2.98 -18.87 8.16
N ILE A 278 2.55 -17.61 8.31
CA ILE A 278 1.82 -16.87 7.28
C ILE A 278 2.78 -16.01 6.46
N LEU A 279 3.73 -15.31 7.10
CA LEU A 279 4.58 -14.28 6.48
C LEU A 279 5.96 -14.79 6.02
N THR A 280 6.29 -16.04 6.31
CA THR A 280 7.47 -16.73 5.76
C THR A 280 7.32 -16.94 4.25
N PRO A 281 8.42 -16.87 3.49
CA PRO A 281 9.81 -16.63 3.92
C PRO A 281 10.25 -15.15 3.90
N GLN A 282 9.34 -14.19 3.69
CA GLN A 282 9.72 -12.78 3.55
C GLN A 282 10.00 -12.10 4.89
N LEU A 283 9.21 -12.43 5.92
CA LEU A 283 9.48 -12.08 7.31
C LEU A 283 10.40 -13.14 7.92
N LEU A 284 11.51 -12.71 8.52
CA LEU A 284 12.45 -13.62 9.16
C LEU A 284 11.94 -14.06 10.54
N HIS A 285 12.47 -15.17 11.02
CA HIS A 285 12.08 -15.78 12.30
C HIS A 285 12.13 -14.80 13.48
N GLY A 286 13.27 -14.18 13.73
CA GLY A 286 13.46 -13.23 14.83
C GLY A 286 12.62 -11.97 14.69
N GLU A 287 12.32 -11.53 13.47
CA GLU A 287 11.38 -10.44 13.23
C GLU A 287 9.95 -10.84 13.64
N ALA A 288 9.53 -12.06 13.34
CA ALA A 288 8.24 -12.59 13.79
C ALA A 288 8.21 -12.83 15.31
N VAL A 289 9.29 -13.34 15.90
CA VAL A 289 9.45 -13.53 17.35
C VAL A 289 9.42 -12.19 18.08
N ALA A 290 10.02 -11.13 17.54
CA ALA A 290 9.96 -9.79 18.11
C ALA A 290 8.51 -9.28 18.23
N ILE A 291 7.72 -9.40 17.17
CA ILE A 291 6.28 -9.05 17.19
C ILE A 291 5.53 -9.95 18.16
N GLY A 292 5.82 -11.26 18.15
CA GLY A 292 5.23 -12.23 19.06
C GLY A 292 5.53 -11.94 20.53
N MET A 293 6.74 -11.53 20.88
CA MET A 293 7.14 -11.13 22.24
C MET A 293 6.32 -9.94 22.72
N VAL A 294 6.11 -8.95 21.86
CA VAL A 294 5.25 -7.80 22.17
C VAL A 294 3.82 -8.26 22.45
N LYS A 295 3.24 -9.08 21.57
CA LYS A 295 1.86 -9.56 21.74
C LYS A 295 1.68 -10.48 22.94
N GLU A 296 2.65 -11.34 23.25
CA GLU A 296 2.63 -12.18 24.46
C GLU A 296 2.80 -11.35 25.75
N ALA A 297 3.59 -10.27 25.71
CA ALA A 297 3.71 -9.33 26.82
C ALA A 297 2.44 -8.49 27.03
N GLU A 298 1.82 -8.01 25.94
CA GLU A 298 0.50 -7.35 25.99
C GLU A 298 -0.59 -8.29 26.54
N LEU A 299 -0.57 -9.56 26.14
CA LEU A 299 -1.44 -10.58 26.69
C LEU A 299 -1.23 -10.80 28.19
N ALA A 300 0.03 -10.90 28.65
CA ALA A 300 0.33 -11.01 30.07
C ALA A 300 -0.11 -9.77 30.87
N ARG A 301 -0.05 -8.58 30.26
CA ARG A 301 -0.54 -7.31 30.85
C ARG A 301 -2.07 -7.30 30.94
N TYR A 302 -2.76 -7.73 29.88
CA TYR A 302 -4.22 -7.85 29.85
C TYR A 302 -4.75 -8.89 30.85
N LEU A 303 -3.98 -9.94 31.14
CA LEU A 303 -4.30 -10.92 32.19
C LEU A 303 -3.98 -10.43 33.61
N GLY A 304 -3.36 -9.25 33.77
CA GLY A 304 -2.98 -8.70 35.08
C GLY A 304 -1.73 -9.34 35.70
N VAL A 305 -0.96 -10.08 34.90
CA VAL A 305 0.23 -10.82 35.33
C VAL A 305 1.52 -10.01 35.14
N LEU A 306 1.54 -9.14 34.13
CA LEU A 306 2.68 -8.27 33.82
C LEU A 306 2.31 -6.79 34.00
N ARG A 307 3.20 -6.02 34.62
CA ARG A 307 3.00 -4.58 34.77
C ARG A 307 3.17 -3.83 33.43
N PRO A 308 2.42 -2.74 33.19
CA PRO A 308 2.54 -1.96 31.95
C PRO A 308 3.96 -1.43 31.66
N GLY A 309 4.71 -1.03 32.70
CA GLY A 309 6.08 -0.55 32.55
C GLY A 309 7.02 -1.59 31.94
N ALA A 310 6.85 -2.87 32.29
CA ALA A 310 7.65 -3.97 31.73
C ALA A 310 7.36 -4.20 30.23
N VAL A 311 6.10 -4.08 29.80
CA VAL A 311 5.75 -4.17 28.37
C VAL A 311 6.41 -3.03 27.59
N ALA A 312 6.30 -1.80 28.08
CA ALA A 312 6.90 -0.64 27.43
C ALA A 312 8.43 -0.79 27.33
N ARG A 313 9.09 -1.26 28.40
CA ARG A 313 10.53 -1.53 28.43
C ARG A 313 10.93 -2.60 27.41
N LEU A 314 10.17 -3.69 27.30
CA LEU A 314 10.40 -4.73 26.30
C LEU A 314 10.27 -4.21 24.86
N VAL A 315 9.15 -3.52 24.57
CA VAL A 315 8.88 -2.93 23.25
C VAL A 315 10.02 -1.98 22.84
N LYS A 316 10.50 -1.16 23.78
CA LYS A 316 11.61 -0.23 23.53
C LYS A 316 12.93 -0.93 23.26
N CYS A 317 13.28 -1.94 24.04
CA CYS A 317 14.48 -2.75 23.81
C CYS A 317 14.44 -3.42 22.43
N ILE A 318 13.29 -4.00 22.04
CA ILE A 318 13.11 -4.58 20.70
C ILE A 318 13.30 -3.49 19.62
N ALA A 319 12.62 -2.36 19.76
CA ALA A 319 12.70 -1.26 18.80
C ALA A 319 14.11 -0.63 18.71
N SER A 320 14.88 -0.59 19.81
CA SER A 320 16.24 -0.02 19.83
C SER A 320 17.25 -0.86 19.05
N TYR A 321 16.96 -2.15 18.80
CA TYR A 321 17.69 -3.00 17.87
C TYR A 321 17.12 -2.98 16.44
N ASP A 322 16.22 -2.06 16.12
CA ASP A 322 15.58 -1.92 14.81
C ASP A 322 14.71 -3.14 14.43
N LEU A 323 14.23 -3.92 15.41
CA LEU A 323 13.27 -5.01 15.18
C LEU A 323 11.83 -4.47 15.08
N PRO A 324 10.93 -5.15 14.34
CA PRO A 324 9.53 -4.76 14.29
C PRO A 324 8.81 -5.11 15.60
N THR A 325 7.97 -4.20 16.06
CA THR A 325 7.11 -4.38 17.25
C THR A 325 5.64 -4.66 16.89
N SER A 326 5.30 -4.58 15.59
CA SER A 326 3.94 -4.79 15.07
C SER A 326 3.99 -5.38 13.65
N ILE A 327 2.96 -6.15 13.28
CA ILE A 327 2.74 -6.61 11.91
C ILE A 327 2.48 -5.45 10.93
N HIS A 328 2.08 -4.28 11.45
CA HIS A 328 1.84 -3.06 10.68
C HIS A 328 3.09 -2.20 10.48
N ASP A 329 4.27 -2.67 10.92
CA ASP A 329 5.54 -2.03 10.59
C ASP A 329 5.67 -1.91 9.06
N LYS A 330 5.99 -0.72 8.57
CA LYS A 330 6.09 -0.42 7.14
C LYS A 330 7.06 -1.36 6.41
N ARG A 331 8.10 -1.82 7.10
CA ARG A 331 9.09 -2.77 6.56
C ARG A 331 8.46 -4.14 6.37
N VAL A 332 7.70 -4.62 7.35
CA VAL A 332 6.95 -5.89 7.29
C VAL A 332 5.93 -5.84 6.16
N VAL A 333 5.13 -4.77 6.09
CA VAL A 333 4.14 -4.56 5.02
C VAL A 333 4.80 -4.55 3.65
N LYS A 334 5.94 -3.85 3.50
CA LYS A 334 6.70 -3.80 2.24
C LYS A 334 7.22 -5.19 1.84
N LEU A 335 7.90 -5.89 2.74
CA LEU A 335 8.52 -7.20 2.47
C LEU A 335 7.50 -8.28 2.13
N THR A 336 6.32 -8.24 2.76
CA THR A 336 5.27 -9.25 2.61
C THR A 336 4.22 -8.86 1.57
N ALA A 337 4.41 -7.74 0.86
CA ALA A 337 3.43 -7.16 -0.07
C ALA A 337 2.04 -6.98 0.55
N GLY A 338 1.99 -6.57 1.82
CA GLY A 338 0.74 -6.36 2.57
C GLY A 338 -0.04 -7.64 2.84
N LYS A 339 0.62 -8.80 2.89
CA LYS A 339 -0.03 -10.07 3.22
C LYS A 339 -0.73 -9.97 4.58
N LYS A 340 -2.05 -10.15 4.57
CA LYS A 340 -2.88 -10.07 5.78
C LYS A 340 -2.63 -11.31 6.66
N CYS A 341 -2.71 -11.14 7.98
CA CYS A 341 -2.66 -12.22 8.97
C CYS A 341 -3.99 -12.27 9.72
N PRO A 342 -5.05 -12.86 9.14
CA PRO A 342 -6.35 -12.90 9.82
C PRO A 342 -6.25 -13.64 11.15
N VAL A 343 -6.90 -13.11 12.19
CA VAL A 343 -6.86 -13.66 13.55
C VAL A 343 -7.28 -15.13 13.59
N ASP A 344 -8.28 -15.51 12.79
CA ASP A 344 -8.73 -16.91 12.71
C ASP A 344 -7.64 -17.85 12.17
N VAL A 345 -6.86 -17.39 11.20
CA VAL A 345 -5.73 -18.16 10.65
C VAL A 345 -4.59 -18.22 11.67
N LEU A 346 -4.31 -17.12 12.38
CA LEU A 346 -3.33 -17.11 13.47
C LEU A 346 -3.71 -18.13 14.55
N LEU A 347 -4.96 -18.11 15.04
CA LEU A 347 -5.45 -19.08 16.03
C LEU A 347 -5.40 -20.52 15.52
N GLN A 348 -5.70 -20.75 14.24
CA GLN A 348 -5.56 -22.07 13.61
C GLN A 348 -4.10 -22.55 13.65
N LYS A 349 -3.14 -21.67 13.33
CA LYS A 349 -1.71 -21.98 13.39
C LYS A 349 -1.22 -22.18 14.82
N MET A 350 -1.72 -21.40 15.78
CA MET A 350 -1.46 -21.62 17.20
C MET A 350 -2.06 -22.93 17.71
N GLY A 351 -3.11 -23.46 17.07
CA GLY A 351 -3.73 -24.73 17.42
C GLY A 351 -2.80 -25.95 17.28
N VAL A 352 -1.75 -25.85 16.46
CA VAL A 352 -0.73 -26.89 16.26
C VAL A 352 0.60 -26.56 16.94
N ASP A 353 0.63 -25.57 17.83
CA ASP A 353 1.83 -25.29 18.65
C ASP A 353 2.15 -26.48 19.56
N LYS A 354 3.43 -26.84 19.61
CA LYS A 354 3.94 -28.06 20.28
C LYS A 354 3.83 -28.01 21.80
N LYS A 355 3.64 -26.81 22.37
CA LYS A 355 3.42 -26.61 23.81
C LYS A 355 1.99 -26.97 24.24
N ASN A 356 1.05 -27.01 23.31
CA ASN A 356 -0.37 -27.19 23.62
C ASN A 356 -0.65 -28.54 24.27
N ASP A 357 -1.63 -28.55 25.17
CA ASP A 357 -2.17 -29.79 25.75
C ASP A 357 -3.57 -30.02 25.20
N GLY A 358 -3.64 -30.80 24.12
CA GLY A 358 -4.86 -30.92 23.29
C GLY A 358 -5.26 -29.57 22.71
N GLN A 359 -6.49 -29.13 22.97
CA GLN A 359 -7.03 -27.85 22.48
C GLN A 359 -6.56 -26.64 23.32
N LYS A 360 -5.95 -26.87 24.49
CA LYS A 360 -5.54 -25.80 25.40
C LYS A 360 -4.23 -25.18 24.91
N LYS A 361 -4.32 -23.95 24.40
CA LYS A 361 -3.16 -23.19 23.96
C LYS A 361 -2.29 -22.81 25.16
N LYS A 362 -0.98 -23.05 25.06
CA LYS A 362 -0.01 -22.69 26.11
C LYS A 362 0.95 -21.61 25.64
N ILE A 363 1.02 -20.51 26.40
CA ILE A 363 1.80 -19.30 26.08
C ILE A 363 2.71 -18.96 27.26
N VAL A 364 3.93 -18.48 26.98
CA VAL A 364 4.85 -18.05 28.04
C VAL A 364 4.46 -16.63 28.46
N LEU A 365 4.06 -16.46 29.72
CA LEU A 365 3.70 -15.16 30.27
C LEU A 365 4.85 -14.64 31.14
N LEU A 366 5.29 -13.41 30.91
CA LEU A 366 6.22 -12.73 31.81
C LEU A 366 5.46 -12.23 33.05
N SER A 367 6.12 -12.24 34.21
CA SER A 367 5.67 -11.55 35.42
C SER A 367 6.46 -10.27 35.69
N ALA A 368 7.72 -10.23 35.23
CA ALA A 368 8.58 -9.06 35.17
C ALA A 368 9.66 -9.28 34.09
N ILE A 369 10.46 -8.26 33.77
CA ILE A 369 11.67 -8.47 32.97
C ILE A 369 12.63 -9.38 33.77
N GLY A 370 13.12 -10.43 33.12
CA GLY A 370 13.96 -11.47 33.71
C GLY A 370 13.18 -12.56 34.47
N LYS A 371 11.84 -12.55 34.46
CA LYS A 371 11.03 -13.56 35.18
C LYS A 371 9.73 -13.94 34.46
N CYS A 372 9.48 -15.23 34.34
CA CYS A 372 8.20 -15.78 33.88
C CYS A 372 7.18 -15.91 35.02
N HIS A 373 5.89 -15.99 34.68
CA HIS A 373 4.79 -16.19 35.63
C HIS A 373 4.80 -17.60 36.24
N GLU A 374 5.03 -18.61 35.40
CA GLU A 374 5.22 -20.00 35.78
C GLU A 374 6.58 -20.49 35.26
N PRO A 375 7.18 -21.54 35.85
CA PRO A 375 8.38 -22.19 35.33
C PRO A 375 8.10 -23.07 34.09
N ARG A 376 7.07 -22.71 33.31
CA ARG A 376 6.58 -23.37 32.08
C ARG A 376 5.61 -22.41 31.36
N ALA A 377 5.11 -22.80 30.18
CA ALA A 377 4.04 -22.05 29.52
C ALA A 377 2.68 -22.23 30.21
N SER A 378 1.91 -21.15 30.31
CA SER A 378 0.59 -21.08 30.97
C SER A 378 -0.54 -21.32 29.98
N VAL A 379 -1.63 -21.94 30.43
CA VAL A 379 -2.84 -22.11 29.59
C VAL A 379 -3.56 -20.78 29.46
N VAL A 380 -3.85 -20.37 28.23
CA VAL A 380 -4.63 -19.16 27.92
C VAL A 380 -5.80 -19.53 27.01
N ASP A 381 -6.98 -18.97 27.26
CA ASP A 381 -8.16 -19.21 26.45
C ASP A 381 -8.14 -18.43 25.11
N ASP A 382 -8.83 -18.96 24.11
CA ASP A 382 -8.84 -18.40 22.76
C ASP A 382 -9.49 -17.01 22.67
N LYS A 383 -10.44 -16.69 23.55
CA LYS A 383 -11.10 -15.38 23.56
C LYS A 383 -10.10 -14.31 23.96
N THR A 384 -9.32 -14.54 25.01
CA THR A 384 -8.28 -13.62 25.47
C THR A 384 -7.18 -13.44 24.41
N ILE A 385 -6.73 -14.52 23.76
CA ILE A 385 -5.75 -14.44 22.67
C ILE A 385 -6.32 -13.61 21.50
N ARG A 386 -7.57 -13.88 21.09
CA ARG A 386 -8.25 -13.13 20.02
C ARG A 386 -8.32 -11.64 20.32
N THR A 387 -8.64 -11.24 21.56
CA THR A 387 -8.73 -9.84 21.97
C THR A 387 -7.42 -9.08 21.73
N ILE A 388 -6.27 -9.72 21.97
CA ILE A 388 -4.96 -9.09 21.75
C ILE A 388 -4.54 -9.08 20.28
N LEU A 389 -4.89 -10.12 19.52
CA LEU A 389 -4.52 -10.19 18.10
C LEU A 389 -5.42 -9.33 17.19
N SER A 390 -6.64 -9.00 17.64
CA SER A 390 -7.61 -8.29 16.80
C SER A 390 -7.35 -6.78 16.74
N PRO A 391 -7.54 -6.16 15.55
CA PRO A 391 -7.37 -4.72 15.36
C PRO A 391 -8.53 -3.91 15.95
N SER A 392 -9.73 -4.51 16.08
CA SER A 392 -10.91 -3.90 16.67
C SER A 392 -11.36 -4.66 17.92
N ILE A 393 -12.17 -4.02 18.75
CA ILE A 393 -12.73 -4.62 19.95
C ILE A 393 -14.24 -4.45 19.99
N GLN A 394 -14.94 -5.53 20.29
CA GLN A 394 -16.37 -5.50 20.58
C GLN A 394 -16.56 -5.44 22.09
N VAL A 395 -17.17 -4.36 22.55
CA VAL A 395 -17.49 -4.11 23.95
C VAL A 395 -18.91 -4.58 24.22
N THR A 396 -19.07 -5.53 25.15
CA THR A 396 -20.39 -5.98 25.59
C THR A 396 -20.89 -5.03 26.69
N PRO A 397 -22.13 -4.50 26.60
CA PRO A 397 -22.62 -3.56 27.58
C PRO A 397 -22.79 -4.18 28.96
N GLY A 398 -22.65 -3.33 29.99
CA GLY A 398 -22.89 -3.69 31.38
C GLY A 398 -21.64 -3.81 32.24
N VAL A 399 -21.83 -3.51 33.53
CA VAL A 399 -20.88 -3.67 34.63
C VAL A 399 -21.62 -4.25 35.85
N PRO A 400 -20.94 -4.84 36.84
CA PRO A 400 -21.58 -5.25 38.09
C PRO A 400 -22.27 -4.07 38.79
N SER A 401 -23.53 -4.23 39.22
CA SER A 401 -24.34 -3.12 39.75
C SER A 401 -23.86 -2.55 41.10
N ASN A 402 -23.04 -3.29 41.84
CA ASN A 402 -22.45 -2.89 43.11
C ASN A 402 -20.95 -2.56 42.99
N LEU A 403 -20.47 -2.25 41.78
CA LEU A 403 -19.06 -2.02 41.52
C LEU A 403 -18.57 -0.76 42.25
N ASP A 404 -17.49 -0.93 43.02
CA ASP A 404 -16.73 0.14 43.66
C ASP A 404 -15.24 -0.16 43.43
N VAL A 405 -14.60 0.67 42.61
CA VAL A 405 -13.23 0.44 42.13
C VAL A 405 -12.33 1.65 42.36
N THR A 406 -11.07 1.37 42.67
CA THR A 406 -10.01 2.38 42.65
C THR A 406 -9.15 2.14 41.41
N VAL A 407 -9.05 3.16 40.55
CA VAL A 407 -8.28 3.10 39.31
C VAL A 407 -7.21 4.19 39.36
N THR A 408 -5.97 3.82 39.06
CA THR A 408 -4.86 4.77 38.91
C THR A 408 -4.46 4.82 37.43
N PRO A 409 -4.91 5.82 36.66
CA PRO A 409 -4.43 6.02 35.31
C PRO A 409 -2.91 6.30 35.28
N PRO A 410 -2.27 6.20 34.10
CA PRO A 410 -0.87 6.57 33.95
C PRO A 410 -0.63 8.01 34.38
N GLY A 411 0.59 8.32 34.84
CA GLY A 411 0.99 9.67 35.20
C GLY A 411 0.71 10.70 34.10
N SER A 412 0.39 11.92 34.50
CA SER A 412 0.24 13.04 33.57
C SER A 412 1.55 13.28 32.84
N LYS A 413 1.54 13.26 31.51
CA LYS A 413 2.73 13.55 30.70
C LYS A 413 3.31 14.94 31.00
N SER A 414 2.41 15.90 31.20
CA SER A 414 2.76 17.31 31.44
C SER A 414 3.49 17.50 32.78
N ILE A 415 3.03 16.81 33.83
CA ILE A 415 3.66 16.84 35.14
C ILE A 415 4.93 15.98 35.13
N SER A 416 4.87 14.76 34.59
CA SER A 416 6.02 13.85 34.46
C SER A 416 7.24 14.53 33.86
N ASN A 417 7.06 15.20 32.72
CA ASN A 417 8.15 15.86 32.01
C ASN A 417 8.76 17.02 32.81
N ARG A 418 7.93 17.81 33.52
CA ARG A 418 8.40 18.93 34.35
C ARG A 418 9.09 18.44 35.62
N ALA A 419 8.52 17.46 36.29
CA ALA A 419 9.08 16.89 37.52
C ALA A 419 10.47 16.32 37.27
N LEU A 420 10.68 15.67 36.13
CA LEU A 420 11.97 15.14 35.71
C LEU A 420 13.02 16.25 35.52
N VAL A 421 12.68 17.33 34.80
CA VAL A 421 13.60 18.47 34.61
C VAL A 421 13.91 19.15 35.93
N LEU A 422 12.89 19.44 36.76
CA LEU A 422 13.07 20.08 38.06
C LEU A 422 13.92 19.22 39.01
N ALA A 423 13.65 17.91 39.09
CA ALA A 423 14.42 16.99 39.91
C ALA A 423 15.87 16.85 39.44
N ALA A 424 16.10 16.85 38.13
CA ALA A 424 17.44 16.76 37.60
C ALA A 424 18.24 18.07 37.81
N LEU A 425 17.58 19.23 37.75
CA LEU A 425 18.21 20.52 38.06
C LEU A 425 18.39 20.75 39.56
N GLY A 426 17.56 20.16 40.41
CA GLY A 426 17.63 20.35 41.86
C GLY A 426 18.84 19.69 42.52
N LEU A 427 19.06 20.05 43.78
CA LEU A 427 20.11 19.47 44.60
C LEU A 427 19.56 18.30 45.43
N GLY A 428 20.23 17.14 45.35
CA GLY A 428 19.91 15.95 46.15
C GLY A 428 19.05 14.93 45.42
N SER A 429 18.58 13.91 46.15
CA SER A 429 17.83 12.80 45.58
C SER A 429 16.32 12.98 45.70
N CYS A 430 15.58 12.69 44.62
CA CYS A 430 14.13 12.70 44.55
C CYS A 430 13.62 11.33 44.02
N ARG A 431 12.70 10.71 44.78
CA ARG A 431 11.99 9.50 44.34
C ARG A 431 10.69 9.90 43.63
N ILE A 432 10.63 9.70 42.32
CA ILE A 432 9.46 10.03 41.50
C ILE A 432 8.61 8.78 41.29
N LYS A 433 7.34 8.82 41.75
CA LYS A 433 6.37 7.73 41.62
C LYS A 433 5.29 8.05 40.59
N ASN A 434 4.71 7.02 39.98
CA ASN A 434 3.66 7.14 38.94
C ASN A 434 4.12 7.96 37.72
N LEU A 435 5.41 7.91 37.40
CA LEU A 435 5.97 8.63 36.25
C LEU A 435 5.44 7.99 34.95
N LEU A 436 5.00 8.82 34.00
CA LEU A 436 4.68 8.32 32.67
C LEU A 436 5.97 7.92 31.94
N HIS A 437 6.12 6.63 31.67
CA HIS A 437 7.22 6.11 30.89
C HIS A 437 6.98 6.36 29.39
N SER A 438 7.41 7.53 28.91
CA SER A 438 7.22 7.99 27.53
C SER A 438 8.57 8.28 26.87
N ASP A 439 8.61 8.41 25.55
CA ASP A 439 9.82 8.83 24.83
C ASP A 439 10.38 10.14 25.38
N ASP A 440 9.51 11.09 25.73
CA ASP A 440 9.94 12.38 26.27
C ASP A 440 10.70 12.23 27.59
N THR A 441 10.22 11.40 28.52
CA THR A 441 10.88 11.24 29.82
C THR A 441 12.25 10.56 29.67
N GLU A 442 12.34 9.53 28.84
CA GLU A 442 13.59 8.79 28.65
C GLU A 442 14.68 9.58 27.92
N TYR A 443 14.34 10.24 26.81
CA TYR A 443 15.31 11.08 26.09
C TYR A 443 15.79 12.25 26.95
N MET A 444 14.92 12.84 27.79
CA MET A 444 15.35 13.87 28.74
C MET A 444 16.29 13.34 29.81
N LEU A 445 15.99 12.19 30.41
CA LEU A 445 16.87 11.57 31.41
C LEU A 445 18.25 11.26 30.84
N SER A 446 18.28 10.62 29.67
CA SER A 446 19.52 10.26 28.98
C SER A 446 20.32 11.51 28.63
N ALA A 447 19.66 12.54 28.10
CA ALA A 447 20.29 13.81 27.77
C ALA A 447 20.89 14.51 29.00
N ILE A 448 20.13 14.63 30.09
CA ILE A 448 20.60 15.32 31.30
C ILE A 448 21.71 14.51 32.01
N HIS A 449 21.64 13.18 31.95
CA HIS A 449 22.70 12.31 32.44
C HIS A 449 24.01 12.51 31.67
N GLN A 450 23.93 12.55 30.33
CA GLN A 450 25.09 12.81 29.46
C GLN A 450 25.72 14.19 29.70
N LEU A 451 24.92 15.18 30.11
CA LEU A 451 25.39 16.50 30.51
C LEU A 451 25.95 16.55 31.95
N GLY A 452 25.97 15.43 32.68
CA GLY A 452 26.42 15.35 34.07
C GLY A 452 25.48 16.00 35.09
N GLY A 453 24.30 16.48 34.65
CA GLY A 453 23.37 17.23 35.49
C GLY A 453 22.63 16.38 36.52
N ALA A 454 22.46 15.08 36.25
CA ALA A 454 21.85 14.14 37.18
C ALA A 454 22.34 12.70 36.95
N SER A 455 22.30 11.90 38.01
CA SER A 455 22.31 10.43 37.90
C SER A 455 20.91 9.90 38.18
N TYR A 456 20.53 8.79 37.54
CA TYR A 456 19.22 8.18 37.78
C TYR A 456 19.30 6.68 37.91
N SER A 457 18.32 6.10 38.60
CA SER A 457 18.14 4.65 38.70
C SER A 457 16.65 4.32 38.82
N TRP A 458 16.27 3.10 38.45
CA TRP A 458 14.91 2.60 38.59
C TRP A 458 14.81 1.65 39.78
N GLN A 459 13.70 1.73 40.51
CA GLN A 459 13.33 0.83 41.60
C GLN A 459 11.92 0.27 41.36
N ASP A 460 11.53 -0.75 42.15
CA ASP A 460 10.22 -1.42 42.07
C ASP A 460 9.83 -1.87 40.64
N ALA A 461 10.78 -2.49 39.94
CA ALA A 461 10.61 -2.98 38.57
C ALA A 461 10.21 -1.89 37.56
N GLY A 462 10.77 -0.68 37.73
CA GLY A 462 10.56 0.45 36.80
C GLY A 462 9.45 1.42 37.19
N GLU A 463 8.78 1.21 38.34
CA GLU A 463 7.68 2.08 38.79
C GLU A 463 8.14 3.34 39.52
N VAL A 464 9.35 3.30 40.10
CA VAL A 464 9.93 4.43 40.84
C VAL A 464 11.23 4.85 40.19
N LEU A 465 11.29 6.09 39.71
CA LEU A 465 12.50 6.71 39.21
C LEU A 465 13.18 7.47 40.36
N VAL A 466 14.41 7.11 40.68
CA VAL A 466 15.24 7.88 41.62
C VAL A 466 16.15 8.78 40.82
N VAL A 467 15.98 10.10 40.95
CA VAL A 467 16.82 11.12 40.31
C VAL A 467 17.68 11.77 41.37
N ASP A 468 18.99 11.75 41.20
CA ASP A 468 19.94 12.47 42.04
C ASP A 468 20.52 13.65 41.25
N GLY A 469 19.92 14.83 41.49
CA GLY A 469 20.24 16.06 40.80
C GLY A 469 21.46 16.76 41.38
N LYS A 470 22.20 17.47 40.52
CA LYS A 470 23.48 18.11 40.86
C LYS A 470 23.37 19.64 41.01
N GLY A 471 22.18 20.17 41.32
CA GLY A 471 21.99 21.59 41.60
C GLY A 471 22.25 22.51 40.39
N GLY A 472 21.92 22.05 39.18
CA GLY A 472 22.09 22.80 37.93
C GLY A 472 23.54 22.87 37.43
N ASN A 473 24.44 22.07 37.99
CA ASN A 473 25.80 21.94 37.50
C ASN A 473 25.86 20.98 36.29
N LEU A 474 25.56 21.50 35.09
CA LEU A 474 25.66 20.76 33.83
C LEU A 474 26.93 21.15 33.07
N GLN A 475 27.49 20.20 32.33
CA GLN A 475 28.65 20.40 31.47
C GLN A 475 28.28 20.18 30.00
N ALA A 476 28.85 20.99 29.12
CA ALA A 476 28.65 20.83 27.69
C ALA A 476 29.16 19.48 27.18
N SER A 477 28.30 18.77 26.43
CA SER A 477 28.64 17.49 25.80
C SER A 477 29.25 17.72 24.42
N LYS A 478 30.37 17.04 24.14
CA LYS A 478 30.95 16.95 22.79
C LYS A 478 30.05 16.16 21.83
N GLU A 479 29.39 15.14 22.34
CA GLU A 479 28.45 14.30 21.58
C GLU A 479 27.07 14.94 21.51
N ALA A 480 26.40 14.80 20.38
CA ALA A 480 25.07 15.34 20.16
C ALA A 480 24.01 14.56 20.97
N LEU A 481 23.06 15.29 21.55
CA LEU A 481 21.94 14.72 22.28
C LEU A 481 20.83 14.33 21.30
N TYR A 482 20.62 13.04 21.09
CA TYR A 482 19.56 12.53 20.22
C TYR A 482 18.23 12.40 20.97
N LEU A 483 17.16 13.01 20.46
CA LEU A 483 15.86 13.13 21.14
C LEU A 483 14.69 12.46 20.39
N GLY A 484 14.96 11.59 19.41
CA GLY A 484 13.90 10.96 18.62
C GLY A 484 12.93 11.97 17.99
N ASN A 485 11.62 11.82 18.23
CA ASN A 485 10.58 12.83 17.95
C ASN A 485 9.92 13.37 19.23
N ALA A 486 10.65 13.33 20.36
CA ALA A 486 10.17 13.77 21.65
C ALA A 486 10.03 15.29 21.69
N GLY A 487 8.81 15.74 21.39
CA GLY A 487 8.51 17.15 21.20
C GLY A 487 8.82 17.96 22.45
N THR A 488 8.28 17.54 23.59
CA THR A 488 8.45 18.26 24.86
C THR A 488 9.91 18.22 25.30
N ALA A 489 10.58 17.07 25.15
CA ALA A 489 12.01 16.94 25.44
C ALA A 489 12.85 17.97 24.69
N SER A 490 12.64 18.13 23.38
CA SER A 490 13.43 19.08 22.59
C SER A 490 13.23 20.53 23.05
N ARG A 491 12.02 20.92 23.44
CA ARG A 491 11.74 22.29 23.92
C ARG A 491 12.41 22.53 25.26
N PHE A 492 12.20 21.62 26.22
CA PHE A 492 12.76 21.73 27.56
C PHE A 492 14.30 21.72 27.53
N LEU A 493 14.89 20.76 26.82
CA LEU A 493 16.34 20.63 26.76
C LEU A 493 17.02 21.78 26.03
N THR A 494 16.36 22.45 25.07
CA THR A 494 16.96 23.61 24.39
C THR A 494 17.25 24.74 25.38
N THR A 495 16.38 24.95 26.38
CA THR A 495 16.65 25.92 27.45
C THR A 495 17.59 25.34 28.51
N VAL A 496 17.41 24.08 28.93
CA VAL A 496 18.26 23.45 29.96
C VAL A 496 19.73 23.39 29.53
N VAL A 497 20.00 23.09 28.26
CA VAL A 497 21.37 23.03 27.72
C VAL A 497 22.08 24.39 27.81
N ALA A 498 21.35 25.52 27.74
CA ALA A 498 21.92 26.85 27.92
C ALA A 498 22.45 27.09 29.35
N LEU A 499 22.08 26.26 30.33
CA LEU A 499 22.60 26.30 31.69
C LEU A 499 24.00 25.67 31.80
N CYS A 500 24.44 24.89 30.81
CA CYS A 500 25.71 24.19 30.87
C CYS A 500 26.87 25.18 30.98
N SER A 501 27.87 24.81 31.79
CA SER A 501 29.19 25.39 31.71
C SER A 501 29.99 24.74 30.58
N PRO A 502 30.91 25.46 29.92
CA PRO A 502 31.86 24.84 29.00
C PRO A 502 32.62 23.71 29.71
N SER A 503 32.78 22.57 29.04
CA SER A 503 33.65 21.48 29.51
C SER A 503 35.05 21.62 28.88
N GLU A 504 36.02 20.84 29.36
CA GLU A 504 37.35 20.80 28.71
C GLU A 504 37.30 20.39 27.23
N SER A 505 36.22 19.70 26.83
CA SER A 505 36.08 19.10 25.50
C SER A 505 35.05 19.79 24.59
N ALA A 506 34.21 20.68 25.10
CA ALA A 506 33.15 21.33 24.35
C ALA A 506 32.74 22.69 24.95
N SER A 507 32.58 23.70 24.08
CA SER A 507 32.01 25.01 24.44
C SER A 507 30.53 25.15 24.09
N SER A 508 29.95 24.19 23.40
CA SER A 508 28.54 24.18 22.97
C SER A 508 28.05 22.74 22.89
N THR A 509 26.74 22.52 22.94
CA THR A 509 26.12 21.18 22.80
C THR A 509 25.13 21.17 21.63
N ILE A 510 25.06 20.06 20.90
CA ILE A 510 24.13 19.89 19.78
C ILE A 510 22.91 19.08 20.23
N LEU A 511 21.69 19.56 19.97
CA LEU A 511 20.45 18.81 20.12
C LEU A 511 19.95 18.37 18.74
N THR A 512 19.65 17.08 18.58
CA THR A 512 19.20 16.50 17.31
C THR A 512 18.07 15.48 17.53
N GLY A 513 17.54 14.92 16.45
CA GLY A 513 16.49 13.91 16.51
C GLY A 513 16.27 13.23 15.16
N ASN A 514 15.14 12.52 15.04
CA ASN A 514 14.77 11.86 13.81
C ASN A 514 14.34 12.85 12.71
N ALA A 515 14.08 12.35 11.49
CA ALA A 515 13.70 13.19 10.35
C ALA A 515 12.45 14.06 10.62
N ARG A 516 11.50 13.59 11.44
CA ARG A 516 10.29 14.34 11.78
C ARG A 516 10.57 15.46 12.79
N MET A 517 11.51 15.25 13.72
CA MET A 517 11.99 16.30 14.63
C MET A 517 12.68 17.44 13.85
N LYS A 518 13.45 17.11 12.81
CA LYS A 518 14.19 18.07 11.97
C LYS A 518 13.33 19.00 11.12
N VAL A 519 12.01 18.83 11.15
CA VAL A 519 11.04 19.73 10.49
C VAL A 519 9.99 20.26 11.47
N ARG A 520 10.21 20.07 12.78
CA ARG A 520 9.27 20.45 13.84
C ARG A 520 9.62 21.85 14.36
N PRO A 521 8.65 22.77 14.49
CA PRO A 521 8.93 24.16 14.81
C PRO A 521 9.43 24.37 16.24
N ILE A 522 10.45 25.22 16.40
CA ILE A 522 11.00 25.70 17.69
C ILE A 522 11.40 27.19 17.67
N GLY A 523 11.29 27.86 16.52
CA GLY A 523 11.74 29.24 16.29
C GLY A 523 11.49 30.24 17.43
N PRO A 524 10.23 30.42 17.88
CA PRO A 524 9.93 31.40 18.93
C PRO A 524 10.69 31.18 20.25
N LEU A 525 11.01 29.94 20.60
CA LEU A 525 11.84 29.66 21.79
C LEU A 525 13.29 30.06 21.56
N VAL A 526 13.84 29.76 20.38
CA VAL A 526 15.22 30.14 20.02
C VAL A 526 15.38 31.66 20.00
N ASP A 527 14.40 32.39 19.46
CA ASP A 527 14.41 33.85 19.43
C ASP A 527 14.42 34.45 20.84
N ALA A 528 13.62 33.89 21.76
CA ALA A 528 13.61 34.31 23.17
C ALA A 528 14.93 34.02 23.89
N LEU A 529 15.60 32.89 23.60
CA LEU A 529 16.88 32.56 24.20
C LEU A 529 18.02 33.42 23.65
N ARG A 530 18.02 33.70 22.34
CA ARG A 530 18.97 34.63 21.70
C ARG A 530 18.85 36.04 22.27
N SER A 531 17.63 36.54 22.45
CA SER A 531 17.41 37.87 23.05
C SER A 531 17.87 37.95 24.51
N ASN A 532 17.91 36.81 25.23
CA ASN A 532 18.43 36.71 26.59
C ASN A 532 19.90 36.22 26.67
N GLY A 533 20.67 36.42 25.61
CA GLY A 533 22.13 36.27 25.62
C GLY A 533 22.64 34.84 25.48
N VAL A 534 21.86 33.93 24.91
CA VAL A 534 22.31 32.57 24.55
C VAL A 534 22.52 32.49 23.05
N GLU A 535 23.74 32.20 22.61
CA GLU A 535 24.01 31.97 21.19
C GLU A 535 23.49 30.58 20.77
N ILE A 536 22.67 30.56 19.71
CA ILE A 536 22.07 29.32 19.17
C ILE A 536 22.14 29.38 17.66
N GLU A 537 22.59 28.29 17.03
CA GLU A 537 22.72 28.15 15.58
C GLU A 537 21.89 26.96 15.07
N TYR A 538 21.13 27.17 13.99
CA TYR A 538 20.44 26.10 13.29
C TYR A 538 21.43 25.33 12.41
N GLN A 539 21.61 24.03 12.65
CA GLN A 539 22.52 23.18 11.87
C GLN A 539 21.84 22.54 10.63
N GLY A 540 20.59 22.92 10.35
CA GLY A 540 19.76 22.33 9.31
C GLY A 540 18.68 23.30 8.84
N LYS A 541 17.42 22.88 8.86
CA LYS A 541 16.30 23.73 8.44
C LYS A 541 16.02 24.81 9.50
N GLU A 542 16.00 26.06 9.08
CA GLU A 542 15.64 27.22 9.91
C GLU A 542 14.35 26.97 10.71
N ASN A 543 14.31 27.48 11.94
CA ASN A 543 13.22 27.31 12.91
C ASN A 543 12.94 25.88 13.38
N SER A 544 13.87 24.93 13.20
CA SER A 544 13.75 23.53 13.65
C SER A 544 15.11 22.93 14.05
N LEU A 545 15.10 21.76 14.71
CA LEU A 545 16.35 21.03 15.02
C LEU A 545 17.04 20.54 13.73
N PRO A 546 18.36 20.25 13.74
CA PRO A 546 19.26 20.26 14.89
C PRO A 546 19.73 21.67 15.30
N LEU A 547 19.96 21.87 16.60
CA LEU A 547 20.41 23.13 17.19
C LEU A 547 21.78 22.96 17.83
N ARG A 548 22.74 23.85 17.54
CA ARG A 548 23.95 24.04 18.34
C ARG A 548 23.67 25.16 19.34
N VAL A 549 23.68 24.83 20.63
CA VAL A 549 23.39 25.76 21.74
C VAL A 549 24.66 26.00 22.52
N ASP A 550 25.04 27.26 22.69
CA ASP A 550 26.26 27.65 23.41
C ASP A 550 26.15 27.36 24.90
N ALA A 551 27.27 26.96 25.53
CA ALA A 551 27.32 26.65 26.96
C ALA A 551 27.51 27.94 27.77
N ALA A 552 26.44 28.74 27.85
CA ALA A 552 26.48 30.10 28.37
C ALA A 552 26.64 30.22 29.90
N GLY A 553 26.51 29.12 30.64
CA GLY A 553 26.43 29.14 32.11
C GLY A 553 25.18 29.85 32.62
N GLY A 554 24.05 29.66 31.94
CA GLY A 554 22.76 30.26 32.29
C GLY A 554 22.40 31.50 31.47
N LEU A 555 21.10 31.82 31.47
CA LEU A 555 20.54 32.99 30.80
C LEU A 555 21.12 34.28 31.39
N LYS A 556 21.17 35.37 30.61
CA LYS A 556 21.62 36.68 31.11
C LYS A 556 20.76 37.18 32.30
N GLY A 557 19.48 36.86 32.30
CA GLY A 557 18.50 37.35 33.26
C GLY A 557 17.85 38.67 32.82
N GLY A 558 17.13 39.31 33.73
CA GLY A 558 16.33 40.51 33.41
C GLY A 558 15.08 40.17 32.62
N VAL A 559 14.67 41.05 31.70
CA VAL A 559 13.43 40.89 30.94
C VAL A 559 13.60 39.86 29.82
N ILE A 560 12.66 38.92 29.73
CA ILE A 560 12.50 38.00 28.60
C ILE A 560 11.05 38.01 28.15
N GLU A 561 10.82 38.24 26.86
CA GLU A 561 9.47 38.40 26.29
C GLU A 561 9.12 37.23 25.36
N LEU A 562 7.89 36.75 25.47
CA LEU A 562 7.28 35.77 24.56
C LEU A 562 5.86 36.24 24.21
N ALA A 563 5.34 35.88 23.03
CA ALA A 563 3.96 36.21 22.69
C ALA A 563 2.96 35.35 23.49
N ALA A 564 1.83 35.90 23.92
CA ALA A 564 0.83 35.20 24.73
C ALA A 564 0.17 34.00 24.00
N THR A 565 0.26 33.96 22.67
CA THR A 565 -0.29 32.90 21.81
C THR A 565 0.69 31.75 21.54
N VAL A 566 1.92 31.80 22.07
CA VAL A 566 2.91 30.75 21.83
C VAL A 566 2.64 29.47 22.62
N SER A 567 3.31 28.39 22.22
CA SER A 567 3.17 27.09 22.87
C SER A 567 3.50 27.15 24.36
N SER A 568 2.65 26.51 25.18
CA SER A 568 2.89 26.32 26.61
C SER A 568 4.22 25.64 26.95
N GLN A 569 4.77 24.86 26.01
CA GLN A 569 6.05 24.20 26.21
C GLN A 569 7.22 25.18 26.24
N TYR A 570 7.17 26.27 25.47
CA TYR A 570 8.25 27.25 25.41
C TYR A 570 8.33 28.05 26.70
N VAL A 571 7.19 28.58 27.16
CA VAL A 571 7.10 29.37 28.40
C VAL A 571 7.50 28.53 29.62
N SER A 572 7.03 27.29 29.72
CA SER A 572 7.40 26.40 30.82
C SER A 572 8.88 26.02 30.81
N SER A 573 9.48 25.86 29.64
CA SER A 573 10.92 25.59 29.51
C SER A 573 11.76 26.70 30.15
N ILE A 574 11.41 27.96 29.84
CA ILE A 574 12.07 29.15 30.38
C ILE A 574 11.85 29.25 31.89
N LEU A 575 10.60 29.07 32.36
CA LEU A 575 10.28 29.10 33.79
C LEU A 575 11.14 28.12 34.60
N MET A 576 11.29 26.87 34.14
CA MET A 576 12.05 25.86 34.86
C MET A 576 13.55 26.18 34.93
N ALA A 577 14.13 26.81 33.91
CA ALA A 577 15.56 27.13 33.86
C ALA A 577 15.91 28.52 34.43
N ALA A 578 14.93 29.43 34.51
CA ALA A 578 15.11 30.81 34.94
C ALA A 578 15.79 31.00 36.32
N PRO A 579 15.59 30.13 37.33
CA PRO A 579 16.29 30.28 38.62
C PRO A 579 17.82 30.20 38.50
N TYR A 580 18.32 29.53 37.47
CA TYR A 580 19.75 29.36 37.19
C TYR A 580 20.31 30.44 36.25
N ALA A 581 19.55 31.49 35.95
CA ALA A 581 20.05 32.65 35.23
C ALA A 581 21.10 33.44 36.06
N LYS A 582 21.90 34.25 35.38
CA LYS A 582 22.95 35.10 35.99
C LYS A 582 22.35 36.21 36.87
N ASN A 583 21.14 36.66 36.54
CA ASN A 583 20.37 37.65 37.30
C ASN A 583 18.90 37.17 37.39
N PRO A 584 18.11 37.64 38.38
CA PRO A 584 16.67 37.36 38.44
C PRO A 584 15.96 37.66 37.11
N VAL A 585 14.96 36.84 36.77
CA VAL A 585 14.26 36.88 35.48
C VAL A 585 12.88 37.50 35.66
N THR A 586 12.51 38.41 34.76
CA THR A 586 11.15 38.91 34.60
C THR A 586 10.62 38.41 33.26
N LEU A 587 9.73 37.41 33.30
CA LEU A 587 9.12 36.81 32.12
C LEU A 587 7.81 37.53 31.80
N ARG A 588 7.73 38.17 30.63
CA ARG A 588 6.55 38.91 30.17
C ARG A 588 5.91 38.22 28.97
N LEU A 589 4.61 37.98 29.05
CA LEU A 589 3.83 37.42 27.94
C LEU A 589 3.05 38.52 27.21
N VAL A 590 3.57 38.92 26.05
CA VAL A 590 3.09 40.06 25.27
C VAL A 590 1.89 39.64 24.42
N GLY A 591 0.75 40.31 24.59
CA GLY A 591 -0.48 40.05 23.84
C GLY A 591 -1.71 39.94 24.72
N GLY A 592 -2.73 39.20 24.25
CA GLY A 592 -3.96 38.94 25.00
C GLY A 592 -3.79 37.92 26.13
N LYS A 593 -4.91 37.36 26.63
CA LYS A 593 -4.91 36.28 27.63
C LYS A 593 -4.04 35.10 27.13
N PRO A 594 -3.04 34.65 27.89
CA PRO A 594 -2.16 33.58 27.44
C PRO A 594 -2.94 32.25 27.37
N ILE A 595 -2.91 31.61 26.20
CA ILE A 595 -3.57 30.31 25.96
C ILE A 595 -2.93 29.23 26.86
N SER A 596 -1.69 29.44 27.29
CA SER A 596 -0.90 28.54 28.11
C SER A 596 -1.08 28.71 29.63
N GLN A 597 -2.01 29.55 30.11
CA GLN A 597 -2.12 29.88 31.54
C GLN A 597 -2.15 28.65 32.47
N PRO A 598 -2.95 27.60 32.22
CA PRO A 598 -2.97 26.43 33.11
C PRO A 598 -1.62 25.72 33.23
N TYR A 599 -0.85 25.70 32.15
CA TYR A 599 0.50 25.12 32.13
C TYR A 599 1.53 26.00 32.83
N ILE A 600 1.34 27.32 32.81
CA ILE A 600 2.18 28.27 33.55
C ILE A 600 1.96 28.05 35.04
N ASP A 601 0.71 28.04 35.49
CA ASP A 601 0.33 27.81 36.89
C ASP A 601 0.84 26.46 37.40
N MET A 602 0.66 25.40 36.61
CA MET A 602 1.24 24.08 36.88
C MET A 602 2.76 24.17 37.07
N THR A 603 3.47 24.83 36.16
CA THR A 603 4.93 24.92 36.24
C THR A 603 5.37 25.67 37.50
N ILE A 604 4.73 26.80 37.81
CA ILE A 604 5.03 27.60 39.00
C ILE A 604 4.76 26.83 40.29
N SER A 605 3.64 26.11 40.37
CA SER A 605 3.32 25.30 41.56
C SER A 605 4.29 24.13 41.75
N MET A 606 4.73 23.51 40.65
CA MET A 606 5.79 22.52 40.68
C MET A 606 7.12 23.14 41.13
N MET A 607 7.51 24.30 40.61
CA MET A 607 8.73 25.01 41.07
C MET A 607 8.69 25.28 42.58
N ALA A 608 7.53 25.67 43.12
CA ALA A 608 7.35 25.88 44.56
C ALA A 608 7.52 24.59 45.36
N SER A 609 7.02 23.46 44.83
CA SER A 609 7.23 22.12 45.42
C SER A 609 8.70 21.70 45.45
N PHE A 610 9.51 22.27 44.56
CA PHE A 610 10.97 22.12 44.49
C PHE A 610 11.71 23.32 45.12
N GLY A 611 11.04 24.12 45.96
CA GLY A 611 11.65 25.15 46.81
C GLY A 611 11.82 26.54 46.19
N VAL A 612 11.38 26.78 44.94
CA VAL A 612 11.51 28.08 44.26
C VAL A 612 10.15 28.73 44.05
N HIS A 613 9.95 29.92 44.61
CA HIS A 613 8.67 30.63 44.59
C HIS A 613 8.67 31.77 43.58
N VAL A 614 7.87 31.65 42.53
CA VAL A 614 7.65 32.70 41.51
C VAL A 614 6.53 33.63 41.98
N THR A 615 6.68 34.93 41.78
CA THR A 615 5.65 35.93 42.09
C THR A 615 5.09 36.55 40.81
N ALA A 616 3.76 36.57 40.69
CA ALA A 616 3.10 37.35 39.63
C ALA A 616 3.23 38.85 39.93
N SER A 617 3.42 39.67 38.90
CA SER A 617 3.46 41.11 39.05
C SER A 617 2.09 41.66 39.47
N SER A 618 2.06 42.56 40.44
CA SER A 618 0.83 43.30 40.82
C SER A 618 0.49 44.41 39.82
N ASP A 619 1.49 44.90 39.09
CA ASP A 619 1.41 46.13 38.32
C ASP A 619 1.30 45.87 36.81
N GLU A 620 1.75 44.69 36.36
CA GLU A 620 1.72 44.29 34.95
C GLU A 620 1.08 42.91 34.75
N PRO A 621 -0.05 42.81 34.03
CA PRO A 621 -0.69 41.52 33.79
C PRO A 621 0.19 40.62 32.91
N ASN A 622 0.14 39.31 33.17
CA ASN A 622 0.94 38.29 32.46
C ASN A 622 2.47 38.47 32.58
N THR A 623 2.93 39.14 33.64
CA THR A 623 4.35 39.25 33.99
C THR A 623 4.66 38.47 35.27
N TYR A 624 5.72 37.66 35.23
CA TYR A 624 6.15 36.79 36.32
C TYR A 624 7.59 37.10 36.72
N HIS A 625 7.82 37.32 38.02
CA HIS A 625 9.13 37.55 38.61
C HIS A 625 9.68 36.25 39.19
N ILE A 626 10.74 35.73 38.56
CA ILE A 626 11.41 34.49 38.95
C ILE A 626 12.71 34.84 39.69
N PRO A 627 12.88 34.37 40.95
CA PRO A 627 14.10 34.64 41.71
C PRO A 627 15.27 33.81 41.17
N GLN A 628 16.49 34.29 41.42
CA GLN A 628 17.69 33.49 41.24
C GLN A 628 17.85 32.51 42.41
N GLY A 629 18.13 31.24 42.12
CA GLY A 629 18.26 30.19 43.14
C GLY A 629 18.46 28.80 42.56
N GLN A 630 18.47 27.80 43.44
CA GLN A 630 18.54 26.39 43.08
C GLN A 630 17.31 25.65 43.62
N TYR A 631 16.81 24.68 42.87
CA TYR A 631 15.76 23.79 43.37
C TYR A 631 16.30 22.90 44.50
N GLN A 632 15.48 22.69 45.53
CA GLN A 632 15.71 21.73 46.60
C GLN A 632 14.84 20.51 46.33
N ASN A 633 15.47 19.36 46.07
CA ASN A 633 14.72 18.17 45.72
C ASN A 633 13.92 17.65 46.92
N PRO A 634 12.59 17.44 46.79
CA PRO A 634 11.83 16.73 47.79
C PRO A 634 12.26 15.26 47.81
N SER A 635 12.21 14.63 48.99
CA SER A 635 12.58 13.20 49.12
C SER A 635 11.72 12.26 48.26
N GLU A 636 10.47 12.66 48.02
CA GLU A 636 9.51 11.94 47.18
C GLU A 636 8.60 12.93 46.45
N TYR A 637 8.29 12.64 45.19
CA TYR A 637 7.32 13.39 44.38
C TYR A 637 6.40 12.42 43.64
N ILE A 638 5.11 12.45 43.96
CA ILE A 638 4.11 11.58 43.31
C ILE A 638 3.51 12.35 42.15
N ILE A 639 3.65 11.79 40.95
CA ILE A 639 3.02 12.35 39.76
C ILE A 639 1.53 12.04 39.80
N GLU A 640 0.70 13.09 39.71
CA GLU A 640 -0.73 12.92 39.52
C GLU A 640 -1.01 12.12 38.24
N SER A 641 -2.04 11.28 38.26
CA SER A 641 -2.50 10.60 37.04
C SER A 641 -2.93 11.64 35.98
N ASP A 642 -2.88 11.29 34.70
CA ASP A 642 -3.35 12.16 33.62
C ASP A 642 -4.84 12.48 33.82
N ALA A 643 -5.17 13.72 34.14
CA ALA A 643 -6.53 14.09 34.50
C ALA A 643 -7.52 13.90 33.35
N SER A 644 -7.09 14.13 32.12
CA SER A 644 -7.89 13.81 30.93
C SER A 644 -8.18 12.31 30.83
N SER A 645 -7.18 11.46 31.09
CA SER A 645 -7.37 9.99 31.12
C SER A 645 -8.23 9.53 32.30
N ALA A 646 -8.13 10.21 33.44
CA ALA A 646 -8.98 9.96 34.60
C ALA A 646 -10.48 10.21 34.32
N THR A 647 -10.81 11.01 33.31
CA THR A 647 -12.22 11.23 32.93
C THR A 647 -12.93 9.96 32.48
N TYR A 648 -12.26 9.03 31.79
CA TYR A 648 -12.88 7.82 31.25
C TYR A 648 -13.41 6.87 32.34
N PRO A 649 -12.60 6.41 33.33
CA PRO A 649 -13.10 5.56 34.41
C PRO A 649 -14.13 6.27 35.30
N LEU A 650 -13.97 7.58 35.55
CA LEU A 650 -14.98 8.37 36.26
C LEU A 650 -16.30 8.46 35.49
N ALA A 651 -16.24 8.58 34.16
CA ALA A 651 -17.40 8.59 33.29
C ALA A 651 -18.09 7.22 33.20
N ILE A 652 -17.36 6.10 33.31
CA ILE A 652 -17.98 4.77 33.47
C ILE A 652 -18.84 4.74 34.74
N ALA A 653 -18.31 5.20 35.88
CA ALA A 653 -19.09 5.27 37.11
C ALA A 653 -20.32 6.19 36.95
N ALA A 654 -20.14 7.36 36.32
CA ALA A 654 -21.22 8.30 36.06
C ALA A 654 -22.34 7.71 35.19
N ILE A 655 -21.99 6.99 34.11
CA ILE A 655 -22.96 6.48 33.14
C ILE A 655 -23.67 5.19 33.59
N THR A 656 -23.03 4.41 34.47
CA THR A 656 -23.53 3.10 34.93
C THR A 656 -24.14 3.13 36.34
N GLY A 657 -24.01 4.25 37.06
CA GLY A 657 -24.50 4.39 38.44
C GLY A 657 -23.65 3.65 39.48
N THR A 658 -22.41 3.31 39.15
CA THR A 658 -21.45 2.66 40.06
C THR A 658 -20.51 3.70 40.69
N THR A 659 -19.51 3.24 41.46
CA THR A 659 -18.51 4.11 42.10
C THR A 659 -17.11 3.88 41.52
N CYS A 660 -16.38 4.97 41.27
CA CYS A 660 -14.96 4.94 40.91
C CYS A 660 -14.18 6.00 41.69
N THR A 661 -13.02 5.61 42.21
CA THR A 661 -12.06 6.49 42.90
C THR A 661 -10.77 6.61 42.11
N ILE A 662 -10.31 7.85 41.91
CA ILE A 662 -8.97 8.17 41.42
C ILE A 662 -8.14 8.68 42.60
N PRO A 663 -7.15 7.91 43.09
CA PRO A 663 -6.58 8.11 44.42
C PRO A 663 -5.49 9.19 44.51
N ASN A 664 -5.13 9.81 43.38
CA ASN A 664 -4.03 10.79 43.28
C ASN A 664 -4.41 12.04 42.45
N ILE A 665 -5.70 12.30 42.27
CA ILE A 665 -6.24 13.55 41.71
C ILE A 665 -7.30 14.04 42.69
N GLY A 666 -7.08 15.20 43.30
CA GLY A 666 -8.04 15.81 44.22
C GLY A 666 -8.28 17.29 43.91
N SER A 667 -8.84 18.02 44.88
CA SER A 667 -9.17 19.44 44.76
C SER A 667 -7.95 20.35 44.58
N LYS A 668 -6.74 19.88 44.93
CA LYS A 668 -5.47 20.60 44.72
C LYS A 668 -4.73 20.19 43.45
N SER A 669 -5.37 19.43 42.54
CA SER A 669 -4.73 19.00 41.31
C SER A 669 -4.23 20.19 40.48
N LEU A 670 -3.04 20.04 39.88
CA LEU A 670 -2.45 21.04 39.00
C LEU A 670 -3.03 21.02 37.58
N GLN A 671 -3.97 20.12 37.29
CA GLN A 671 -4.44 19.84 35.94
C GLN A 671 -5.82 20.45 35.72
N GLY A 672 -5.98 21.24 34.65
CA GLY A 672 -7.26 21.85 34.31
C GLY A 672 -8.38 20.81 34.13
N ASP A 673 -8.07 19.68 33.48
CA ASP A 673 -8.99 18.56 33.28
C ASP A 673 -9.46 17.88 34.57
N ALA A 674 -8.79 18.08 35.72
CA ALA A 674 -9.26 17.52 37.00
C ALA A 674 -10.57 18.16 37.47
N ARG A 675 -10.88 19.35 36.94
CA ARG A 675 -12.16 20.03 37.17
C ARG A 675 -13.36 19.25 36.62
N PHE A 676 -13.15 18.29 35.71
CA PHE A 676 -14.21 17.50 35.09
C PHE A 676 -15.18 16.87 36.11
N ALA A 677 -14.67 16.37 37.24
CA ALA A 677 -15.53 15.76 38.26
C ALA A 677 -16.52 16.78 38.86
N VAL A 678 -16.04 17.96 39.27
CA VAL A 678 -16.86 18.98 39.94
C VAL A 678 -17.67 19.82 38.95
N ASP A 679 -17.08 20.19 37.82
CA ASP A 679 -17.67 21.14 36.87
C ASP A 679 -18.56 20.45 35.82
N VAL A 680 -18.46 19.12 35.67
CA VAL A 680 -19.25 18.33 34.70
C VAL A 680 -20.07 17.26 35.41
N LEU A 681 -19.43 16.28 36.05
CA LEU A 681 -20.14 15.10 36.57
C LEU A 681 -21.12 15.44 37.71
N GLN A 682 -20.73 16.31 38.63
CA GLN A 682 -21.61 16.74 39.72
C GLN A 682 -22.86 17.50 39.20
N PRO A 683 -22.73 18.50 38.30
CA PRO A 683 -23.88 19.12 37.62
C PRO A 683 -24.77 18.15 36.83
N MET A 684 -24.18 17.09 36.26
CA MET A 684 -24.94 16.03 35.59
C MET A 684 -25.68 15.09 36.57
N GLY A 685 -25.47 15.23 37.88
CA GLY A 685 -26.21 14.49 38.92
C GLY A 685 -25.38 13.45 39.69
N CYS A 686 -24.07 13.35 39.46
CA CYS A 686 -23.21 12.45 40.22
C CYS A 686 -22.94 12.96 41.64
N THR A 687 -22.72 12.04 42.58
CA THR A 687 -22.16 12.37 43.90
C THR A 687 -20.64 12.40 43.79
N VAL A 688 -20.04 13.57 43.98
CA VAL A 688 -18.60 13.79 43.84
C VAL A 688 -18.00 14.17 45.19
N ASN A 689 -17.13 13.31 45.71
CA ASN A 689 -16.40 13.52 46.96
C ASN A 689 -14.91 13.70 46.65
N GLN A 690 -14.37 14.89 46.90
CA GLN A 690 -12.95 15.18 46.73
C GLN A 690 -12.26 15.45 48.06
N SER A 691 -11.09 14.85 48.24
CA SER A 691 -10.07 15.32 49.19
C SER A 691 -9.04 16.16 48.44
N ASP A 692 -8.01 16.65 49.15
CA ASP A 692 -6.89 17.34 48.52
C ASP A 692 -6.23 16.53 47.38
N TYR A 693 -6.22 15.20 47.49
CA TYR A 693 -5.47 14.31 46.58
C TYR A 693 -6.28 13.14 46.02
N SER A 694 -7.58 13.03 46.27
CA SER A 694 -8.41 11.93 45.76
C SER A 694 -9.78 12.43 45.31
N THR A 695 -10.33 11.81 44.26
CA THR A 695 -11.64 12.10 43.71
C THR A 695 -12.43 10.80 43.61
N THR A 696 -13.57 10.74 44.31
CA THR A 696 -14.51 9.62 44.23
C THR A 696 -15.80 10.10 43.60
N VAL A 697 -16.28 9.39 42.58
CA VAL A 697 -17.53 9.69 41.88
C VAL A 697 -18.45 8.48 41.95
N THR A 698 -19.68 8.70 42.39
CA THR A 698 -20.78 7.75 42.27
C THR A 698 -21.82 8.31 41.31
N GLY A 699 -22.09 7.60 40.21
CA GLY A 699 -23.08 8.01 39.23
C GLY A 699 -24.52 7.96 39.78
N PRO A 700 -25.46 8.74 39.18
CA PRO A 700 -26.88 8.54 39.44
C PRO A 700 -27.36 7.20 38.84
N ALA A 701 -28.61 6.81 39.07
CA ALA A 701 -29.13 5.59 38.44
C ALA A 701 -29.02 5.68 36.90
N PRO A 702 -28.79 4.56 36.19
CA PRO A 702 -28.64 4.58 34.73
C PRO A 702 -29.78 5.32 34.03
N GLY A 703 -29.43 6.27 33.16
CA GLY A 703 -30.39 7.12 32.42
C GLY A 703 -30.80 8.43 33.12
N GLU A 704 -30.42 8.64 34.38
CA GLU A 704 -30.78 9.84 35.16
C GLU A 704 -29.75 10.98 35.07
N LEU A 705 -28.71 10.86 34.22
CA LEU A 705 -27.78 11.94 33.94
C LEU A 705 -28.53 13.16 33.38
N LYS A 706 -28.23 14.36 33.89
CA LYS A 706 -28.86 15.63 33.48
C LYS A 706 -28.03 16.32 32.41
N GLY A 707 -28.68 16.80 31.34
CA GLY A 707 -28.03 17.62 30.33
C GLY A 707 -27.57 18.97 30.91
N LEU A 708 -26.46 19.50 30.39
CA LEU A 708 -25.88 20.75 30.89
C LEU A 708 -26.23 21.93 29.96
N PRO A 709 -27.04 22.90 30.40
CA PRO A 709 -27.49 23.99 29.53
C PRO A 709 -26.33 24.78 28.91
N HIS A 710 -25.20 24.88 29.61
CA HIS A 710 -23.93 25.40 29.11
C HIS A 710 -22.77 24.94 30.00
N VAL A 711 -21.66 24.54 29.40
CA VAL A 711 -20.38 24.32 30.09
C VAL A 711 -19.22 24.85 29.25
N ASP A 712 -18.40 25.72 29.84
CA ASP A 712 -17.14 26.18 29.26
C ASP A 712 -16.05 25.13 29.54
N MET A 713 -15.48 24.58 28.47
CA MET A 713 -14.44 23.57 28.55
C MET A 713 -13.07 24.06 28.06
N GLU A 714 -12.83 25.37 27.92
CA GLU A 714 -11.48 25.92 27.68
C GLU A 714 -10.45 25.36 28.68
N PRO A 715 -10.74 25.29 30.01
CA PRO A 715 -9.79 24.78 31.00
C PRO A 715 -9.54 23.27 30.93
N MET A 716 -10.47 22.52 30.33
CA MET A 716 -10.48 21.06 30.27
C MET A 716 -10.72 20.55 28.85
N THR A 717 -10.04 21.20 27.91
CA THR A 717 -10.31 21.09 26.47
C THR A 717 -10.24 19.65 25.95
N ASP A 718 -9.40 18.78 26.51
CA ASP A 718 -9.26 17.39 26.07
C ASP A 718 -10.31 16.44 26.68
N ALA A 719 -11.03 16.87 27.71
CA ALA A 719 -12.11 16.12 28.36
C ALA A 719 -13.47 16.26 27.65
N PHE A 720 -13.59 17.14 26.65
CA PHE A 720 -14.86 17.41 25.99
C PHE A 720 -15.46 16.17 25.31
N LEU A 721 -14.62 15.28 24.76
CA LEU A 721 -15.07 14.04 24.13
C LEU A 721 -15.80 13.15 25.15
N THR A 722 -15.25 13.05 26.36
CA THR A 722 -15.87 12.32 27.47
C THR A 722 -17.18 12.99 27.93
N ALA A 723 -17.24 14.32 27.98
CA ALA A 723 -18.50 15.01 28.25
C ALA A 723 -19.54 14.79 27.15
N SER A 724 -19.15 14.78 25.88
CA SER A 724 -20.07 14.58 24.76
C SER A 724 -20.74 13.21 24.80
N VAL A 725 -20.02 12.13 25.18
CA VAL A 725 -20.64 10.80 25.31
C VAL A 725 -21.57 10.68 26.52
N LEU A 726 -21.26 11.36 27.64
CA LEU A 726 -22.19 11.44 28.78
C LEU A 726 -23.43 12.26 28.41
N ALA A 727 -23.24 13.36 27.69
CA ALA A 727 -24.34 14.20 27.20
C ALA A 727 -25.27 13.45 26.24
N ALA A 728 -24.74 12.51 25.47
CA ALA A 728 -25.50 11.69 24.53
C ALA A 728 -26.61 10.86 25.21
N VAL A 729 -26.35 10.39 26.43
CA VAL A 729 -27.31 9.62 27.24
C VAL A 729 -28.02 10.44 28.31
N ALA A 730 -27.68 11.72 28.45
CA ALA A 730 -28.28 12.60 29.43
C ALA A 730 -29.69 13.03 29.01
N SER A 731 -30.51 13.38 30.00
CA SER A 731 -31.84 13.98 29.80
C SER A 731 -31.70 15.47 29.52
N GLY A 732 -32.04 15.88 28.29
CA GLY A 732 -31.98 17.27 27.83
C GLY A 732 -30.74 17.57 26.97
N LYS A 733 -30.67 18.81 26.48
CA LYS A 733 -29.55 19.26 25.65
C LYS A 733 -28.32 19.62 26.47
N THR A 734 -27.14 19.38 25.92
CA THR A 734 -25.86 19.81 26.49
C THR A 734 -25.10 20.69 25.51
N GLN A 735 -24.68 21.87 25.94
CA GLN A 735 -23.88 22.79 25.12
C GLN A 735 -22.47 22.96 25.71
N ILE A 736 -21.45 22.58 24.93
CA ILE A 736 -20.03 22.67 25.29
C ILE A 736 -19.36 23.75 24.43
N THR A 737 -18.62 24.68 25.05
CA THR A 737 -17.91 25.79 24.38
C THR A 737 -16.43 25.84 24.79
N GLY A 738 -15.63 26.73 24.19
CA GLY A 738 -14.21 26.92 24.56
C GLY A 738 -13.24 25.88 23.98
N ILE A 739 -13.62 25.14 22.93
CA ILE A 739 -12.87 24.00 22.38
C ILE A 739 -12.46 24.15 20.91
N ALA A 740 -12.40 25.38 20.37
CA ALA A 740 -12.01 25.64 18.98
C ALA A 740 -10.67 24.98 18.56
N ASN A 741 -9.73 24.85 19.49
CA ASN A 741 -8.43 24.19 19.28
C ASN A 741 -8.54 22.69 18.94
N GLN A 742 -9.67 22.02 19.26
CA GLN A 742 -9.89 20.59 19.01
C GLN A 742 -10.11 20.25 17.53
N ARG A 743 -10.30 21.26 16.68
CA ARG A 743 -10.47 21.12 15.23
C ARG A 743 -9.18 20.75 14.48
N VAL A 744 -8.02 21.11 15.04
CA VAL A 744 -6.70 20.98 14.40
C VAL A 744 -5.68 20.24 15.27
N LYS A 745 -6.14 19.38 16.19
CA LYS A 745 -5.25 18.57 17.04
C LYS A 745 -4.69 17.36 16.31
N GLU A 746 -5.41 16.24 16.32
CA GLU A 746 -4.99 14.98 15.67
C GLU A 746 -5.89 14.74 14.46
N CYS A 747 -7.19 14.81 14.68
CA CYS A 747 -8.24 14.97 13.68
C CYS A 747 -9.09 16.22 14.01
N ASN A 748 -10.14 16.46 13.21
CA ASN A 748 -11.19 17.40 13.60
C ASN A 748 -12.10 16.71 14.63
N ARG A 749 -11.70 16.73 15.91
CA ARG A 749 -12.37 15.98 16.97
C ARG A 749 -13.82 16.39 17.20
N ILE A 750 -14.15 17.65 16.95
CA ILE A 750 -15.53 18.14 17.07
C ILE A 750 -16.42 17.48 16.02
N ALA A 751 -15.97 17.46 14.76
CA ALA A 751 -16.67 16.76 13.68
C ALA A 751 -16.69 15.24 13.93
N ALA A 752 -15.58 14.65 14.39
CA ALA A 752 -15.53 13.23 14.73
C ALA A 752 -16.58 12.84 15.79
N MET A 753 -16.72 13.62 16.87
CA MET A 753 -17.74 13.36 17.89
C MET A 753 -19.16 13.47 17.30
N LYS A 754 -19.43 14.47 16.47
CA LYS A 754 -20.73 14.63 15.79
C LYS A 754 -21.06 13.42 14.93
N ASP A 755 -20.15 13.01 14.06
CA ASP A 755 -20.41 11.97 13.07
C ASP A 755 -20.48 10.57 13.71
N GLN A 756 -19.64 10.31 14.73
CA GLN A 756 -19.67 9.02 15.43
C GLN A 756 -20.83 8.91 16.43
N LEU A 757 -21.25 10.00 17.10
CA LEU A 757 -22.47 9.99 17.93
C LEU A 757 -23.75 9.82 17.09
N ALA A 758 -23.76 10.33 15.85
CA ALA A 758 -24.87 10.13 14.93
C ALA A 758 -25.15 8.63 14.68
N LYS A 759 -24.13 7.76 14.72
CA LYS A 759 -24.29 6.30 14.61
C LYS A 759 -25.05 5.67 15.79
N PHE A 760 -25.07 6.35 16.94
CA PHE A 760 -25.91 6.00 18.09
C PHE A 760 -27.30 6.64 18.01
N GLY A 761 -27.63 7.33 16.91
CA GLY A 761 -28.90 8.05 16.75
C GLY A 761 -28.94 9.37 17.52
N VAL A 762 -27.79 9.86 18.00
CA VAL A 762 -27.66 11.09 18.78
C VAL A 762 -27.23 12.22 17.85
N GLN A 763 -28.08 13.23 17.73
CA GLN A 763 -27.79 14.39 16.89
C GLN A 763 -26.90 15.38 17.64
N CYS A 764 -25.87 15.88 16.94
CA CYS A 764 -25.02 16.95 17.43
C CYS A 764 -24.98 18.12 16.44
N ASN A 765 -24.92 19.34 16.97
CA ASN A 765 -24.70 20.56 16.20
C ASN A 765 -23.28 21.07 16.49
N GLU A 766 -22.54 21.36 15.43
CA GLU A 766 -21.20 21.92 15.52
C GLU A 766 -21.29 23.43 15.62
N LEU A 767 -20.69 24.00 16.69
CA LEU A 767 -20.64 25.44 16.95
C LEU A 767 -19.28 26.00 16.52
N ASP A 768 -19.14 27.33 16.45
CA ASP A 768 -17.88 27.98 16.04
C ASP A 768 -16.69 27.49 16.88
N ASP A 769 -16.85 27.43 18.20
CA ASP A 769 -15.85 27.00 19.17
C ASP A 769 -16.32 25.84 20.07
N GLY A 770 -17.31 25.06 19.63
CA GLY A 770 -18.04 24.15 20.51
C GLY A 770 -18.85 23.05 19.83
N ILE A 771 -19.60 22.32 20.65
CA ILE A 771 -20.56 21.29 20.22
C ILE A 771 -21.81 21.32 21.09
N GLU A 772 -22.98 21.22 20.47
CA GLU A 772 -24.25 20.97 21.15
C GLU A 772 -24.65 19.51 20.92
N VAL A 773 -24.93 18.77 21.99
CA VAL A 773 -25.34 17.36 21.96
C VAL A 773 -26.78 17.25 22.44
N LEU A 774 -27.66 16.70 21.60
CA LEU A 774 -29.07 16.48 21.94
C LEU A 774 -29.23 15.10 22.59
N GLY A 775 -29.13 15.08 23.92
CA GLY A 775 -29.21 13.87 24.73
C GLY A 775 -30.56 13.14 24.60
N LYS A 776 -30.51 11.81 24.63
CA LYS A 776 -31.70 10.95 24.48
C LYS A 776 -32.43 10.63 25.78
N GLY A 777 -31.76 10.80 26.92
CA GLY A 777 -32.29 10.43 28.24
C GLY A 777 -32.80 8.99 28.32
N GLN A 778 -33.62 8.74 29.34
CA GLN A 778 -34.20 7.42 29.62
C GLN A 778 -35.27 7.01 28.59
N ASP A 779 -36.08 7.97 28.11
CA ASP A 779 -37.23 7.70 27.23
C ASP A 779 -36.85 7.53 25.75
N GLY A 780 -35.74 8.14 25.31
CA GLY A 780 -35.30 8.11 23.92
C GLY A 780 -34.42 6.92 23.58
N GLY A 781 -33.56 6.51 24.52
CA GLY A 781 -32.52 5.48 24.31
C GLY A 781 -31.52 5.84 23.20
N ILE A 782 -30.25 5.46 23.37
CA ILE A 782 -29.32 5.45 22.23
C ILE A 782 -29.52 4.18 21.42
N SER A 783 -29.33 4.25 20.11
CA SER A 783 -29.30 3.06 19.26
C SER A 783 -27.92 2.42 19.27
N ALA A 784 -27.86 1.12 18.97
CA ALA A 784 -26.58 0.45 18.77
C ALA A 784 -26.09 0.73 17.34
N PRO A 785 -24.83 1.17 17.16
CA PRO A 785 -24.28 1.45 15.85
C PRO A 785 -24.15 0.14 15.05
N THR A 786 -24.80 0.06 13.89
CA THR A 786 -24.71 -1.10 12.98
C THR A 786 -23.37 -1.18 12.27
N VAL A 787 -22.74 -0.02 12.07
CA VAL A 787 -21.39 0.14 11.53
C VAL A 787 -20.49 0.53 12.70
N GLY A 788 -19.33 -0.14 12.86
CA GLY A 788 -18.40 0.13 13.95
C GLY A 788 -18.01 1.61 14.10
N ILE A 789 -17.52 1.97 15.29
CA ILE A 789 -17.06 3.32 15.60
C ILE A 789 -15.64 3.52 15.06
N HIS A 790 -15.49 4.47 14.14
CA HIS A 790 -14.20 4.85 13.57
C HIS A 790 -13.54 5.88 14.48
N CYS A 791 -12.29 5.62 14.87
CA CYS A 791 -11.59 6.41 15.87
C CYS A 791 -10.59 7.41 15.28
N TYR A 792 -10.34 7.37 13.96
CA TYR A 792 -9.44 8.28 13.25
C TYR A 792 -7.99 8.26 13.78
N ASP A 793 -7.52 7.09 14.23
CA ASP A 793 -6.28 6.90 14.99
C ASP A 793 -6.16 7.82 16.23
N ASP A 794 -7.28 8.30 16.76
CA ASP A 794 -7.33 9.18 17.92
C ASP A 794 -7.74 8.40 19.18
N HIS A 795 -6.74 8.19 20.05
CA HIS A 795 -6.89 7.58 21.36
C HIS A 795 -8.04 8.13 22.21
N ARG A 796 -8.33 9.43 22.14
CA ARG A 796 -9.39 10.03 22.96
C ARG A 796 -10.78 9.69 22.41
N VAL A 797 -10.93 9.60 21.10
CA VAL A 797 -12.17 9.16 20.46
C VAL A 797 -12.46 7.72 20.88
N ALA A 798 -11.49 6.82 20.74
CA ALA A 798 -11.64 5.41 21.11
C ALA A 798 -12.04 5.22 22.59
N MET A 799 -11.32 5.88 23.51
CA MET A 799 -11.62 5.78 24.95
C MET A 799 -12.97 6.40 25.31
N SER A 800 -13.34 7.55 24.75
CA SER A 800 -14.66 8.15 24.99
C SER A 800 -15.80 7.24 24.49
N PHE A 801 -15.70 6.70 23.28
CA PHE A 801 -16.73 5.79 22.76
C PHE A 801 -16.75 4.43 23.47
N SER A 802 -15.64 3.99 24.04
CA SER A 802 -15.65 2.81 24.92
C SER A 802 -16.48 3.03 26.19
N VAL A 803 -16.55 4.27 26.72
CA VAL A 803 -17.45 4.62 27.83
C VAL A 803 -18.91 4.50 27.39
N LEU A 804 -19.25 5.07 26.24
CA LEU A 804 -20.60 4.99 25.69
C LEU A 804 -21.03 3.54 25.41
N ALA A 805 -20.10 2.73 24.91
CA ALA A 805 -20.36 1.33 24.59
C ALA A 805 -20.81 0.50 25.80
N VAL A 806 -20.30 0.80 27.00
CA VAL A 806 -20.69 0.11 28.24
C VAL A 806 -22.17 0.37 28.60
N ALA A 807 -22.73 1.51 28.19
CA ALA A 807 -24.13 1.87 28.40
C ALA A 807 -25.03 1.65 27.16
N SER A 808 -24.50 1.08 26.08
CA SER A 808 -25.26 0.80 24.86
C SER A 808 -26.29 -0.33 25.08
N PRO A 809 -27.43 -0.38 24.36
CA PRO A 809 -28.36 -1.49 24.45
C PRO A 809 -27.85 -2.80 23.83
N SER A 810 -26.77 -2.78 23.03
CA SER A 810 -26.21 -3.96 22.37
C SER A 810 -24.70 -3.81 22.18
N PRO A 811 -23.95 -4.90 21.89
CA PRO A 811 -22.51 -4.83 21.71
C PRO A 811 -22.07 -3.83 20.65
N VAL A 812 -21.01 -3.08 20.97
CA VAL A 812 -20.47 -2.02 20.11
C VAL A 812 -19.08 -2.40 19.65
N ILE A 813 -18.83 -2.30 18.35
CA ILE A 813 -17.50 -2.45 17.78
C ILE A 813 -16.80 -1.09 17.79
N VAL A 814 -15.63 -1.01 18.42
CA VAL A 814 -14.71 0.12 18.36
C VAL A 814 -13.50 -0.29 17.52
N THR A 815 -13.28 0.41 16.40
CA THR A 815 -12.13 0.14 15.53
C THR A 815 -10.84 0.69 16.12
N GLU A 816 -9.69 0.28 15.56
CA GLU A 816 -8.37 0.84 15.91
C GLU A 816 -8.03 0.69 17.41
N ARG A 817 -8.30 -0.49 17.99
CA ARG A 817 -8.09 -0.83 19.42
C ARG A 817 -6.74 -0.34 19.96
N GLU A 818 -5.68 -0.45 19.16
CA GLU A 818 -4.32 -0.12 19.56
C GLU A 818 -4.03 1.39 19.66
N CYS A 819 -4.88 2.27 19.11
CA CYS A 819 -4.64 3.72 19.11
C CYS A 819 -4.59 4.30 20.54
N VAL A 820 -5.25 3.67 21.51
CA VAL A 820 -5.19 4.04 22.94
C VAL A 820 -3.77 3.99 23.51
N GLY A 821 -2.85 3.25 22.85
CA GLY A 821 -1.44 3.14 23.21
C GLY A 821 -0.70 4.47 23.31
N LYS A 822 -1.22 5.54 22.71
CA LYS A 822 -0.62 6.87 22.78
C LYS A 822 -0.62 7.49 24.19
N THR A 823 -1.64 7.20 24.99
CA THR A 823 -1.76 7.75 26.35
C THR A 823 -2.01 6.68 27.40
N TRP A 824 -2.76 5.62 27.06
CA TRP A 824 -3.11 4.57 28.01
C TRP A 824 -3.19 3.19 27.33
N PRO A 825 -2.02 2.56 27.06
CA PRO A 825 -1.98 1.24 26.43
C PRO A 825 -2.82 0.18 27.13
N GLY A 826 -2.94 0.25 28.45
CA GLY A 826 -3.72 -0.68 29.29
C GLY A 826 -5.17 -0.26 29.53
N TRP A 827 -5.75 0.64 28.73
CA TRP A 827 -7.15 1.06 28.92
C TRP A 827 -8.13 -0.13 28.86
N TRP A 828 -8.02 -0.94 27.81
CA TRP A 828 -8.84 -2.15 27.65
C TRP A 828 -8.62 -3.15 28.78
N ASP A 829 -7.38 -3.27 29.26
CA ASP A 829 -7.02 -4.11 30.39
C ASP A 829 -7.78 -3.66 31.65
N ILE A 830 -7.78 -2.36 31.97
CA ILE A 830 -8.51 -1.80 33.10
C ILE A 830 -10.02 -1.98 32.95
N LEU A 831 -10.56 -1.82 31.75
CA LEU A 831 -11.97 -2.03 31.49
C LEU A 831 -12.40 -3.49 31.77
N SER A 832 -11.54 -4.46 31.43
CA SER A 832 -11.77 -5.87 31.74
C SER A 832 -11.50 -6.21 33.22
N GLN A 833 -10.35 -5.78 33.76
CA GLN A 833 -9.86 -6.18 35.08
C GLN A 833 -10.59 -5.45 36.21
N ALA A 834 -10.72 -4.13 36.13
CA ALA A 834 -11.34 -3.33 37.18
C ALA A 834 -12.86 -3.29 36.99
N PHE A 835 -13.32 -2.91 35.80
CA PHE A 835 -14.75 -2.72 35.53
C PHE A 835 -15.51 -4.01 35.18
N LYS A 836 -14.81 -5.14 34.97
CA LYS A 836 -15.40 -6.44 34.65
C LYS A 836 -16.24 -6.43 33.36
N VAL A 837 -15.89 -5.55 32.42
CA VAL A 837 -16.57 -5.45 31.12
C VAL A 837 -16.14 -6.62 30.25
N ASP A 838 -17.12 -7.33 29.69
CA ASP A 838 -16.86 -8.42 28.78
C ASP A 838 -16.53 -7.90 27.38
N MET A 839 -15.41 -8.34 26.82
CA MET A 839 -14.94 -7.88 25.51
C MET A 839 -14.37 -9.02 24.70
N ILE A 840 -14.46 -8.90 23.38
CA ILE A 840 -13.85 -9.84 22.44
C ILE A 840 -13.25 -9.08 21.27
N GLY A 841 -12.09 -9.55 20.78
CA GLY A 841 -11.49 -9.03 19.56
C GLY A 841 -12.38 -9.26 18.33
N HIS A 842 -12.44 -8.26 17.46
CA HIS A 842 -13.22 -8.27 16.22
C HIS A 842 -12.34 -7.89 15.02
N GLU A 843 -12.50 -8.58 13.89
CA GLU A 843 -11.91 -8.19 12.61
C GLU A 843 -12.95 -7.49 11.74
N PRO A 844 -12.65 -6.32 11.17
CA PRO A 844 -13.55 -5.66 10.24
C PRO A 844 -13.71 -6.48 8.95
N ASP A 845 -14.92 -6.47 8.37
CA ASP A 845 -15.18 -7.12 7.09
C ASP A 845 -14.27 -6.53 6.01
N ALA A 846 -13.62 -7.42 5.22
CA ALA A 846 -12.49 -7.10 4.35
C ALA A 846 -12.72 -6.01 3.29
N ASN A 847 -13.95 -5.52 3.11
CA ASN A 847 -14.35 -4.54 2.10
C ASN A 847 -14.51 -3.10 2.62
N ALA A 848 -14.52 -2.85 3.93
CA ALA A 848 -14.95 -1.55 4.46
C ALA A 848 -13.90 -0.42 4.44
N ASP A 849 -12.59 -0.71 4.58
CA ASP A 849 -11.58 0.32 4.85
C ASP A 849 -10.78 0.81 3.63
N GLU A 850 -10.86 0.15 2.46
CA GLU A 850 -10.03 0.52 1.30
C GLU A 850 -10.60 1.64 0.41
N GLU A 851 -11.90 1.95 0.50
CA GLU A 851 -12.54 2.90 -0.41
C GLU A 851 -12.29 4.38 -0.05
N ASP A 852 -12.22 4.73 1.25
CA ASP A 852 -12.18 6.14 1.66
C ASP A 852 -10.81 6.81 1.50
N SER A 853 -9.68 6.09 1.63
CA SER A 853 -8.35 6.72 1.50
C SER A 853 -7.89 6.86 0.05
N LYS A 854 -8.33 5.96 -0.85
CA LYS A 854 -7.90 5.93 -2.27
C LYS A 854 -8.60 6.99 -3.12
N SER A 855 -9.83 7.40 -2.77
CA SER A 855 -10.60 8.38 -3.53
C SER A 855 -9.90 9.75 -3.59
N SER A 856 -9.32 10.22 -2.47
CA SER A 856 -8.73 11.57 -2.39
C SER A 856 -7.49 11.78 -3.28
N VAL A 857 -6.73 10.72 -3.57
CA VAL A 857 -5.53 10.81 -4.43
C VAL A 857 -5.91 10.75 -5.92
N MET A 858 -6.92 9.96 -6.28
CA MET A 858 -7.37 9.81 -7.66
C MET A 858 -8.00 11.07 -8.25
N GLU A 859 -8.43 12.00 -7.41
CA GLU A 859 -9.11 13.22 -7.83
C GLU A 859 -8.20 14.45 -7.91
N ARG A 860 -6.88 14.33 -7.74
CA ARG A 860 -6.00 15.50 -7.83
C ARG A 860 -6.00 16.14 -9.21
N SER A 861 -5.98 17.48 -9.22
CA SER A 861 -6.01 18.27 -10.44
C SER A 861 -4.80 18.01 -11.34
N VAL A 862 -5.01 18.10 -12.66
CA VAL A 862 -3.96 17.90 -13.67
C VAL A 862 -3.48 19.25 -14.20
N PHE A 863 -2.17 19.48 -14.21
CA PHE A 863 -1.56 20.65 -14.85
C PHE A 863 -0.92 20.26 -16.18
N ILE A 864 -1.37 20.86 -17.27
CA ILE A 864 -0.89 20.61 -18.62
C ILE A 864 0.11 21.68 -19.03
N ILE A 865 1.34 21.27 -19.32
CA ILE A 865 2.43 22.13 -19.79
C ILE A 865 2.86 21.75 -21.21
N GLY A 866 3.61 22.65 -21.84
CA GLY A 866 4.14 22.47 -23.20
C GLY A 866 4.03 23.72 -24.05
N MET A 867 4.60 23.67 -25.24
CA MET A 867 4.61 24.81 -26.17
C MET A 867 3.20 25.14 -26.69
N ARG A 868 2.99 26.40 -27.10
CA ARG A 868 1.80 26.78 -27.89
C ARG A 868 1.83 26.03 -29.22
N GLY A 869 0.67 25.77 -29.80
CA GLY A 869 0.53 24.82 -30.91
C GLY A 869 0.48 23.37 -30.43
N ALA A 870 1.21 23.01 -29.36
CA ALA A 870 1.16 21.77 -28.57
C ALA A 870 0.01 20.76 -28.78
N GLY A 871 -1.22 21.27 -28.79
CA GLY A 871 -2.45 20.51 -28.58
C GLY A 871 -2.92 20.56 -27.13
N LYS A 872 -2.34 21.43 -26.27
CA LYS A 872 -2.68 21.50 -24.83
C LYS A 872 -4.17 21.73 -24.57
N THR A 873 -4.76 22.73 -25.22
CA THR A 873 -6.18 23.06 -25.06
C THR A 873 -7.07 21.92 -25.55
N THR A 874 -6.70 21.29 -26.66
CA THR A 874 -7.42 20.13 -27.21
C THR A 874 -7.36 18.94 -26.25
N ALA A 875 -6.16 18.53 -25.83
CA ALA A 875 -5.94 17.44 -24.89
C ALA A 875 -6.62 17.71 -23.53
N GLY A 876 -6.58 18.95 -23.05
CA GLY A 876 -7.25 19.36 -21.82
C GLY A 876 -8.77 19.22 -21.88
N ASN A 877 -9.39 19.62 -22.98
CA ASN A 877 -10.83 19.43 -23.20
C ASN A 877 -11.21 17.95 -23.34
N TRP A 878 -10.43 17.17 -24.09
CA TRP A 878 -10.63 15.74 -24.20
C TRP A 878 -10.58 15.05 -22.84
N MET A 879 -9.54 15.35 -22.05
CA MET A 879 -9.38 14.78 -20.71
C MET A 879 -10.51 15.21 -19.78
N ALA A 880 -10.96 16.48 -19.84
CA ALA A 880 -12.08 16.96 -19.03
C ALA A 880 -13.38 16.24 -19.37
N LYS A 881 -13.67 16.04 -20.66
CA LYS A 881 -14.83 15.28 -21.14
C LYS A 881 -14.77 13.83 -20.65
N MET A 882 -13.60 13.19 -20.72
CA MET A 882 -13.42 11.81 -20.25
C MET A 882 -13.56 11.64 -18.74
N LEU A 883 -13.03 12.58 -17.97
CA LEU A 883 -12.99 12.47 -16.51
C LEU A 883 -14.26 13.02 -15.84
N GLY A 884 -15.06 13.81 -16.55
CA GLY A 884 -16.18 14.55 -15.98
C GLY A 884 -15.72 15.75 -15.13
N TRP A 885 -14.57 16.33 -15.47
CA TRP A 885 -13.90 17.38 -14.68
C TRP A 885 -13.98 18.74 -15.37
N LYS A 886 -13.69 19.82 -14.62
CA LYS A 886 -13.68 21.17 -15.17
C LYS A 886 -12.34 21.51 -15.82
N PHE A 887 -12.37 21.89 -17.10
CA PHE A 887 -11.21 22.44 -17.81
C PHE A 887 -11.10 23.96 -17.60
N ILE A 888 -9.90 24.46 -17.33
CA ILE A 888 -9.59 25.88 -17.22
C ILE A 888 -8.28 26.14 -17.97
N ASP A 889 -8.32 27.03 -18.98
CA ASP A 889 -7.11 27.55 -19.61
C ASP A 889 -6.59 28.74 -18.80
N LEU A 890 -5.36 28.65 -18.28
CA LEU A 890 -4.82 29.66 -17.37
C LEU A 890 -4.48 30.98 -18.09
N ASP A 891 -4.21 30.95 -19.41
CA ASP A 891 -4.05 32.20 -20.16
C ASP A 891 -5.41 32.94 -20.21
N GLN A 892 -6.50 32.22 -20.51
CA GLN A 892 -7.85 32.82 -20.53
C GLN A 892 -8.33 33.27 -19.14
N GLU A 893 -8.05 32.49 -18.11
CA GLU A 893 -8.40 32.86 -16.73
C GLU A 893 -7.60 34.07 -16.25
N LEU A 894 -6.34 34.21 -16.69
CA LEU A 894 -5.54 35.39 -16.41
C LEU A 894 -6.12 36.63 -17.09
N GLU A 895 -6.48 36.55 -18.37
CA GLU A 895 -7.14 37.65 -19.11
C GLU A 895 -8.46 38.04 -18.45
N ARG A 896 -9.26 37.05 -18.03
CA ARG A 896 -10.53 37.27 -17.31
C ARG A 896 -10.32 37.98 -15.98
N ARG A 897 -9.29 37.62 -15.21
CA ARG A 897 -8.98 38.25 -13.90
C ARG A 897 -8.35 39.63 -14.04
N ALA A 898 -7.51 39.83 -15.06
CA ALA A 898 -6.86 41.12 -15.33
C ALA A 898 -7.81 42.13 -16.00
N GLY A 899 -8.83 41.65 -16.71
CA GLY A 899 -9.76 42.48 -17.47
C GLY A 899 -9.19 43.02 -18.79
N CYS A 900 -8.01 42.54 -19.21
CA CYS A 900 -7.36 42.88 -20.46
C CYS A 900 -6.66 41.65 -21.05
N THR A 901 -6.31 41.71 -22.34
CA THR A 901 -5.66 40.61 -23.05
C THR A 901 -4.17 40.51 -22.70
N ILE A 902 -3.57 39.32 -22.80
CA ILE A 902 -2.14 39.13 -22.53
C ILE A 902 -1.24 40.04 -23.41
N PRO A 903 -1.52 40.24 -24.72
CA PRO A 903 -0.79 41.23 -25.52
C PRO A 903 -0.85 42.66 -24.94
N GLU A 904 -1.97 43.08 -24.34
CA GLU A 904 -2.09 44.38 -23.68
C GLU A 904 -1.29 44.44 -22.38
N MET A 905 -1.30 43.37 -21.58
CA MET A 905 -0.46 43.27 -20.38
C MET A 905 1.03 43.43 -20.71
N ILE A 906 1.50 42.77 -21.78
CA ILE A 906 2.90 42.81 -22.22
C ILE A 906 3.27 44.18 -22.81
N ARG A 907 2.34 44.87 -23.50
CA ARG A 907 2.57 46.23 -24.01
C ARG A 907 2.50 47.29 -22.90
N GLY A 908 1.87 46.97 -21.78
CA GLY A 908 1.77 47.83 -20.61
C GLY A 908 3.12 48.05 -19.90
N SER A 909 3.12 48.94 -18.91
CA SER A 909 4.34 49.36 -18.19
C SER A 909 5.07 48.25 -17.44
N ARG A 910 4.39 47.15 -17.08
CA ARG A 910 5.02 46.01 -16.38
C ARG A 910 5.68 45.01 -17.34
N GLY A 911 5.40 45.07 -18.64
CA GLY A 911 6.02 44.22 -19.65
C GLY A 911 5.91 42.72 -19.38
N TRP A 912 6.92 41.97 -19.86
CA TRP A 912 7.03 40.53 -19.64
C TRP A 912 7.20 40.16 -18.17
N GLU A 913 7.92 40.97 -17.40
CA GLU A 913 8.21 40.69 -15.97
C GLU A 913 6.92 40.70 -15.14
N GLY A 914 6.06 41.71 -15.35
CA GLY A 914 4.74 41.77 -14.71
C GLY A 914 3.83 40.62 -15.09
N PHE A 915 3.77 40.31 -16.39
CA PHE A 915 3.00 39.17 -16.88
C PHE A 915 3.43 37.85 -16.22
N ARG A 916 4.74 37.60 -16.09
CA ARG A 916 5.26 36.38 -15.42
C ARG A 916 4.92 36.34 -13.93
N ALA A 917 4.97 37.47 -13.25
CA ALA A 917 4.58 37.57 -11.84
C ALA A 917 3.08 37.27 -11.65
N ASP A 918 2.23 37.75 -12.58
CA ASP A 918 0.79 37.50 -12.53
C ASP A 918 0.45 36.03 -12.87
N GLU A 919 1.14 35.42 -13.84
CA GLU A 919 1.09 33.98 -14.12
C GLU A 919 1.43 33.14 -12.87
N LEU A 920 2.52 33.48 -12.17
CA LEU A 920 2.95 32.79 -10.96
C LEU A 920 1.94 32.94 -9.82
N SER A 921 1.36 34.13 -9.65
CA SER A 921 0.32 34.40 -8.65
C SER A 921 -0.93 33.56 -8.92
N LEU A 922 -1.38 33.52 -10.17
CA LEU A 922 -2.51 32.69 -10.59
C LEU A 922 -2.25 31.21 -10.34
N LEU A 923 -1.06 30.71 -10.70
CA LEU A 923 -0.67 29.31 -10.45
C LEU A 923 -0.76 28.94 -8.96
N LYS A 924 -0.23 29.80 -8.07
CA LYS A 924 -0.32 29.59 -6.62
C LYS A 924 -1.76 29.56 -6.12
N ASP A 925 -2.60 30.46 -6.62
CA ASP A 925 -4.01 30.56 -6.24
C ASP A 925 -4.81 29.31 -6.64
N VAL A 926 -4.68 28.86 -7.89
CA VAL A 926 -5.42 27.67 -8.36
C VAL A 926 -4.91 26.39 -7.71
N MET A 927 -3.60 26.24 -7.46
CA MET A 927 -3.05 25.08 -6.75
C MET A 927 -3.59 24.97 -5.31
N ALA A 928 -3.82 26.11 -4.64
CA ALA A 928 -4.35 26.14 -3.28
C ALA A 928 -5.87 25.90 -3.24
N LYS A 929 -6.64 26.55 -4.12
CA LYS A 929 -8.12 26.55 -4.08
C LYS A 929 -8.76 25.39 -4.85
N ASN A 930 -8.13 24.93 -5.93
CA ASN A 930 -8.69 23.97 -6.88
C ASN A 930 -7.78 22.73 -6.99
N SER A 931 -7.42 22.17 -5.83
CA SER A 931 -6.45 21.06 -5.73
C SER A 931 -6.96 19.72 -6.26
N HIS A 932 -8.29 19.56 -6.41
CA HIS A 932 -8.94 18.33 -6.89
C HIS A 932 -10.00 18.63 -7.98
N GLY A 933 -10.23 17.68 -8.89
CA GLY A 933 -11.33 17.69 -9.87
C GLY A 933 -11.20 18.70 -11.02
N HIS A 934 -10.00 19.20 -11.30
CA HIS A 934 -9.77 20.23 -12.33
C HIS A 934 -8.63 19.85 -13.29
N ILE A 935 -8.68 20.41 -14.50
CA ILE A 935 -7.62 20.32 -15.50
C ILE A 935 -7.22 21.74 -15.92
N PHE A 936 -5.95 22.07 -15.74
CA PHE A 936 -5.39 23.38 -16.03
C PHE A 936 -4.46 23.34 -17.23
N SER A 937 -4.72 24.14 -18.26
CA SER A 937 -3.75 24.37 -19.35
C SER A 937 -2.88 25.57 -19.01
N CYS A 938 -1.59 25.33 -18.74
CA CYS A 938 -0.64 26.38 -18.38
C CYS A 938 -0.17 27.18 -19.60
N GLY A 939 0.14 28.46 -19.38
CA GLY A 939 0.77 29.32 -20.37
C GLY A 939 2.10 28.73 -20.86
N GLY A 940 2.34 28.81 -22.17
CA GLY A 940 3.47 28.13 -22.80
C GLY A 940 4.85 28.59 -22.32
N GLY A 941 4.96 29.72 -21.62
CA GLY A 941 6.24 30.20 -21.08
C GLY A 941 6.35 30.15 -19.56
N LEU A 942 5.35 29.64 -18.85
CA LEU A 942 5.32 29.57 -17.38
C LEU A 942 6.58 28.92 -16.80
N VAL A 943 7.12 27.91 -17.51
CA VAL A 943 8.33 27.17 -17.13
C VAL A 943 9.62 28.01 -17.14
N GLU A 944 9.63 29.21 -17.72
CA GLU A 944 10.80 30.09 -17.65
C GLU A 944 10.95 30.72 -16.25
N THR A 945 9.87 30.80 -15.48
CA THR A 945 9.89 31.32 -14.10
C THR A 945 10.40 30.26 -13.12
N PRO A 946 11.54 30.47 -12.43
CA PRO A 946 12.13 29.47 -11.53
C PRO A 946 11.20 29.02 -10.40
N GLU A 947 10.46 29.93 -9.75
CA GLU A 947 9.52 29.56 -8.70
C GLU A 947 8.35 28.71 -9.23
N ALA A 948 7.87 28.99 -10.45
CA ALA A 948 6.82 28.19 -11.07
C ALA A 948 7.30 26.77 -11.34
N ARG A 949 8.55 26.60 -11.80
CA ARG A 949 9.16 25.28 -11.97
C ARG A 949 9.23 24.51 -10.66
N GLN A 950 9.59 25.18 -9.57
CA GLN A 950 9.67 24.56 -8.24
C GLN A 950 8.29 24.10 -7.76
N LEU A 951 7.25 24.93 -7.93
CA LEU A 951 5.87 24.57 -7.60
C LEU A 951 5.38 23.34 -8.38
N LEU A 952 5.61 23.30 -9.70
CA LEU A 952 5.21 22.16 -10.53
C LEU A 952 5.95 20.87 -10.14
N LYS A 953 7.26 20.94 -9.89
CA LYS A 953 8.07 19.81 -9.41
C LYS A 953 7.56 19.28 -8.07
N ASP A 954 7.31 20.17 -7.13
CA ASP A 954 6.84 19.79 -5.79
C ASP A 954 5.42 19.23 -5.85
N TYR A 955 4.56 19.76 -6.73
CA TYR A 955 3.25 19.21 -6.99
C TYR A 955 3.35 17.77 -7.53
N GLY A 956 4.20 17.54 -8.54
CA GLY A 956 4.44 16.21 -9.12
C GLY A 956 5.01 15.21 -8.12
N ARG A 957 6.03 15.60 -7.34
CA ARG A 957 6.66 14.73 -6.31
C ARG A 957 5.71 14.33 -5.20
N ASN A 958 4.74 15.18 -4.87
CA ASN A 958 3.76 14.91 -3.82
C ASN A 958 2.53 14.14 -4.33
N GLY A 959 2.56 13.57 -5.54
CA GLY A 959 1.49 12.74 -6.11
C GLY A 959 0.49 13.50 -6.98
N GLY A 960 0.76 14.76 -7.34
CA GLY A 960 -0.01 15.49 -8.35
C GLY A 960 0.41 15.13 -9.78
N ASN A 961 -0.42 15.44 -10.77
CA ASN A 961 -0.14 15.13 -12.18
C ASN A 961 0.24 16.41 -12.97
N VAL A 962 1.43 16.41 -13.55
CA VAL A 962 1.94 17.46 -14.46
C VAL A 962 2.26 16.85 -15.82
N LEU A 963 1.35 17.06 -16.77
CA LEU A 963 1.37 16.48 -18.11
C LEU A 963 2.06 17.40 -19.12
N LEU A 964 3.15 16.94 -19.70
CA LEU A 964 3.72 17.54 -20.90
C LEU A 964 3.01 17.01 -22.15
N ILE A 965 2.35 17.90 -22.89
CA ILE A 965 1.87 17.60 -24.24
C ILE A 965 2.96 17.99 -25.24
N HIS A 966 3.36 17.01 -26.04
CA HIS A 966 4.33 17.19 -27.11
C HIS A 966 3.82 16.58 -28.43
N ARG A 967 4.33 17.09 -29.54
CA ARG A 967 4.10 16.63 -30.92
C ARG A 967 5.36 16.93 -31.72
N ASP A 968 5.39 16.49 -32.97
CA ASP A 968 6.56 16.72 -33.82
C ASP A 968 7.01 18.19 -33.78
N THR A 969 8.31 18.39 -33.52
CA THR A 969 8.84 19.72 -33.22
C THR A 969 8.73 20.64 -34.43
N GLU A 970 8.91 20.12 -35.64
CA GLU A 970 8.79 20.90 -36.87
C GLU A 970 7.34 21.32 -37.10
N GLN A 971 6.36 20.45 -36.80
CA GLN A 971 4.94 20.83 -36.84
C GLN A 971 4.56 21.90 -35.80
N VAL A 972 5.17 21.88 -34.61
CA VAL A 972 4.98 22.97 -33.61
C VAL A 972 5.54 24.27 -34.15
N VAL A 973 6.74 24.25 -34.73
CA VAL A 973 7.40 25.42 -35.30
C VAL A 973 6.59 26.00 -36.46
N GLU A 974 6.14 25.16 -37.40
CA GLU A 974 5.28 25.59 -38.52
C GLU A 974 3.98 26.25 -38.04
N TYR A 975 3.30 25.66 -37.06
CA TYR A 975 2.09 26.23 -36.48
C TYR A 975 2.36 27.62 -35.89
N LEU A 976 3.44 27.77 -35.12
CA LEU A 976 3.80 29.03 -34.48
C LEU A 976 4.26 30.09 -35.48
N MET A 977 4.82 29.70 -36.63
CA MET A 977 5.11 30.64 -37.71
C MET A 977 3.83 31.15 -38.41
N ARG A 978 2.76 30.34 -38.45
CA ARG A 978 1.47 30.72 -39.04
C ARG A 978 0.63 31.60 -38.11
N ASP A 979 0.70 31.37 -36.79
CA ASP A 979 -0.11 32.08 -35.79
C ASP A 979 0.43 33.48 -35.46
N LYS A 980 -0.21 34.52 -36.01
CA LYS A 980 0.17 35.94 -35.81
C LYS A 980 -0.50 36.63 -34.60
N THR A 981 -1.25 35.91 -33.78
CA THR A 981 -2.10 36.51 -32.73
C THR A 981 -1.36 37.09 -31.52
N ARG A 982 -0.06 36.79 -31.34
CA ARG A 982 0.78 37.37 -30.28
C ARG A 982 2.07 37.98 -30.85
N PRO A 983 2.74 38.90 -30.13
CA PRO A 983 3.99 39.51 -30.60
C PRO A 983 5.01 38.43 -30.98
N ALA A 984 5.73 38.64 -32.10
CA ALA A 984 6.79 37.74 -32.54
C ALA A 984 7.79 37.50 -31.40
N TYR A 985 8.19 36.24 -31.19
CA TYR A 985 9.25 35.89 -30.25
C TYR A 985 10.49 36.73 -30.56
N THR A 986 11.19 37.23 -29.54
CA THR A 986 12.42 38.03 -29.71
C THR A 986 13.60 37.23 -30.25
N SER A 987 13.47 35.90 -30.28
CA SER A 987 14.45 34.89 -30.75
C SER A 987 13.72 33.92 -31.68
N GLU A 988 14.45 33.19 -32.54
CA GLU A 988 13.84 32.18 -33.40
C GLU A 988 13.05 31.15 -32.57
N ILE A 989 11.84 30.79 -33.02
CA ILE A 989 10.92 29.89 -32.30
C ILE A 989 11.60 28.57 -31.90
N ARG A 990 12.52 28.09 -32.74
CA ARG A 990 13.29 26.87 -32.51
C ARG A 990 14.25 26.98 -31.32
N GLU A 991 14.92 28.11 -31.14
CA GLU A 991 15.79 28.36 -29.98
C GLU A 991 14.96 28.42 -28.68
N VAL A 992 13.79 29.06 -28.73
CA VAL A 992 12.87 29.11 -27.57
C VAL A 992 12.40 27.71 -27.21
N TYR A 993 12.06 26.88 -28.19
CA TYR A 993 11.68 25.49 -27.96
C TYR A 993 12.82 24.71 -27.30
N LEU A 994 14.03 24.73 -27.89
CA LEU A 994 15.18 23.98 -27.40
C LEU A 994 15.54 24.38 -25.97
N ARG A 995 15.53 25.68 -25.66
CA ARG A 995 15.75 26.17 -24.29
C ARG A 995 14.69 25.69 -23.31
N ARG A 996 13.42 25.60 -23.72
CA ARG A 996 12.30 25.20 -22.85
C ARG A 996 12.14 23.68 -22.72
N LYS A 997 12.67 22.88 -23.65
CA LYS A 997 12.56 21.41 -23.66
C LYS A 997 12.97 20.84 -22.31
N ASP A 998 14.16 21.20 -21.83
CA ASP A 998 14.71 20.71 -20.56
C ASP A 998 13.85 21.15 -19.37
N PHE A 999 13.35 22.39 -19.36
CA PHE A 999 12.45 22.88 -18.31
C PHE A 999 11.10 22.14 -18.29
N TYR A 1000 10.51 21.85 -19.45
CA TYR A 1000 9.29 21.05 -19.49
C TYR A 1000 9.55 19.64 -18.96
N GLN A 1001 10.67 19.02 -19.33
CA GLN A 1001 11.02 17.69 -18.87
C GLN A 1001 11.27 17.67 -17.36
N GLU A 1002 11.95 18.68 -16.82
CA GLU A 1002 12.20 18.85 -15.38
C GLU A 1002 10.89 19.00 -14.59
N CYS A 1003 9.90 19.73 -15.13
CA CYS A 1003 8.65 20.02 -14.43
C CYS A 1003 7.56 18.96 -14.59
N SER A 1004 7.66 18.06 -15.57
CA SER A 1004 6.61 17.07 -15.85
C SER A 1004 6.93 15.70 -15.26
N ASN A 1005 5.93 15.06 -14.68
CA ASN A 1005 5.97 13.64 -14.33
C ASN A 1005 5.18 12.77 -15.32
N LEU A 1006 4.46 13.38 -16.28
CA LEU A 1006 3.76 12.67 -17.34
C LEU A 1006 4.07 13.29 -18.72
N LEU A 1007 4.05 12.46 -19.76
CA LEU A 1007 4.35 12.83 -21.14
C LEU A 1007 3.34 12.15 -22.07
N TYR A 1008 2.64 12.95 -22.88
CA TYR A 1008 1.87 12.45 -24.01
C TYR A 1008 2.46 13.04 -25.30
N TYR A 1009 2.92 12.16 -26.18
CA TYR A 1009 3.39 12.50 -27.51
C TYR A 1009 2.33 12.08 -28.53
N SER A 1010 1.71 13.06 -29.21
CA SER A 1010 0.65 12.81 -30.19
C SER A 1010 1.24 12.22 -31.48
N PRO A 1011 0.80 11.02 -31.92
CA PRO A 1011 1.24 10.44 -33.19
C PRO A 1011 0.48 11.02 -34.42
N HIS A 1012 -0.59 11.78 -34.20
CA HIS A 1012 -1.49 12.28 -35.25
C HIS A 1012 -1.04 13.63 -35.83
N SER A 1013 -1.11 13.81 -37.15
CA SER A 1013 -0.96 15.10 -37.85
C SER A 1013 -2.31 15.83 -37.95
N GLU A 1014 -2.32 17.17 -38.08
CA GLU A 1014 -3.55 17.99 -38.19
C GLU A 1014 -4.51 17.59 -39.34
N SER A 1015 -4.09 16.68 -40.22
CA SER A 1015 -4.85 16.20 -41.39
C SER A 1015 -5.76 15.00 -41.13
N SER A 1016 -5.79 14.40 -39.94
CA SER A 1016 -6.58 13.19 -39.67
C SER A 1016 -7.63 13.40 -38.57
N GLY A 1017 -8.90 13.52 -38.98
CA GLY A 1017 -10.08 13.41 -38.11
C GLY A 1017 -10.74 14.74 -37.72
N SER A 1018 -12.07 14.74 -37.73
CA SER A 1018 -12.93 15.78 -37.15
C SER A 1018 -12.46 16.15 -35.72
N LYS A 1019 -12.49 17.45 -35.39
CA LYS A 1019 -12.02 18.01 -34.09
C LYS A 1019 -12.72 17.43 -32.84
N SER A 1020 -13.76 16.62 -33.00
CA SER A 1020 -14.63 16.15 -31.91
C SER A 1020 -14.33 14.76 -31.36
N GLU A 1021 -13.74 13.83 -32.13
CA GLU A 1021 -13.55 12.43 -31.71
C GLU A 1021 -12.22 12.30 -30.93
N ILE A 1022 -12.27 11.75 -29.72
CA ILE A 1022 -11.09 11.61 -28.86
C ILE A 1022 -10.29 10.38 -29.35
N PRO A 1023 -9.01 10.52 -29.76
CA PRO A 1023 -8.21 9.40 -30.24
C PRO A 1023 -8.08 8.28 -29.20
N CYS A 1024 -8.19 7.03 -29.63
CA CYS A 1024 -8.13 5.86 -28.74
C CYS A 1024 -6.82 5.77 -27.94
N ASP A 1025 -5.69 6.19 -28.53
CA ASP A 1025 -4.40 6.21 -27.83
C ASP A 1025 -4.37 7.24 -26.70
N PHE A 1026 -4.97 8.41 -26.90
CA PHE A 1026 -5.16 9.38 -25.82
C PHE A 1026 -6.09 8.82 -24.74
N GLN A 1027 -7.18 8.16 -25.13
CA GLN A 1027 -8.11 7.56 -24.17
C GLN A 1027 -7.42 6.52 -23.26
N GLN A 1028 -6.62 5.64 -23.86
CA GLN A 1028 -5.82 4.65 -23.12
C GLN A 1028 -4.82 5.32 -22.18
N PHE A 1029 -4.09 6.33 -22.67
CA PHE A 1029 -3.17 7.10 -21.85
C PHE A 1029 -3.87 7.71 -20.62
N VAL A 1030 -4.99 8.43 -20.82
CA VAL A 1030 -5.74 9.07 -19.73
C VAL A 1030 -6.29 8.03 -18.74
N SER A 1031 -6.82 6.91 -19.23
CA SER A 1031 -7.31 5.82 -18.38
C SER A 1031 -6.19 5.27 -17.49
N SER A 1032 -5.00 5.07 -18.05
CA SER A 1032 -3.82 4.62 -17.32
C SER A 1032 -3.39 5.61 -16.23
N ILE A 1033 -3.16 6.88 -16.57
CA ILE A 1033 -2.63 7.89 -15.62
C ILE A 1033 -3.64 8.36 -14.56
N SER A 1034 -4.93 8.12 -14.76
CA SER A 1034 -5.99 8.50 -13.79
C SER A 1034 -6.35 7.37 -12.83
N GLY A 1035 -5.77 6.19 -12.98
CA GLY A 1035 -6.12 5.01 -12.18
C GLY A 1035 -7.47 4.38 -12.54
N ARG A 1036 -8.15 4.86 -13.58
CA ARG A 1036 -9.42 4.29 -14.09
C ARG A 1036 -9.23 3.07 -14.98
N SER A 1037 -7.99 2.73 -15.33
CA SER A 1037 -7.70 1.55 -16.16
C SER A 1037 -7.95 0.25 -15.40
N THR A 1038 -8.74 -0.63 -16.01
CA THR A 1038 -9.10 -1.96 -15.49
C THR A 1038 -8.24 -3.09 -16.06
N HIS A 1039 -7.21 -2.78 -16.86
CA HIS A 1039 -6.45 -3.76 -17.65
C HIS A 1039 -6.00 -5.01 -16.87
N LEU A 1040 -5.52 -4.86 -15.63
CA LEU A 1040 -5.09 -6.00 -14.81
C LEU A 1040 -6.29 -6.80 -14.31
N LYS A 1041 -7.36 -6.12 -13.88
CA LYS A 1041 -8.60 -6.75 -13.41
C LYS A 1041 -9.25 -7.56 -14.54
N ASP A 1042 -9.37 -6.96 -15.72
CA ASP A 1042 -9.97 -7.59 -16.90
C ASP A 1042 -9.22 -8.87 -17.30
N VAL A 1043 -7.89 -8.83 -17.22
CA VAL A 1043 -7.03 -9.98 -17.52
C VAL A 1043 -7.08 -11.07 -16.44
N MET A 1044 -7.28 -10.69 -15.16
CA MET A 1044 -7.45 -11.63 -14.05
C MET A 1044 -8.81 -12.32 -14.04
N GLU A 1045 -9.85 -11.69 -14.61
CA GLU A 1045 -11.18 -12.28 -14.74
C GLU A 1045 -11.28 -13.29 -15.90
N LYS A 1046 -10.35 -13.26 -16.85
CA LYS A 1046 -10.24 -14.24 -17.94
C LYS A 1046 -9.56 -15.53 -17.49
N ASP A 1047 -10.08 -16.67 -17.96
CA ASP A 1047 -9.43 -17.97 -17.73
C ASP A 1047 -8.06 -18.08 -18.41
N HIS A 1048 -7.93 -17.45 -19.59
CA HIS A 1048 -6.71 -17.45 -20.38
C HIS A 1048 -6.42 -16.06 -20.94
N SER A 1049 -5.19 -15.59 -20.76
CA SER A 1049 -4.72 -14.30 -21.26
C SER A 1049 -3.28 -14.34 -21.78
N PHE A 1050 -3.00 -13.46 -22.73
CA PHE A 1050 -1.76 -13.44 -23.49
C PHE A 1050 -1.25 -12.03 -23.70
N PHE A 1051 0.06 -11.89 -23.90
CA PHE A 1051 0.60 -10.70 -24.54
C PHE A 1051 1.59 -11.09 -25.62
N VAL A 1052 1.58 -10.41 -26.76
CA VAL A 1052 2.48 -10.72 -27.87
C VAL A 1052 3.80 -9.97 -27.74
N SER A 1053 4.92 -10.69 -27.82
CA SER A 1053 6.27 -10.13 -27.75
C SER A 1053 6.72 -9.63 -29.12
N LEU A 1054 6.79 -8.31 -29.32
CA LEU A 1054 7.27 -7.73 -30.57
C LEU A 1054 8.79 -7.93 -30.72
N THR A 1055 9.20 -8.32 -31.93
CA THR A 1055 10.61 -8.51 -32.31
C THR A 1055 11.00 -7.67 -33.51
N VAL A 1056 10.25 -6.60 -33.78
CA VAL A 1056 10.52 -5.67 -34.87
C VAL A 1056 11.55 -4.62 -34.41
N PRO A 1057 12.51 -4.24 -35.27
CA PRO A 1057 13.53 -3.24 -34.92
C PRO A 1057 12.99 -1.81 -34.89
N ASP A 1058 11.92 -1.54 -35.65
CA ASP A 1058 11.17 -0.28 -35.71
C ASP A 1058 9.67 -0.58 -35.90
N VAL A 1059 8.84 -0.04 -35.02
CA VAL A 1059 7.37 -0.19 -35.03
C VAL A 1059 6.75 0.57 -36.20
N SER A 1060 7.32 1.71 -36.60
CA SER A 1060 6.83 2.54 -37.70
C SER A 1060 6.91 1.79 -39.03
N GLU A 1061 8.01 1.06 -39.24
CA GLU A 1061 8.19 0.22 -40.43
C GLU A 1061 7.26 -1.01 -40.42
N ALA A 1062 6.82 -1.44 -39.24
CA ALA A 1062 5.90 -2.56 -39.04
C ALA A 1062 4.43 -2.12 -38.87
N ALA A 1063 4.06 -0.88 -39.22
CA ALA A 1063 2.76 -0.32 -38.85
C ALA A 1063 1.56 -1.13 -39.37
N SER A 1064 1.65 -1.70 -40.58
CA SER A 1064 0.61 -2.55 -41.18
C SER A 1064 0.52 -3.94 -40.54
N LEU A 1065 1.59 -4.40 -39.88
CA LEU A 1065 1.70 -5.71 -39.26
C LEU A 1065 1.11 -5.74 -37.85
N ILE A 1066 1.23 -4.63 -37.10
CA ILE A 1066 0.86 -4.57 -35.67
C ILE A 1066 -0.60 -5.02 -35.43
N PRO A 1067 -1.62 -4.53 -36.16
CA PRO A 1067 -3.00 -4.96 -35.93
C PRO A 1067 -3.22 -6.46 -36.10
N GLU A 1068 -2.46 -7.11 -36.99
CA GLU A 1068 -2.51 -8.57 -37.19
C GLU A 1068 -1.87 -9.32 -36.03
N VAL A 1069 -0.69 -8.88 -35.60
CA VAL A 1069 0.12 -9.56 -34.57
C VAL A 1069 -0.55 -9.56 -33.19
N VAL A 1070 -1.32 -8.52 -32.88
CA VAL A 1070 -2.00 -8.38 -31.58
C VAL A 1070 -3.28 -9.23 -31.47
N VAL A 1071 -3.75 -9.82 -32.58
CA VAL A 1071 -4.98 -10.63 -32.57
C VAL A 1071 -4.86 -11.76 -31.56
N GLY A 1072 -5.85 -11.81 -30.66
CA GLY A 1072 -5.92 -12.85 -29.64
C GLY A 1072 -5.00 -12.65 -28.44
N SER A 1073 -4.31 -11.51 -28.37
CA SER A 1073 -3.56 -11.07 -27.20
C SER A 1073 -4.31 -9.95 -26.47
N ASP A 1074 -4.13 -9.90 -25.15
CA ASP A 1074 -4.72 -8.90 -24.25
C ASP A 1074 -3.81 -7.69 -24.07
N ALA A 1075 -2.51 -7.84 -24.36
CA ALA A 1075 -1.53 -6.77 -24.35
C ALA A 1075 -0.46 -7.00 -25.44
N VAL A 1076 0.38 -5.99 -25.67
CA VAL A 1076 1.52 -6.05 -26.59
C VAL A 1076 2.80 -5.66 -25.86
N GLU A 1077 3.83 -6.50 -25.93
CA GLU A 1077 5.13 -6.21 -25.32
C GLU A 1077 6.05 -5.52 -26.33
N LEU A 1078 6.45 -4.30 -25.99
CA LEU A 1078 7.53 -3.59 -26.67
C LEU A 1078 8.85 -3.98 -26.02
N ARG A 1079 9.62 -4.80 -26.74
CA ARG A 1079 10.99 -5.16 -26.37
C ARG A 1079 11.95 -4.05 -26.77
N VAL A 1080 12.13 -3.08 -25.89
CA VAL A 1080 12.98 -1.89 -26.12
C VAL A 1080 14.42 -2.28 -26.39
N ASP A 1081 14.90 -3.37 -25.81
CA ASP A 1081 16.23 -3.92 -26.08
C ASP A 1081 16.41 -4.41 -27.51
N LEU A 1082 15.32 -4.72 -28.23
CA LEU A 1082 15.36 -5.17 -29.63
C LEU A 1082 15.18 -4.03 -30.65
N LEU A 1083 14.89 -2.81 -30.20
CA LEU A 1083 14.82 -1.65 -31.08
C LEU A 1083 16.21 -1.27 -31.62
N GLN A 1084 16.24 -0.78 -32.86
CA GLN A 1084 17.48 -0.32 -33.48
C GLN A 1084 18.03 0.95 -32.84
N ASP A 1085 17.16 1.91 -32.50
CA ASP A 1085 17.49 3.15 -31.80
C ASP A 1085 16.74 3.20 -30.46
N ARG A 1086 17.51 3.24 -29.37
CA ARG A 1086 17.03 3.25 -27.98
C ARG A 1086 17.11 4.63 -27.33
N SER A 1087 17.36 5.68 -28.10
CA SER A 1087 17.29 7.05 -27.60
C SER A 1087 15.89 7.38 -27.08
N VAL A 1088 15.82 8.23 -26.05
CA VAL A 1088 14.54 8.65 -25.42
C VAL A 1088 13.56 9.20 -26.46
N ASP A 1089 14.02 10.04 -27.39
CA ASP A 1089 13.17 10.63 -28.42
C ASP A 1089 12.67 9.57 -29.43
N SER A 1090 13.50 8.56 -29.78
CA SER A 1090 13.07 7.44 -30.62
C SER A 1090 12.03 6.58 -29.90
N VAL A 1091 12.34 6.09 -28.71
CA VAL A 1091 11.44 5.22 -27.92
C VAL A 1091 10.09 5.91 -27.66
N THR A 1092 10.10 7.22 -27.41
CA THR A 1092 8.86 8.02 -27.26
C THR A 1092 7.96 7.88 -28.50
N ARG A 1093 8.53 8.03 -29.71
CA ARG A 1093 7.77 7.89 -30.96
C ARG A 1093 7.29 6.46 -31.18
N GLN A 1094 8.16 5.47 -30.94
CA GLN A 1094 7.84 4.06 -31.11
C GLN A 1094 6.65 3.65 -30.22
N VAL A 1095 6.64 4.07 -28.96
CA VAL A 1095 5.55 3.82 -28.01
C VAL A 1095 4.25 4.49 -28.45
N SER A 1096 4.29 5.76 -28.87
CA SER A 1096 3.10 6.48 -29.33
C SER A 1096 2.47 5.84 -30.57
N ILE A 1097 3.30 5.44 -31.54
CA ILE A 1097 2.85 4.73 -32.74
C ILE A 1097 2.26 3.38 -32.35
N LEU A 1098 2.94 2.62 -31.49
CA LEU A 1098 2.46 1.32 -31.03
C LEU A 1098 1.08 1.43 -30.36
N ARG A 1099 0.89 2.41 -29.47
CA ARG A 1099 -0.38 2.62 -28.76
C ARG A 1099 -1.52 2.91 -29.74
N ALA A 1100 -1.28 3.78 -30.72
CA ALA A 1100 -2.27 4.13 -31.74
C ALA A 1100 -2.66 2.94 -32.65
N LEU A 1101 -1.69 2.08 -32.99
CA LEU A 1101 -1.91 0.95 -33.89
C LEU A 1101 -2.48 -0.28 -33.17
N ALA A 1102 -1.90 -0.66 -32.02
CA ALA A 1102 -2.26 -1.88 -31.31
C ALA A 1102 -3.61 -1.77 -30.61
N LYS A 1103 -3.96 -0.59 -30.08
CA LYS A 1103 -5.17 -0.36 -29.29
C LYS A 1103 -5.36 -1.41 -28.18
N LYS A 1104 -4.25 -1.80 -27.54
CA LYS A 1104 -4.17 -2.72 -26.40
C LYS A 1104 -3.17 -2.17 -25.37
N PRO A 1105 -3.31 -2.55 -24.09
CA PRO A 1105 -2.29 -2.30 -23.07
C PRO A 1105 -0.87 -2.65 -23.54
N ILE A 1106 0.12 -1.82 -23.19
CA ILE A 1106 1.52 -2.03 -23.57
C ILE A 1106 2.31 -2.58 -22.38
N VAL A 1107 3.14 -3.59 -22.64
CA VAL A 1107 4.18 -4.08 -21.73
C VAL A 1107 5.53 -3.52 -22.18
N PHE A 1108 6.04 -2.53 -21.44
CA PHE A 1108 7.36 -1.96 -21.68
C PHE A 1108 8.43 -2.85 -21.06
N THR A 1109 9.33 -3.42 -21.88
CA THR A 1109 10.34 -4.37 -21.40
C THR A 1109 11.75 -3.98 -21.83
N LEU A 1110 12.64 -3.91 -20.85
CA LEU A 1110 14.10 -3.83 -20.99
C LEU A 1110 14.71 -5.16 -20.56
N ARG A 1111 15.00 -6.04 -21.52
CA ARG A 1111 15.60 -7.36 -21.24
C ARG A 1111 17.12 -7.29 -21.39
N THR A 1112 17.83 -7.60 -20.31
CA THR A 1112 19.31 -7.59 -20.32
C THR A 1112 19.92 -8.82 -20.99
N VAL A 1113 21.19 -8.74 -21.38
CA VAL A 1113 21.91 -9.86 -22.04
C VAL A 1113 21.96 -11.10 -21.14
N SER A 1114 22.30 -10.94 -19.85
CA SER A 1114 22.32 -12.07 -18.90
C SER A 1114 20.96 -12.75 -18.71
N GLN A 1115 19.87 -12.02 -19.00
CA GLN A 1115 18.49 -12.49 -18.92
C GLN A 1115 17.92 -12.93 -20.27
N GLY A 1116 18.73 -12.97 -21.34
CA GLY A 1116 18.34 -13.45 -22.67
C GLY A 1116 17.84 -12.38 -23.66
N GLY A 1117 18.12 -11.11 -23.38
CA GLY A 1117 17.83 -9.97 -24.27
C GLY A 1117 19.07 -9.39 -24.93
N LYS A 1118 19.01 -8.10 -25.26
CA LYS A 1118 20.11 -7.36 -25.90
C LYS A 1118 20.55 -6.10 -25.12
N PHE A 1119 19.88 -5.75 -24.02
CA PHE A 1119 20.27 -4.58 -23.23
C PHE A 1119 21.52 -4.88 -22.39
N PRO A 1120 22.55 -4.02 -22.36
CA PRO A 1120 23.74 -4.28 -21.55
C PRO A 1120 23.42 -4.35 -20.05
N ASP A 1121 23.97 -5.34 -19.34
CA ASP A 1121 23.65 -5.57 -17.91
C ASP A 1121 24.04 -4.38 -17.01
N GLU A 1122 25.19 -3.75 -17.29
CA GLU A 1122 25.75 -2.66 -16.48
C GLU A 1122 25.30 -1.24 -16.92
N ALA A 1123 24.45 -1.12 -17.94
CA ALA A 1123 23.99 0.17 -18.46
C ALA A 1123 22.86 0.79 -17.61
N TYR A 1124 23.10 0.90 -16.30
CA TYR A 1124 22.10 1.27 -15.30
C TYR A 1124 21.51 2.67 -15.48
N GLU A 1125 22.32 3.68 -15.84
CA GLU A 1125 21.83 5.05 -16.04
C GLU A 1125 20.89 5.13 -17.25
N GLU A 1126 21.29 4.57 -18.40
CA GLU A 1126 20.46 4.47 -19.61
C GLU A 1126 19.16 3.70 -19.31
N GLY A 1127 19.27 2.57 -18.59
CA GLY A 1127 18.10 1.77 -18.19
C GLY A 1127 17.13 2.54 -17.32
N LEU A 1128 17.63 3.29 -16.32
CA LEU A 1128 16.80 4.10 -15.43
C LEU A 1128 16.12 5.26 -16.18
N GLU A 1129 16.81 5.88 -17.14
CA GLU A 1129 16.22 6.93 -17.99
C GLU A 1129 15.05 6.39 -18.81
N LEU A 1130 15.22 5.21 -19.41
CA LEU A 1130 14.18 4.54 -20.18
C LEU A 1130 13.00 4.07 -19.30
N TYR A 1131 13.25 3.56 -18.10
CA TYR A 1131 12.17 3.24 -17.15
C TYR A 1131 11.40 4.50 -16.74
N ARG A 1132 12.09 5.61 -16.46
CA ARG A 1132 11.41 6.89 -16.17
C ARG A 1132 10.58 7.36 -17.35
N LEU A 1133 11.06 7.20 -18.59
CA LEU A 1133 10.28 7.49 -19.78
C LEU A 1133 9.00 6.66 -19.84
N ALA A 1134 9.09 5.35 -19.63
CA ALA A 1134 7.93 4.45 -19.62
C ALA A 1134 6.85 4.90 -18.61
N LEU A 1135 7.27 5.23 -17.39
CA LEU A 1135 6.37 5.71 -16.34
C LEU A 1135 5.72 7.05 -16.72
N ARG A 1136 6.50 7.99 -17.26
CA ARG A 1136 5.98 9.28 -17.74
C ARG A 1136 4.96 9.10 -18.87
N MET A 1137 5.19 8.15 -19.76
CA MET A 1137 4.26 7.85 -20.85
C MET A 1137 3.03 7.05 -20.42
N GLY A 1138 2.88 6.73 -19.14
CA GLY A 1138 1.71 6.04 -18.58
C GLY A 1138 1.55 4.63 -19.12
N MET A 1139 2.64 3.86 -19.23
CA MET A 1139 2.59 2.45 -19.62
C MET A 1139 1.71 1.64 -18.66
N GLU A 1140 0.82 0.80 -19.19
CA GLU A 1140 -0.02 -0.07 -18.36
C GLU A 1140 0.83 -1.09 -17.60
N TYR A 1141 1.82 -1.68 -18.27
CA TYR A 1141 2.77 -2.61 -17.65
C TYR A 1141 4.23 -2.20 -17.90
N VAL A 1142 5.08 -2.34 -16.88
CA VAL A 1142 6.53 -2.14 -16.97
C VAL A 1142 7.24 -3.37 -16.39
N ASP A 1143 8.04 -4.05 -17.21
CA ASP A 1143 8.84 -5.22 -16.81
C ASP A 1143 10.17 -4.76 -16.21
N VAL A 1144 10.37 -5.04 -14.92
CA VAL A 1144 11.57 -4.66 -14.16
C VAL A 1144 12.27 -5.92 -13.68
N GLU A 1145 13.54 -6.08 -14.07
CA GLU A 1145 14.32 -7.28 -13.71
C GLU A 1145 14.78 -7.24 -12.24
N MET A 1146 14.62 -8.36 -11.54
CA MET A 1146 15.03 -8.51 -10.13
C MET A 1146 16.54 -8.68 -9.95
N THR A 1147 17.29 -8.76 -11.04
CA THR A 1147 18.77 -8.71 -11.08
C THR A 1147 19.30 -7.29 -10.95
N LEU A 1148 18.48 -6.26 -11.22
CA LEU A 1148 18.92 -4.86 -11.11
C LEU A 1148 19.31 -4.50 -9.67
N PRO A 1149 20.23 -3.54 -9.48
CA PRO A 1149 20.50 -2.93 -8.18
C PRO A 1149 19.23 -2.47 -7.46
N GLU A 1150 19.13 -2.73 -6.15
CA GLU A 1150 17.91 -2.46 -5.37
C GLU A 1150 17.49 -0.99 -5.40
N ASN A 1151 18.45 -0.05 -5.39
CA ASN A 1151 18.17 1.38 -5.48
C ASN A 1151 17.45 1.76 -6.79
N ILE A 1152 17.75 1.08 -7.90
CA ILE A 1152 17.08 1.29 -9.19
C ILE A 1152 15.67 0.75 -9.14
N ILE A 1153 15.49 -0.50 -8.68
CA ILE A 1153 14.17 -1.12 -8.53
C ILE A 1153 13.28 -0.25 -7.63
N GLN A 1154 13.82 0.23 -6.51
CA GLN A 1154 13.10 1.09 -5.59
C GLN A 1154 12.72 2.44 -6.22
N THR A 1155 13.64 3.08 -6.95
CA THR A 1155 13.36 4.33 -7.65
C THR A 1155 12.22 4.19 -8.66
N VAL A 1156 12.22 3.09 -9.44
CA VAL A 1156 11.18 2.81 -10.45
C VAL A 1156 9.84 2.50 -9.78
N THR A 1157 9.83 1.63 -8.77
CA THR A 1157 8.60 1.19 -8.09
C THR A 1157 7.95 2.32 -7.27
N GLU A 1158 8.73 3.19 -6.63
CA GLU A 1158 8.20 4.37 -5.91
C GLU A 1158 7.65 5.44 -6.86
N SER A 1159 8.15 5.49 -8.11
CA SER A 1159 7.71 6.45 -9.13
C SER A 1159 6.62 5.91 -10.06
N ARG A 1160 6.13 4.68 -9.85
CA ARG A 1160 5.31 3.94 -10.84
C ARG A 1160 3.97 4.57 -11.21
N GLY A 1161 3.44 5.44 -10.35
CA GLY A 1161 2.08 5.96 -10.47
C GLY A 1161 1.06 4.82 -10.49
N HIS A 1162 0.28 4.74 -11.57
CA HIS A 1162 -0.71 3.68 -11.81
C HIS A 1162 -0.22 2.53 -12.70
N SER A 1163 1.03 2.59 -13.17
CA SER A 1163 1.64 1.52 -13.96
C SER A 1163 1.79 0.25 -13.12
N ARG A 1164 1.52 -0.91 -13.70
CA ARG A 1164 1.71 -2.21 -13.06
C ARG A 1164 3.11 -2.74 -13.32
N ILE A 1165 3.80 -3.10 -12.25
CA ILE A 1165 5.16 -3.62 -12.32
C ILE A 1165 5.13 -5.13 -12.50
N ILE A 1166 5.71 -5.61 -13.61
CA ILE A 1166 6.03 -7.02 -13.82
C ILE A 1166 7.45 -7.24 -13.29
N ALA A 1167 7.57 -7.78 -12.09
CA ALA A 1167 8.86 -8.09 -11.50
C ALA A 1167 9.39 -9.41 -12.07
N SER A 1168 10.43 -9.34 -12.90
CA SER A 1168 10.88 -10.47 -13.71
C SER A 1168 12.24 -11.05 -13.31
N HIS A 1169 12.40 -12.37 -13.47
CA HIS A 1169 13.68 -13.05 -13.44
C HIS A 1169 13.70 -14.23 -14.42
N HIS A 1170 14.78 -14.35 -15.18
CA HIS A 1170 15.04 -15.37 -16.17
C HIS A 1170 16.34 -16.08 -15.81
N ASP A 1171 16.33 -17.42 -15.88
CA ASP A 1171 17.50 -18.28 -15.72
C ASP A 1171 17.81 -19.00 -17.04
N PRO A 1172 18.39 -18.31 -18.03
CA PRO A 1172 18.70 -18.91 -19.34
C PRO A 1172 19.79 -19.98 -19.27
N GLN A 1173 20.59 -20.02 -18.21
CA GLN A 1173 21.61 -21.04 -18.00
C GLN A 1173 21.03 -22.34 -17.41
N GLY A 1174 19.82 -22.29 -16.83
CA GLY A 1174 19.17 -23.43 -16.20
C GLY A 1174 19.94 -23.95 -15.00
N THR A 1175 20.41 -23.02 -14.16
CA THR A 1175 21.14 -23.29 -12.91
C THR A 1175 20.20 -23.49 -11.72
N MET A 1176 18.94 -23.06 -11.84
CA MET A 1176 17.92 -23.10 -10.81
C MET A 1176 16.94 -24.25 -11.03
N SER A 1177 16.31 -24.73 -9.94
CA SER A 1177 15.32 -25.80 -9.97
C SER A 1177 13.99 -25.38 -9.33
N TRP A 1178 12.88 -25.71 -9.98
CA TRP A 1178 11.53 -25.46 -9.44
C TRP A 1178 11.19 -26.36 -8.25
N LYS A 1179 11.86 -27.52 -8.15
CA LYS A 1179 11.61 -28.53 -7.12
C LYS A 1179 12.17 -28.14 -5.77
N ASN A 1180 13.32 -27.47 -5.76
CA ASN A 1180 13.96 -26.99 -4.54
C ASN A 1180 13.69 -25.49 -4.32
N ALA A 1181 14.34 -24.90 -3.32
CA ALA A 1181 14.10 -23.54 -2.90
C ALA A 1181 14.87 -22.47 -3.72
N SER A 1182 15.57 -22.83 -4.80
CA SER A 1182 16.45 -21.87 -5.50
C SER A 1182 15.71 -20.65 -6.07
N TRP A 1183 14.43 -20.79 -6.47
CA TRP A 1183 13.60 -19.68 -6.98
C TRP A 1183 13.04 -18.76 -5.89
N ILE A 1184 13.07 -19.17 -4.63
CA ILE A 1184 12.43 -18.44 -3.53
C ILE A 1184 13.02 -17.04 -3.30
N PRO A 1185 14.36 -16.83 -3.34
CA PRO A 1185 14.93 -15.49 -3.23
C PRO A 1185 14.40 -14.50 -4.29
N PHE A 1186 14.30 -14.94 -5.55
CA PHE A 1186 13.77 -14.13 -6.64
C PHE A 1186 12.27 -13.95 -6.55
N TYR A 1187 11.54 -14.99 -6.14
CA TYR A 1187 10.10 -14.88 -5.86
C TYR A 1187 9.82 -13.85 -4.77
N ASN A 1188 10.56 -13.88 -3.65
CA ASN A 1188 10.39 -12.93 -2.55
C ASN A 1188 10.68 -11.50 -2.99
N ARG A 1189 11.77 -11.30 -3.73
CA ARG A 1189 12.12 -9.99 -4.27
C ARG A 1189 11.06 -9.50 -5.26
N ALA A 1190 10.58 -10.37 -6.14
CA ALA A 1190 9.52 -10.05 -7.08
C ALA A 1190 8.20 -9.71 -6.37
N LEU A 1191 7.86 -10.42 -5.29
CA LEU A 1191 6.68 -10.16 -4.50
C LEU A 1191 6.73 -8.77 -3.82
N GLN A 1192 7.89 -8.36 -3.34
CA GLN A 1192 8.09 -7.07 -2.68
C GLN A 1192 7.88 -5.88 -3.63
N PHE A 1193 8.23 -6.03 -4.91
CA PHE A 1193 8.32 -4.92 -5.87
C PHE A 1193 7.30 -4.97 -7.01
N GLY A 1194 6.73 -6.14 -7.32
CA GLY A 1194 5.86 -6.36 -8.47
C GLY A 1194 4.38 -6.47 -8.12
N ASP A 1195 3.53 -5.96 -9.01
CA ASP A 1195 2.10 -6.28 -9.04
C ASP A 1195 1.86 -7.64 -9.72
N ILE A 1196 2.79 -8.05 -10.60
CA ILE A 1196 2.83 -9.34 -11.28
C ILE A 1196 4.23 -9.93 -11.14
N ILE A 1197 4.33 -11.21 -10.83
CA ILE A 1197 5.60 -11.94 -10.75
C ILE A 1197 5.85 -12.67 -12.08
N LYS A 1198 7.05 -12.57 -12.66
CA LYS A 1198 7.43 -13.27 -13.89
C LYS A 1198 8.72 -14.07 -13.72
N LEU A 1199 8.61 -15.39 -13.60
CA LEU A 1199 9.76 -16.29 -13.40
C LEU A 1199 9.91 -17.24 -14.59
N VAL A 1200 11.10 -17.25 -15.21
CA VAL A 1200 11.34 -17.98 -16.46
C VAL A 1200 12.58 -18.87 -16.37
N GLY A 1201 12.37 -20.19 -16.33
CA GLY A 1201 13.44 -21.18 -16.26
C GLY A 1201 13.72 -21.86 -17.60
N VAL A 1202 14.44 -22.97 -17.57
CA VAL A 1202 14.72 -23.83 -18.73
C VAL A 1202 14.25 -25.24 -18.41
N ALA A 1203 13.47 -25.84 -19.32
CA ALA A 1203 13.12 -27.26 -19.22
C ALA A 1203 14.13 -28.10 -20.01
N ARG A 1204 14.77 -29.05 -19.33
CA ARG A 1204 15.56 -30.14 -19.88
C ARG A 1204 14.71 -31.39 -20.11
N SER A 1205 13.65 -31.56 -19.32
CA SER A 1205 12.71 -32.68 -19.39
C SER A 1205 11.25 -32.21 -19.35
N SER A 1206 10.30 -33.12 -19.62
CA SER A 1206 8.88 -32.82 -19.40
C SER A 1206 8.53 -32.64 -17.92
N GLU A 1207 9.25 -33.32 -17.02
CA GLU A 1207 9.02 -33.31 -15.57
C GLU A 1207 9.21 -31.92 -14.98
N ASP A 1208 10.17 -31.15 -15.50
CA ASP A 1208 10.46 -29.78 -15.10
C ASP A 1208 9.24 -28.83 -15.25
N ASN A 1209 8.31 -29.16 -16.15
CA ASN A 1209 7.06 -28.39 -16.30
C ASN A 1209 6.04 -28.72 -15.20
N PHE A 1210 6.02 -29.97 -14.70
CA PHE A 1210 5.17 -30.36 -13.59
C PHE A 1210 5.69 -29.78 -12.28
N ASP A 1211 7.01 -29.78 -12.09
CA ASP A 1211 7.63 -29.11 -10.95
C ASP A 1211 7.34 -27.60 -10.96
N LEU A 1212 7.41 -26.95 -12.14
CA LEU A 1212 7.00 -25.55 -12.29
C LEU A 1212 5.52 -25.34 -11.95
N ALA A 1213 4.62 -26.20 -12.46
CA ALA A 1213 3.19 -26.09 -12.18
C ALA A 1213 2.89 -26.24 -10.68
N LYS A 1214 3.55 -27.20 -10.01
CA LYS A 1214 3.45 -27.41 -8.55
C LYS A 1214 4.00 -26.21 -7.77
N PHE A 1215 5.14 -25.66 -8.20
CA PHE A 1215 5.72 -24.44 -7.62
C PHE A 1215 4.73 -23.27 -7.73
N LYS A 1216 4.20 -23.02 -8.93
CA LYS A 1216 3.24 -21.94 -9.20
C LYS A 1216 1.98 -22.06 -8.34
N SER A 1217 1.36 -23.24 -8.31
CA SER A 1217 0.17 -23.50 -7.49
C SER A 1217 0.44 -23.23 -6.00
N ARG A 1218 1.56 -23.73 -5.46
CA ARG A 1218 1.95 -23.49 -4.06
C ARG A 1218 2.15 -22.00 -3.75
N MET A 1219 2.78 -21.25 -4.66
CA MET A 1219 3.00 -19.80 -4.45
C MET A 1219 1.69 -19.01 -4.53
N GLN A 1220 0.80 -19.34 -5.48
CA GLN A 1220 -0.49 -18.66 -5.65
C GLN A 1220 -1.50 -18.97 -4.53
N GLU A 1221 -1.45 -20.16 -3.95
CA GLU A 1221 -2.19 -20.49 -2.72
C GLU A 1221 -1.70 -19.67 -1.53
N ALA A 1222 -0.38 -19.50 -1.42
CA ALA A 1222 0.21 -18.73 -0.34
C ALA A 1222 -0.01 -17.22 -0.49
N GLN A 1223 -0.03 -16.70 -1.71
CA GLN A 1223 -0.16 -15.28 -2.01
C GLN A 1223 -0.90 -15.07 -3.33
N LYS A 1224 -1.98 -14.28 -3.30
CA LYS A 1224 -2.85 -14.05 -4.46
C LYS A 1224 -2.25 -13.14 -5.55
N THR A 1225 -0.96 -12.84 -5.49
CA THR A 1225 -0.27 -12.05 -6.51
C THR A 1225 -0.22 -12.86 -7.82
N PRO A 1226 -0.68 -12.31 -8.94
CA PRO A 1226 -0.69 -13.03 -10.21
C PRO A 1226 0.73 -13.33 -10.69
N MET A 1227 0.90 -14.49 -11.32
CA MET A 1227 2.22 -15.01 -11.68
C MET A 1227 2.26 -15.56 -13.12
N ILE A 1228 3.26 -15.11 -13.87
CA ILE A 1228 3.69 -15.65 -15.16
C ILE A 1228 4.86 -16.58 -14.87
N ALA A 1229 4.69 -17.88 -15.08
CA ALA A 1229 5.74 -18.87 -14.86
C ALA A 1229 5.83 -19.83 -16.04
N MET A 1230 7.03 -19.96 -16.59
CA MET A 1230 7.25 -20.77 -17.79
C MET A 1230 8.69 -21.23 -17.90
N ASN A 1231 8.90 -22.26 -18.71
CA ASN A 1231 10.18 -22.78 -19.12
C ASN A 1231 10.46 -22.45 -20.58
N MET A 1232 11.71 -22.10 -20.85
CA MET A 1232 12.27 -21.97 -22.19
C MET A 1232 12.62 -23.34 -22.79
N GLY A 1233 12.86 -23.33 -24.09
CA GLY A 1233 13.26 -24.52 -24.85
C GLY A 1233 12.08 -25.37 -25.31
N LYS A 1234 12.37 -26.39 -26.14
CA LYS A 1234 11.33 -27.24 -26.75
C LYS A 1234 10.57 -28.06 -25.70
N ALA A 1235 11.27 -28.59 -24.69
CA ALA A 1235 10.65 -29.31 -23.58
C ALA A 1235 9.76 -28.40 -22.71
N GLY A 1236 10.02 -27.09 -22.73
CA GLY A 1236 9.28 -26.09 -21.94
C GLY A 1236 7.92 -25.70 -22.50
N LYS A 1237 7.57 -26.13 -23.73
CA LYS A 1237 6.31 -25.73 -24.38
C LYS A 1237 5.06 -26.01 -23.54
N LEU A 1238 5.03 -27.12 -22.81
CA LEU A 1238 3.89 -27.47 -21.95
C LEU A 1238 3.66 -26.41 -20.86
N SER A 1239 4.71 -25.87 -20.24
CA SER A 1239 4.56 -24.81 -19.24
C SER A 1239 3.91 -23.55 -19.80
N ARG A 1240 4.14 -23.22 -21.08
CA ARG A 1240 3.50 -22.07 -21.75
C ARG A 1240 2.01 -22.31 -21.93
N VAL A 1241 1.61 -23.55 -22.24
CA VAL A 1241 0.20 -23.92 -22.33
C VAL A 1241 -0.46 -23.82 -20.95
N LEU A 1242 0.17 -24.37 -19.91
CA LEU A 1242 -0.38 -24.41 -18.55
C LEU A 1242 -0.29 -23.09 -17.77
N ASN A 1243 0.38 -22.05 -18.30
CA ASN A 1243 0.59 -20.80 -17.57
C ASN A 1243 -0.72 -20.00 -17.36
N LYS A 1244 -1.63 -20.01 -18.34
CA LYS A 1244 -2.95 -19.33 -18.33
C LYS A 1244 -2.94 -17.80 -18.25
N PHE A 1245 -2.21 -17.18 -17.32
CA PHE A 1245 -2.21 -15.73 -17.07
C PHE A 1245 -1.08 -15.00 -17.81
N LEU A 1246 -1.41 -13.99 -18.63
CA LEU A 1246 -0.47 -13.14 -19.38
C LEU A 1246 0.71 -13.92 -19.99
N THR A 1247 0.39 -15.01 -20.70
CA THR A 1247 1.44 -15.83 -21.30
C THR A 1247 2.09 -15.04 -22.45
N PRO A 1248 3.43 -14.85 -22.48
CA PRO A 1248 4.09 -14.20 -23.61
C PRO A 1248 4.03 -15.11 -24.84
N VAL A 1249 3.51 -14.58 -25.93
CA VAL A 1249 3.34 -15.32 -27.19
C VAL A 1249 4.15 -14.71 -28.33
N SER A 1250 4.44 -15.53 -29.33
CA SER A 1250 4.95 -15.09 -30.62
C SER A 1250 3.79 -14.91 -31.61
N HIS A 1251 4.06 -14.37 -32.80
CA HIS A 1251 3.13 -14.43 -33.92
C HIS A 1251 3.87 -14.89 -35.19
N PRO A 1252 3.27 -15.71 -36.07
CA PRO A 1252 3.93 -16.17 -37.29
C PRO A 1252 4.41 -15.05 -38.21
N ALA A 1253 3.73 -13.91 -38.18
CA ALA A 1253 4.05 -12.76 -39.01
C ALA A 1253 5.20 -11.89 -38.44
N LEU A 1254 5.68 -12.18 -37.23
CA LEU A 1254 6.85 -11.49 -36.65
C LEU A 1254 8.17 -12.05 -37.22
N PRO A 1255 9.24 -11.23 -37.32
CA PRO A 1255 10.52 -11.65 -37.90
C PRO A 1255 11.15 -12.88 -37.25
N PHE A 1256 11.03 -13.01 -35.92
CA PHE A 1256 11.49 -14.16 -35.15
C PHE A 1256 10.72 -14.25 -33.83
N LYS A 1257 10.94 -15.33 -33.07
CA LYS A 1257 10.33 -15.50 -31.74
C LYS A 1257 11.22 -14.86 -30.68
N ALA A 1258 10.64 -14.11 -29.74
CA ALA A 1258 11.39 -13.41 -28.70
C ALA A 1258 12.14 -14.36 -27.73
N ALA A 1259 11.66 -15.60 -27.59
CA ALA A 1259 12.33 -16.63 -26.80
C ALA A 1259 12.25 -18.04 -27.45
N PRO A 1260 13.24 -18.93 -27.19
CA PRO A 1260 13.20 -20.32 -27.64
C PRO A 1260 11.97 -21.08 -27.11
N GLY A 1261 11.28 -21.79 -28.01
CA GLY A 1261 10.10 -22.58 -27.67
C GLY A 1261 8.80 -21.77 -27.50
N GLN A 1262 8.83 -20.45 -27.71
CA GLN A 1262 7.63 -19.61 -27.64
C GLN A 1262 6.58 -20.04 -28.68
N MET A 1263 5.31 -19.94 -28.30
CA MET A 1263 4.15 -20.34 -29.10
C MET A 1263 3.27 -19.12 -29.34
N SER A 1264 2.45 -19.14 -30.39
CA SER A 1264 1.40 -18.15 -30.63
C SER A 1264 0.18 -18.40 -29.74
N ALA A 1265 -0.66 -17.38 -29.55
CA ALA A 1265 -1.90 -17.51 -28.78
C ALA A 1265 -2.81 -18.61 -29.36
N ALA A 1266 -2.90 -18.73 -30.69
CA ALA A 1266 -3.67 -19.78 -31.36
C ALA A 1266 -3.08 -21.18 -31.12
N GLU A 1267 -1.75 -21.33 -31.17
CA GLU A 1267 -1.10 -22.62 -30.84
C GLU A 1267 -1.34 -23.02 -29.38
N ILE A 1268 -1.30 -22.07 -28.44
CA ILE A 1268 -1.57 -22.35 -27.03
C ILE A 1268 -3.03 -22.74 -26.82
N ARG A 1269 -4.00 -22.04 -27.42
CA ARG A 1269 -5.43 -22.41 -27.31
C ARG A 1269 -5.72 -23.81 -27.86
N ARG A 1270 -5.09 -24.21 -28.97
CA ARG A 1270 -5.16 -25.60 -29.46
C ARG A 1270 -4.57 -26.58 -28.44
N GLY A 1271 -3.45 -26.22 -27.81
CA GLY A 1271 -2.86 -27.02 -26.73
C GLY A 1271 -3.81 -27.17 -25.53
N LEU A 1272 -4.44 -26.08 -25.09
CA LEU A 1272 -5.43 -26.09 -24.00
C LEU A 1272 -6.63 -26.97 -24.34
N ALA A 1273 -7.16 -26.86 -25.57
CA ALA A 1273 -8.27 -27.68 -26.03
C ALA A 1273 -7.91 -29.18 -26.06
N LEU A 1274 -6.70 -29.53 -26.48
CA LEU A 1274 -6.23 -30.92 -26.47
C LEU A 1274 -6.04 -31.49 -25.05
N LEU A 1275 -5.74 -30.64 -24.08
CA LEU A 1275 -5.59 -31.03 -22.67
C LEU A 1275 -6.93 -31.06 -21.91
N GLY A 1276 -8.03 -30.59 -22.51
CA GLY A 1276 -9.32 -30.44 -21.84
C GLY A 1276 -9.39 -29.24 -20.88
N ASP A 1277 -8.45 -28.30 -21.00
CA ASP A 1277 -8.45 -27.04 -20.22
C ASP A 1277 -9.26 -25.94 -20.93
N LEU A 1278 -9.72 -26.19 -22.16
CA LEU A 1278 -10.60 -25.31 -22.94
C LEU A 1278 -11.67 -26.16 -23.62
N ASP A 1279 -12.87 -26.17 -23.05
CA ASP A 1279 -13.97 -27.00 -23.54
C ASP A 1279 -14.55 -26.48 -24.87
N PRO A 1280 -14.94 -27.39 -25.79
CA PRO A 1280 -15.64 -27.02 -27.01
C PRO A 1280 -17.08 -26.58 -26.70
N CYS A 1281 -17.36 -25.30 -26.85
CA CYS A 1281 -18.73 -24.78 -26.87
C CYS A 1281 -19.40 -24.88 -28.26
N ASN A 1282 -20.72 -25.02 -28.24
CA ASN A 1282 -21.59 -24.96 -29.40
C ASN A 1282 -22.24 -23.58 -29.54
N PHE A 1283 -22.14 -23.01 -30.73
CA PHE A 1283 -22.76 -21.75 -31.12
C PHE A 1283 -23.83 -21.98 -32.17
N TYR A 1284 -24.83 -21.12 -32.23
CA TYR A 1284 -26.00 -21.34 -33.09
C TYR A 1284 -26.45 -20.09 -33.84
N LEU A 1285 -27.05 -20.30 -35.02
CA LEU A 1285 -27.91 -19.32 -35.68
C LEU A 1285 -29.37 -19.75 -35.53
N PHE A 1286 -30.18 -18.93 -34.87
CA PHE A 1286 -31.62 -19.10 -34.73
C PHE A 1286 -32.38 -18.23 -35.74
N GLY A 1287 -33.37 -18.80 -36.42
CA GLY A 1287 -34.28 -18.10 -37.33
C GLY A 1287 -34.64 -18.92 -38.56
N LYS A 1288 -35.43 -18.34 -39.47
CA LYS A 1288 -35.89 -19.00 -40.70
C LYS A 1288 -36.30 -17.98 -41.79
N PRO A 1289 -35.86 -18.13 -43.05
CA PRO A 1289 -34.91 -19.14 -43.55
C PRO A 1289 -33.44 -18.77 -43.27
N ILE A 1290 -32.59 -19.76 -42.95
CA ILE A 1290 -31.16 -19.56 -42.63
C ILE A 1290 -30.20 -20.48 -43.39
N SER A 1291 -30.71 -21.34 -44.27
CA SER A 1291 -29.92 -22.26 -45.10
C SER A 1291 -28.79 -21.57 -45.88
N ALA A 1292 -29.07 -20.39 -46.45
CA ALA A 1292 -28.11 -19.60 -47.22
C ALA A 1292 -27.24 -18.63 -46.37
N SER A 1293 -27.43 -18.61 -45.04
CA SER A 1293 -26.66 -17.70 -44.18
C SER A 1293 -25.16 -18.01 -44.22
N ARG A 1294 -24.35 -16.95 -44.23
CA ARG A 1294 -22.88 -17.00 -44.18
C ARG A 1294 -22.33 -16.98 -42.75
N SER A 1295 -23.15 -16.79 -41.71
CA SER A 1295 -22.70 -16.79 -40.31
C SER A 1295 -21.94 -18.06 -39.90
N PRO A 1296 -22.34 -19.28 -40.30
CA PRO A 1296 -21.55 -20.48 -40.00
C PRO A 1296 -20.18 -20.50 -40.69
N ALA A 1297 -20.06 -19.95 -41.91
CA ALA A 1297 -18.77 -19.86 -42.59
C ALA A 1297 -17.85 -18.85 -41.89
N LEU A 1298 -18.40 -17.70 -41.51
CA LEU A 1298 -17.71 -16.67 -40.73
C LEU A 1298 -17.16 -17.24 -39.42
N HIS A 1299 -18.03 -17.69 -38.53
CA HIS A 1299 -17.67 -18.02 -37.16
C HIS A 1299 -16.78 -19.25 -37.07
N ASN A 1300 -17.04 -20.31 -37.84
CA ASN A 1300 -16.18 -21.49 -37.86
C ASN A 1300 -14.77 -21.19 -38.40
N THR A 1301 -14.65 -20.29 -39.39
CA THR A 1301 -13.34 -19.86 -39.90
C THR A 1301 -12.57 -19.11 -38.81
N LEU A 1302 -13.21 -18.17 -38.13
CA LEU A 1302 -12.59 -17.40 -37.05
C LEU A 1302 -12.22 -18.27 -35.85
N PHE A 1303 -13.06 -19.24 -35.46
CA PHE A 1303 -12.70 -20.22 -34.41
C PHE A 1303 -11.43 -21.00 -34.79
N GLY A 1304 -11.35 -21.52 -36.01
CA GLY A 1304 -10.17 -22.27 -36.48
C GLY A 1304 -8.89 -21.42 -36.55
N GLN A 1305 -8.98 -20.19 -37.07
CA GLN A 1305 -7.86 -19.25 -37.17
C GLN A 1305 -7.33 -18.85 -35.79
N THR A 1306 -8.25 -18.59 -34.86
CA THR A 1306 -7.93 -18.24 -33.47
C THR A 1306 -7.57 -19.46 -32.61
N GLY A 1307 -7.68 -20.68 -33.14
CA GLY A 1307 -7.32 -21.91 -32.43
C GLY A 1307 -8.30 -22.31 -31.33
N LEU A 1308 -9.53 -21.80 -31.37
CA LEU A 1308 -10.62 -22.20 -30.48
C LEU A 1308 -11.28 -23.49 -30.99
N PRO A 1309 -11.69 -24.41 -30.10
CA PRO A 1309 -12.27 -25.70 -30.47
C PRO A 1309 -13.78 -25.65 -30.74
N HIS A 1310 -14.37 -24.45 -30.78
CA HIS A 1310 -15.82 -24.25 -30.87
C HIS A 1310 -16.38 -24.58 -32.25
N GLN A 1311 -17.69 -24.85 -32.30
CA GLN A 1311 -18.42 -25.09 -33.54
C GLN A 1311 -19.66 -24.21 -33.63
N TYR A 1312 -19.97 -23.73 -34.83
CA TYR A 1312 -21.13 -22.90 -35.13
C TYR A 1312 -22.12 -23.64 -36.04
N HIS A 1313 -23.35 -23.80 -35.58
CA HIS A 1313 -24.42 -24.60 -36.19
C HIS A 1313 -25.61 -23.76 -36.64
N ARG A 1314 -26.47 -24.36 -37.47
CA ARG A 1314 -27.77 -23.79 -37.84
C ARG A 1314 -28.87 -24.50 -37.06
N LEU A 1315 -29.82 -23.75 -36.51
CA LEU A 1315 -31.07 -24.28 -35.98
C LEU A 1315 -32.21 -23.49 -36.61
N GLU A 1316 -32.74 -24.02 -37.72
CA GLU A 1316 -33.74 -23.34 -38.53
C GLU A 1316 -35.12 -23.51 -37.91
N THR A 1317 -35.66 -22.44 -37.33
CA THR A 1317 -36.96 -22.44 -36.64
C THR A 1317 -37.59 -21.04 -36.65
N ASP A 1318 -38.92 -21.01 -36.66
CA ASP A 1318 -39.76 -19.83 -36.44
C ASP A 1318 -40.46 -19.87 -35.07
N ASN A 1319 -40.18 -20.87 -34.23
CA ASN A 1319 -40.76 -21.04 -32.90
C ASN A 1319 -39.68 -20.86 -31.80
N ILE A 1320 -39.90 -19.88 -30.92
CA ILE A 1320 -38.95 -19.59 -29.82
C ILE A 1320 -38.85 -20.72 -28.79
N GLN A 1321 -39.82 -21.63 -28.69
CA GLN A 1321 -39.71 -22.74 -27.74
C GLN A 1321 -38.64 -23.76 -28.15
N ASP A 1322 -38.36 -23.88 -29.45
CA ASP A 1322 -37.36 -24.82 -29.98
C ASP A 1322 -35.93 -24.43 -29.58
N VAL A 1323 -35.70 -23.15 -29.23
CA VAL A 1323 -34.35 -22.66 -28.84
C VAL A 1323 -34.09 -22.78 -27.34
N ARG A 1324 -35.13 -22.97 -26.51
CA ARG A 1324 -35.00 -22.88 -25.04
C ARG A 1324 -34.07 -23.95 -24.47
N GLU A 1325 -34.17 -25.19 -24.93
CA GLU A 1325 -33.28 -26.28 -24.49
C GLU A 1325 -31.83 -26.00 -24.88
N VAL A 1326 -31.61 -25.45 -26.09
CA VAL A 1326 -30.27 -25.11 -26.58
C VAL A 1326 -29.64 -23.98 -25.77
N LEU A 1327 -30.41 -22.95 -25.43
CA LEU A 1327 -29.95 -21.83 -24.59
C LEU A 1327 -29.56 -22.27 -23.16
N GLN A 1328 -30.12 -23.38 -22.68
CA GLN A 1328 -29.87 -23.91 -21.34
C GLN A 1328 -28.80 -25.00 -21.31
N ALA A 1329 -28.27 -25.41 -22.48
CA ALA A 1329 -27.27 -26.46 -22.54
C ALA A 1329 -25.93 -26.00 -21.91
N PRO A 1330 -25.23 -26.86 -21.17
CA PRO A 1330 -23.98 -26.49 -20.48
C PRO A 1330 -22.85 -26.11 -21.45
N ASP A 1331 -22.89 -26.66 -22.67
CA ASP A 1331 -21.96 -26.39 -23.76
C ASP A 1331 -22.38 -25.20 -24.65
N PHE A 1332 -23.46 -24.48 -24.32
CA PHE A 1332 -23.88 -23.31 -25.06
C PHE A 1332 -22.84 -22.18 -24.96
N GLY A 1333 -22.26 -21.79 -26.09
CA GLY A 1333 -21.26 -20.73 -26.18
C GLY A 1333 -21.84 -19.35 -26.55
N GLY A 1334 -23.02 -19.31 -27.16
CA GLY A 1334 -23.64 -18.09 -27.67
C GLY A 1334 -24.44 -18.35 -28.94
N ALA A 1335 -25.26 -17.38 -29.35
CA ALA A 1335 -26.05 -17.52 -30.57
C ALA A 1335 -26.26 -16.20 -31.29
N SER A 1336 -26.28 -16.25 -32.62
CA SER A 1336 -26.88 -15.20 -33.44
C SER A 1336 -28.36 -15.47 -33.62
N VAL A 1337 -29.16 -14.41 -33.64
CA VAL A 1337 -30.61 -14.48 -33.83
C VAL A 1337 -30.99 -13.61 -35.02
N THR A 1338 -31.74 -14.19 -35.95
CA THR A 1338 -32.27 -13.48 -37.12
C THR A 1338 -33.78 -13.63 -37.21
N ILE A 1339 -34.37 -13.13 -38.30
CA ILE A 1339 -35.80 -13.20 -38.56
C ILE A 1339 -36.29 -14.66 -38.44
N PRO A 1340 -37.45 -14.92 -37.79
CA PRO A 1340 -38.35 -13.96 -37.14
C PRO A 1340 -38.10 -13.70 -35.64
N LEU A 1341 -37.08 -14.29 -35.02
CA LEU A 1341 -36.98 -14.47 -33.55
C LEU A 1341 -36.36 -13.31 -32.76
N LYS A 1342 -35.90 -12.23 -33.41
CA LYS A 1342 -35.16 -11.15 -32.73
C LYS A 1342 -35.90 -10.48 -31.56
N LEU A 1343 -37.23 -10.44 -31.62
CA LEU A 1343 -38.07 -9.94 -30.52
C LEU A 1343 -38.37 -11.05 -29.51
N ASP A 1344 -38.79 -12.21 -29.99
CA ASP A 1344 -39.25 -13.32 -29.13
C ASP A 1344 -38.16 -13.83 -28.18
N VAL A 1345 -36.88 -13.79 -28.61
CA VAL A 1345 -35.74 -14.23 -27.81
C VAL A 1345 -35.48 -13.34 -26.59
N MET A 1346 -35.96 -12.09 -26.58
CA MET A 1346 -35.81 -11.19 -25.43
C MET A 1346 -36.44 -11.77 -24.16
N GLY A 1347 -37.48 -12.60 -24.30
CA GLY A 1347 -38.12 -13.30 -23.18
C GLY A 1347 -37.38 -14.55 -22.70
N GLN A 1348 -36.26 -14.92 -23.33
CA GLN A 1348 -35.45 -16.10 -22.96
C GLN A 1348 -34.08 -15.74 -22.39
N VAL A 1349 -33.69 -14.47 -22.40
CA VAL A 1349 -32.43 -13.98 -21.80
C VAL A 1349 -32.68 -13.35 -20.43
N ASP A 1350 -31.65 -13.31 -19.58
CA ASP A 1350 -31.74 -12.80 -18.21
C ASP A 1350 -31.48 -11.28 -18.13
N GLU A 1351 -30.61 -10.77 -19.00
CA GLU A 1351 -30.24 -9.35 -19.08
C GLU A 1351 -30.28 -8.85 -20.52
N LEU A 1352 -30.51 -7.55 -20.70
CA LEU A 1352 -30.46 -6.87 -21.99
C LEU A 1352 -29.45 -5.73 -21.94
N SER A 1353 -28.62 -5.61 -22.96
CA SER A 1353 -27.78 -4.43 -23.16
C SER A 1353 -28.65 -3.18 -23.36
N GLU A 1354 -28.09 -2.00 -23.08
CA GLU A 1354 -28.79 -0.74 -23.32
C GLU A 1354 -29.21 -0.59 -24.79
N ALA A 1355 -28.31 -0.95 -25.71
CA ALA A 1355 -28.61 -0.94 -27.14
C ALA A 1355 -29.76 -1.89 -27.50
N ALA A 1356 -29.72 -3.15 -27.05
CA ALA A 1356 -30.78 -4.13 -27.34
C ALA A 1356 -32.13 -3.73 -26.75
N ARG A 1357 -32.13 -3.11 -25.56
CA ARG A 1357 -33.32 -2.59 -24.89
C ARG A 1357 -33.96 -1.44 -25.68
N THR A 1358 -33.18 -0.45 -26.07
CA THR A 1358 -33.66 0.71 -26.84
C THR A 1358 -34.08 0.31 -28.24
N ILE A 1359 -33.30 -0.54 -28.91
CA ILE A 1359 -33.64 -1.08 -30.22
C ILE A 1359 -34.88 -1.98 -30.14
N GLY A 1360 -35.15 -2.63 -29.01
CA GLY A 1360 -36.27 -3.57 -28.89
C GLY A 1360 -36.08 -4.84 -29.75
N ALA A 1361 -34.83 -5.28 -29.93
CA ALA A 1361 -34.50 -6.50 -30.66
C ALA A 1361 -33.11 -7.02 -30.24
N VAL A 1362 -33.00 -8.33 -30.09
CA VAL A 1362 -31.74 -9.04 -29.81
C VAL A 1362 -31.33 -9.83 -31.03
N ASN A 1363 -30.11 -9.61 -31.52
CA ASN A 1363 -29.51 -10.44 -32.57
C ASN A 1363 -28.36 -11.31 -32.04
N THR A 1364 -27.96 -11.14 -30.77
CA THR A 1364 -26.79 -11.78 -30.17
C THR A 1364 -27.12 -12.20 -28.75
N VAL A 1365 -26.96 -13.48 -28.46
CA VAL A 1365 -27.06 -14.03 -27.09
C VAL A 1365 -25.66 -14.39 -26.63
N VAL A 1366 -25.28 -13.90 -25.45
CA VAL A 1366 -23.96 -14.08 -24.85
C VAL A 1366 -24.13 -14.70 -23.46
N PRO A 1367 -23.56 -15.88 -23.17
CA PRO A 1367 -23.47 -16.38 -21.80
C PRO A 1367 -22.47 -15.55 -21.02
N ILE A 1368 -22.88 -15.04 -19.85
CA ILE A 1368 -22.06 -14.17 -18.99
C ILE A 1368 -21.86 -14.80 -17.60
N GLY A 1369 -20.64 -14.66 -17.08
CA GLY A 1369 -20.25 -15.18 -15.77
C GLY A 1369 -20.01 -16.70 -15.73
N LYS A 1370 -19.66 -17.19 -14.54
CA LYS A 1370 -19.56 -18.63 -14.27
C LYS A 1370 -20.96 -19.22 -14.09
N ALA A 1371 -21.10 -20.49 -14.41
CA ALA A 1371 -22.34 -21.23 -14.15
C ALA A 1371 -22.69 -21.16 -12.67
N ASP A 1372 -23.97 -20.99 -12.36
CA ASP A 1372 -24.47 -21.02 -10.98
C ASP A 1372 -24.46 -22.45 -10.42
N ALA A 1373 -24.92 -22.63 -9.17
CA ALA A 1373 -24.98 -23.94 -8.54
C ALA A 1373 -25.91 -24.95 -9.25
N SER A 1374 -26.76 -24.50 -10.19
CA SER A 1374 -27.60 -25.34 -11.06
C SER A 1374 -27.00 -25.58 -12.44
N ASP A 1375 -25.73 -25.24 -12.61
CA ASP A 1375 -24.97 -25.35 -13.87
C ASP A 1375 -25.53 -24.47 -15.01
N ARG A 1376 -26.35 -23.47 -14.66
CA ARG A 1376 -26.92 -22.52 -15.61
C ARG A 1376 -26.06 -21.25 -15.64
N ARG A 1377 -25.69 -20.82 -16.85
CA ARG A 1377 -25.09 -19.49 -17.07
C ARG A 1377 -26.18 -18.45 -17.32
N ARG A 1378 -25.94 -17.23 -16.84
CA ARG A 1378 -26.82 -16.10 -17.13
C ARG A 1378 -26.64 -15.69 -18.59
N LEU A 1379 -27.71 -15.28 -19.24
CA LEU A 1379 -27.70 -14.91 -20.65
C LEU A 1379 -27.94 -13.41 -20.84
N LEU A 1380 -27.04 -12.75 -21.57
CA LEU A 1380 -27.18 -11.38 -22.04
C LEU A 1380 -27.69 -11.36 -23.48
N GLY A 1381 -28.80 -10.65 -23.72
CA GLY A 1381 -29.23 -10.28 -25.05
C GLY A 1381 -28.64 -8.95 -25.47
N ASP A 1382 -27.90 -8.95 -26.57
CA ASP A 1382 -27.30 -7.77 -27.19
C ASP A 1382 -27.72 -7.60 -28.66
N ASN A 1383 -27.43 -6.44 -29.23
CA ASN A 1383 -27.67 -6.11 -30.63
C ASN A 1383 -26.37 -5.62 -31.29
N THR A 1384 -25.86 -6.36 -32.27
CA THR A 1384 -24.69 -5.99 -33.07
C THR A 1384 -25.04 -5.54 -34.49
N ASP A 1385 -26.32 -5.57 -34.89
CA ASP A 1385 -26.73 -5.10 -36.23
C ASP A 1385 -26.33 -3.64 -36.40
N TRP A 1386 -26.64 -2.81 -35.39
CA TRP A 1386 -26.32 -1.38 -35.43
C TRP A 1386 -24.81 -1.13 -35.48
N ARG A 1387 -24.01 -1.90 -34.73
CA ARG A 1387 -22.54 -1.81 -34.78
C ARG A 1387 -22.01 -2.16 -36.15
N GLY A 1388 -22.58 -3.18 -36.78
CA GLY A 1388 -22.23 -3.59 -38.13
C GLY A 1388 -22.56 -2.50 -39.16
N MET A 1389 -23.72 -1.86 -39.04
CA MET A 1389 -24.12 -0.73 -39.89
C MET A 1389 -23.19 0.46 -39.69
N VAL A 1390 -22.91 0.85 -38.45
CA VAL A 1390 -21.98 1.95 -38.13
C VAL A 1390 -20.59 1.67 -38.71
N HIS A 1391 -20.09 0.45 -38.57
CA HIS A 1391 -18.80 0.06 -39.13
C HIS A 1391 -18.78 0.19 -40.66
N ALA A 1392 -19.80 -0.35 -41.35
CA ALA A 1392 -19.89 -0.29 -42.80
C ALA A 1392 -20.02 1.16 -43.31
N LEU A 1393 -20.76 2.02 -42.60
CA LEU A 1393 -20.89 3.44 -42.94
C LEU A 1393 -19.56 4.19 -42.72
N ARG A 1394 -18.88 3.94 -41.60
CA ARG A 1394 -17.58 4.56 -41.31
C ARG A 1394 -16.51 4.15 -42.32
N ASP A 1395 -16.52 2.91 -42.80
CA ASP A 1395 -15.57 2.42 -43.81
C ASP A 1395 -15.72 3.17 -45.16
N GLU A 1396 -16.94 3.64 -45.48
CA GLU A 1396 -17.20 4.50 -46.64
C GLU A 1396 -16.95 6.00 -46.40
N GLY A 1397 -16.53 6.37 -45.19
CA GLY A 1397 -16.19 7.74 -44.81
C GLY A 1397 -17.33 8.55 -44.19
N VAL A 1398 -18.37 7.89 -43.65
CA VAL A 1398 -19.41 8.57 -42.87
C VAL A 1398 -18.91 8.86 -41.45
N GLU A 1399 -18.72 10.14 -41.13
CA GLU A 1399 -18.23 10.61 -39.83
C GLU A 1399 -19.36 10.97 -38.85
N GLU A 1400 -19.03 10.97 -37.55
CA GLU A 1400 -19.94 11.31 -36.45
C GLU A 1400 -20.27 12.82 -36.43
N GLN A 1401 -21.56 13.17 -36.40
CA GLN A 1401 -22.06 14.55 -36.46
C GLN A 1401 -22.03 15.19 -35.06
N ALA A 1402 -21.04 16.04 -34.81
CA ALA A 1402 -20.70 16.48 -33.45
C ALA A 1402 -21.49 17.68 -32.90
N ASP A 1403 -22.09 18.52 -33.75
CA ASP A 1403 -22.78 19.74 -33.34
C ASP A 1403 -24.30 19.62 -33.45
N SER A 1404 -25.01 20.01 -32.39
CA SER A 1404 -26.48 20.01 -32.36
C SER A 1404 -27.12 20.98 -33.37
N GLU A 1405 -26.36 21.97 -33.87
CA GLU A 1405 -26.84 22.98 -34.82
C GLU A 1405 -26.73 22.56 -36.29
N THR A 1406 -25.94 21.52 -36.62
CA THR A 1406 -25.69 21.06 -38.00
C THR A 1406 -25.83 19.55 -38.16
N LYS A 1407 -26.73 18.92 -37.40
CA LYS A 1407 -26.99 17.49 -37.59
C LYS A 1407 -27.43 17.22 -39.04
N GLY A 1408 -26.64 16.45 -39.77
CA GLY A 1408 -27.02 15.95 -41.09
C GLY A 1408 -28.30 15.12 -41.00
N ALA A 1409 -29.07 15.08 -42.08
CA ALA A 1409 -30.27 14.24 -42.16
C ALA A 1409 -29.95 12.89 -42.81
N ALA A 1410 -30.64 11.86 -42.33
CA ALA A 1410 -30.53 10.51 -42.84
C ALA A 1410 -31.92 9.89 -43.01
N MET A 1411 -32.00 8.81 -43.79
CA MET A 1411 -33.26 8.10 -44.03
C MET A 1411 -33.09 6.60 -43.80
N VAL A 1412 -34.13 5.95 -43.29
CA VAL A 1412 -34.28 4.50 -43.23
C VAL A 1412 -35.50 4.10 -44.07
N VAL A 1413 -35.33 3.16 -44.99
CA VAL A 1413 -36.42 2.62 -45.82
C VAL A 1413 -36.89 1.29 -45.24
N GLY A 1414 -38.14 1.23 -44.80
CA GLY A 1414 -38.77 0.05 -44.18
C GLY A 1414 -39.35 0.31 -42.79
N SER A 1415 -39.95 -0.73 -42.21
CA SER A 1415 -40.61 -0.66 -40.90
C SER A 1415 -40.53 -1.98 -40.10
N GLY A 1416 -39.49 -2.78 -40.36
CA GLY A 1416 -39.25 -4.07 -39.70
C GLY A 1416 -38.33 -3.96 -38.48
N GLY A 1417 -37.98 -5.10 -37.88
CA GLY A 1417 -37.04 -5.13 -36.73
C GLY A 1417 -35.66 -4.56 -37.08
N THR A 1418 -35.16 -4.79 -38.30
CA THR A 1418 -33.88 -4.22 -38.77
C THR A 1418 -33.92 -2.69 -38.87
N THR A 1419 -35.10 -2.10 -39.13
CA THR A 1419 -35.30 -0.64 -39.16
C THR A 1419 -34.99 0.00 -37.80
N ARG A 1420 -35.31 -0.70 -36.70
CA ARG A 1420 -35.01 -0.23 -35.34
C ARG A 1420 -33.51 -0.10 -35.09
N ALA A 1421 -32.74 -1.11 -35.51
CA ALA A 1421 -31.28 -1.07 -35.40
C ALA A 1421 -30.65 0.00 -36.31
N ALA A 1422 -31.23 0.23 -37.50
CA ALA A 1422 -30.79 1.29 -38.42
C ALA A 1422 -31.02 2.69 -37.83
N ILE A 1423 -32.16 2.93 -37.17
CA ILE A 1423 -32.43 4.18 -36.45
C ILE A 1423 -31.37 4.41 -35.35
N PHE A 1424 -31.09 3.37 -34.56
CA PHE A 1424 -30.08 3.44 -33.51
C PHE A 1424 -28.67 3.70 -34.08
N ALA A 1425 -28.30 3.03 -35.17
CA ALA A 1425 -27.02 3.25 -35.85
C ALA A 1425 -26.85 4.70 -36.32
N LEU A 1426 -27.85 5.25 -37.00
CA LEU A 1426 -27.82 6.64 -37.48
C LEU A 1426 -27.75 7.64 -36.33
N HIS A 1427 -28.52 7.43 -35.26
CA HIS A 1427 -28.46 8.30 -34.10
C HIS A 1427 -27.10 8.22 -33.39
N SER A 1428 -26.50 7.03 -33.27
CA SER A 1428 -25.16 6.86 -32.71
C SER A 1428 -24.05 7.54 -33.53
N LEU A 1429 -24.31 7.82 -34.81
CA LEU A 1429 -23.46 8.64 -35.68
C LEU A 1429 -23.84 10.13 -35.65
N GLY A 1430 -24.79 10.54 -34.81
CA GLY A 1430 -25.19 11.93 -34.61
C GLY A 1430 -26.23 12.47 -35.60
N PHE A 1431 -26.79 11.65 -36.50
CA PHE A 1431 -27.80 12.11 -37.46
C PHE A 1431 -29.12 12.52 -36.78
N GLY A 1432 -29.78 13.55 -37.33
CA GLY A 1432 -31.08 14.06 -36.89
C GLY A 1432 -31.50 15.30 -37.69
N PRO A 1433 -32.69 15.36 -38.32
CA PRO A 1433 -33.78 14.39 -38.25
C PRO A 1433 -33.48 13.09 -39.02
N ILE A 1434 -34.08 11.98 -38.54
CA ILE A 1434 -34.01 10.67 -39.19
C ILE A 1434 -35.37 10.37 -39.82
N TYR A 1435 -35.42 10.31 -41.15
CA TYR A 1435 -36.63 10.05 -41.92
C TYR A 1435 -36.91 8.55 -42.05
N ILE A 1436 -38.15 8.12 -41.88
CA ILE A 1436 -38.57 6.72 -42.03
C ILE A 1436 -39.52 6.61 -43.22
N ALA A 1437 -39.03 6.06 -44.33
CA ALA A 1437 -39.82 5.83 -45.53
C ALA A 1437 -40.45 4.43 -45.53
N ALA A 1438 -41.77 4.32 -45.42
CA ALA A 1438 -42.47 3.03 -45.47
C ALA A 1438 -43.92 3.16 -45.95
N ARG A 1439 -44.50 2.04 -46.42
CA ARG A 1439 -45.83 1.99 -47.06
C ARG A 1439 -47.01 2.33 -46.14
N ASN A 1440 -46.84 2.26 -44.82
CA ASN A 1440 -47.93 2.35 -43.85
C ASN A 1440 -47.56 3.34 -42.75
N GLN A 1441 -48.18 4.52 -42.80
CA GLN A 1441 -47.96 5.61 -41.85
C GLN A 1441 -48.21 5.17 -40.39
N ALA A 1442 -49.29 4.42 -40.12
CA ALA A 1442 -49.60 3.99 -38.76
C ALA A 1442 -48.51 3.09 -38.16
N LYS A 1443 -47.86 2.23 -38.98
CA LYS A 1443 -46.71 1.44 -38.53
C LYS A 1443 -45.47 2.30 -38.28
N VAL A 1444 -45.28 3.34 -39.08
CA VAL A 1444 -44.15 4.27 -38.90
C VAL A 1444 -44.33 5.11 -37.64
N ASP A 1445 -45.54 5.60 -37.38
CA ASP A 1445 -45.84 6.39 -36.19
C ASP A 1445 -45.68 5.54 -34.92
N ALA A 1446 -46.14 4.29 -34.94
CA ALA A 1446 -45.93 3.35 -33.84
C ALA A 1446 -44.43 3.05 -33.62
N LEU A 1447 -43.67 2.83 -34.70
CA LEU A 1447 -42.22 2.63 -34.62
C LEU A 1447 -41.51 3.85 -34.04
N ALA A 1448 -41.88 5.07 -34.45
CA ALA A 1448 -41.28 6.31 -33.98
C ALA A 1448 -41.58 6.57 -32.49
N ALA A 1449 -42.78 6.20 -32.03
CA ALA A 1449 -43.20 6.36 -30.64
C ALA A 1449 -42.40 5.48 -29.66
N ASP A 1450 -41.77 4.39 -30.12
CA ASP A 1450 -40.97 3.52 -29.28
C ASP A 1450 -39.54 4.05 -29.02
N PHE A 1451 -39.11 5.11 -29.71
CA PHE A 1451 -37.78 5.71 -29.54
C PHE A 1451 -37.84 7.03 -28.74
N PRO A 1452 -36.73 7.41 -28.08
CA PRO A 1452 -36.63 8.72 -27.43
C PRO A 1452 -36.87 9.88 -28.41
N ALA A 1453 -37.57 10.92 -27.95
CA ALA A 1453 -37.93 12.07 -28.79
C ALA A 1453 -36.71 12.81 -29.38
N GLU A 1454 -35.55 12.73 -28.73
CA GLU A 1454 -34.28 13.32 -29.18
C GLU A 1454 -33.73 12.74 -30.50
N TYR A 1455 -34.26 11.59 -30.95
CA TYR A 1455 -33.92 10.97 -32.24
C TYR A 1455 -34.55 11.70 -33.44
N GLN A 1456 -35.53 12.58 -33.21
CA GLN A 1456 -36.17 13.41 -34.24
C GLN A 1456 -36.68 12.60 -35.45
N LEU A 1457 -37.42 11.51 -35.17
CA LEU A 1457 -37.94 10.60 -36.20
C LEU A 1457 -39.14 11.22 -36.95
N GLN A 1458 -39.13 11.14 -38.28
CA GLN A 1458 -40.21 11.67 -39.14
C GLN A 1458 -40.63 10.65 -40.20
N GLY A 1459 -41.92 10.28 -40.21
CA GLY A 1459 -42.45 9.30 -41.16
C GLY A 1459 -42.81 9.88 -42.53
N LEU A 1460 -42.49 9.14 -43.59
CA LEU A 1460 -42.82 9.44 -44.99
C LEU A 1460 -43.50 8.20 -45.61
N SER A 1461 -44.71 8.35 -46.13
CA SER A 1461 -45.50 7.22 -46.66
C SER A 1461 -46.10 7.42 -48.05
N GLN A 1462 -46.13 8.66 -48.55
CA GLN A 1462 -46.69 9.02 -49.85
C GLN A 1462 -45.63 9.71 -50.71
N PRO A 1463 -45.66 9.61 -52.05
CA PRO A 1463 -44.71 10.31 -52.92
C PRO A 1463 -44.64 11.82 -52.68
N SER A 1464 -45.78 12.47 -52.37
CA SER A 1464 -45.85 13.90 -52.02
C SER A 1464 -45.11 14.26 -50.72
N ASP A 1465 -44.76 13.28 -49.88
CA ASP A 1465 -43.99 13.52 -48.67
C ASP A 1465 -42.53 13.84 -48.96
N ALA A 1466 -42.02 13.57 -50.18
CA ALA A 1466 -40.68 13.97 -50.58
C ALA A 1466 -40.45 15.48 -50.39
N ASP A 1467 -41.47 16.31 -50.62
CA ASP A 1467 -41.40 17.76 -50.44
C ASP A 1467 -41.30 18.20 -48.96
N LYS A 1468 -41.66 17.32 -48.01
CA LYS A 1468 -41.54 17.59 -46.56
C LYS A 1468 -40.11 17.48 -46.04
N VAL A 1469 -39.24 16.80 -46.79
CA VAL A 1469 -37.81 16.70 -46.47
C VAL A 1469 -37.16 18.01 -46.91
N SER A 1470 -36.74 18.86 -45.97
CA SER A 1470 -36.08 20.15 -46.27
C SER A 1470 -34.55 20.07 -46.21
N SER A 1471 -34.02 19.02 -45.59
CA SER A 1471 -32.60 18.77 -45.38
C SER A 1471 -32.03 17.82 -46.45
N ASN A 1472 -30.72 17.91 -46.70
CA ASN A 1472 -30.04 16.99 -47.61
C ASN A 1472 -29.83 15.64 -46.93
N LEU A 1473 -30.11 14.58 -47.68
CA LEU A 1473 -29.90 13.20 -47.22
C LEU A 1473 -28.51 12.72 -47.63
N ASN A 1474 -27.67 12.51 -46.63
CA ASN A 1474 -26.32 11.97 -46.81
C ASN A 1474 -26.28 10.45 -46.68
N VAL A 1475 -27.16 9.87 -45.85
CA VAL A 1475 -27.17 8.43 -45.60
C VAL A 1475 -28.57 7.87 -45.75
N VAL A 1476 -28.68 6.74 -46.47
CA VAL A 1476 -29.91 5.95 -46.59
C VAL A 1476 -29.63 4.53 -46.17
N ILE A 1477 -30.43 3.97 -45.27
CA ILE A 1477 -30.36 2.54 -44.89
C ILE A 1477 -31.63 1.84 -45.37
N SER A 1478 -31.51 0.94 -46.33
CA SER A 1478 -32.62 0.08 -46.78
C SER A 1478 -32.73 -1.16 -45.92
N THR A 1479 -33.95 -1.42 -45.44
CA THR A 1479 -34.27 -2.60 -44.62
C THR A 1479 -35.41 -3.43 -45.21
N ILE A 1480 -35.85 -3.10 -46.43
CA ILE A 1480 -36.91 -3.85 -47.12
C ILE A 1480 -36.36 -5.15 -47.75
N PRO A 1481 -37.13 -6.24 -47.77
CA PRO A 1481 -36.72 -7.46 -48.46
C PRO A 1481 -36.58 -7.22 -49.98
N ALA A 1482 -35.52 -7.77 -50.59
CA ALA A 1482 -35.28 -7.69 -52.03
C ALA A 1482 -35.82 -8.91 -52.82
N ASP A 1483 -36.42 -9.88 -52.13
CA ASP A 1483 -37.12 -11.03 -52.73
C ASP A 1483 -38.54 -10.69 -53.21
N ARG A 1484 -38.97 -9.44 -53.00
CA ARG A 1484 -40.26 -8.90 -53.43
C ARG A 1484 -40.03 -7.58 -54.18
N PRO A 1485 -40.85 -7.26 -55.19
CA PRO A 1485 -40.79 -5.95 -55.83
C PRO A 1485 -41.06 -4.83 -54.82
N ILE A 1486 -40.36 -3.71 -54.98
CA ILE A 1486 -40.60 -2.50 -54.20
C ILE A 1486 -42.02 -2.02 -54.52
N ASP A 1487 -42.76 -1.59 -53.49
CA ASP A 1487 -44.09 -1.02 -53.70
C ASP A 1487 -43.98 0.25 -54.55
N PRO A 1488 -44.83 0.43 -55.58
CA PRO A 1488 -44.71 1.55 -56.52
C PRO A 1488 -44.69 2.92 -55.82
N SER A 1489 -45.51 3.10 -54.77
CA SER A 1489 -45.56 4.39 -54.04
C SER A 1489 -44.27 4.66 -53.27
N LEU A 1490 -43.71 3.61 -52.65
CA LEU A 1490 -42.45 3.69 -51.93
C LEU A 1490 -41.27 3.87 -52.88
N GLN A 1491 -41.29 3.21 -54.04
CA GLN A 1491 -40.29 3.34 -55.08
C GLN A 1491 -40.24 4.77 -55.63
N GLU A 1492 -41.41 5.38 -55.91
CA GLU A 1492 -41.50 6.77 -56.37
C GLU A 1492 -40.99 7.76 -55.30
N LEU A 1493 -41.41 7.59 -54.05
CA LEU A 1493 -40.93 8.40 -52.91
C LEU A 1493 -39.41 8.32 -52.74
N VAL A 1494 -38.85 7.10 -52.69
CA VAL A 1494 -37.41 6.88 -52.50
C VAL A 1494 -36.65 7.40 -53.72
N GLY A 1495 -37.11 7.12 -54.94
CA GLY A 1495 -36.50 7.60 -56.18
C GLY A 1495 -36.44 9.13 -56.24
N ALA A 1496 -37.50 9.83 -55.84
CA ALA A 1496 -37.54 11.29 -55.78
C ALA A 1496 -36.49 11.86 -54.79
N LEU A 1497 -36.32 11.22 -53.64
CA LEU A 1497 -35.35 11.65 -52.61
C LEU A 1497 -33.90 11.35 -53.00
N LEU A 1498 -33.64 10.19 -53.62
CA LEU A 1498 -32.31 9.82 -54.10
C LEU A 1498 -31.83 10.74 -55.23
N SER A 1499 -32.74 11.15 -56.13
CA SER A 1499 -32.46 12.00 -57.29
C SER A 1499 -32.21 13.47 -56.97
N ARG A 1500 -32.37 13.90 -55.71
CA ARG A 1500 -32.06 15.28 -55.31
C ARG A 1500 -30.58 15.59 -55.49
N PRO A 1501 -30.22 16.80 -55.98
CA PRO A 1501 -28.83 17.19 -56.17
C PRO A 1501 -28.08 17.21 -54.82
N ALA A 1502 -26.85 16.69 -54.82
CA ALA A 1502 -25.97 16.79 -53.65
C ALA A 1502 -25.60 18.25 -53.41
N VAL A 1503 -25.58 18.67 -52.13
CA VAL A 1503 -25.14 20.00 -51.73
C VAL A 1503 -23.80 19.87 -51.03
N GLY A 1504 -22.75 20.45 -51.61
CA GLY A 1504 -21.39 20.37 -51.10
C GLY A 1504 -20.61 19.14 -51.59
N THR A 1505 -19.50 18.84 -50.92
CA THR A 1505 -18.57 17.74 -51.25
C THR A 1505 -18.82 16.48 -50.42
N GLU A 1506 -19.91 16.42 -49.67
CA GLU A 1506 -20.20 15.32 -48.75
C GLU A 1506 -20.61 14.06 -49.51
N ARG A 1507 -19.96 12.93 -49.20
CA ARG A 1507 -20.29 11.62 -49.78
C ARG A 1507 -21.69 11.20 -49.36
N ARG A 1508 -22.47 10.67 -50.30
CA ARG A 1508 -23.77 10.07 -50.02
C ARG A 1508 -23.66 8.55 -50.08
N VAL A 1509 -24.19 7.87 -49.08
CA VAL A 1509 -24.07 6.41 -48.93
C VAL A 1509 -25.44 5.77 -48.78
N LEU A 1510 -25.74 4.77 -49.62
CA LEU A 1510 -26.88 3.88 -49.45
C LEU A 1510 -26.38 2.53 -48.94
N LEU A 1511 -26.81 2.17 -47.73
CA LEU A 1511 -26.54 0.88 -47.10
C LEU A 1511 -27.74 -0.04 -47.29
N GLU A 1512 -27.58 -1.14 -48.02
CA GLU A 1512 -28.61 -2.16 -48.18
C GLU A 1512 -28.43 -3.27 -47.13
N MET A 1513 -29.52 -3.70 -46.49
CA MET A 1513 -29.49 -4.82 -45.53
C MET A 1513 -29.86 -6.15 -46.17
N ALA A 1514 -30.62 -6.15 -47.27
CA ALA A 1514 -30.88 -7.36 -48.04
C ALA A 1514 -29.64 -7.74 -48.87
N TYR A 1515 -29.09 -8.93 -48.64
CA TYR A 1515 -27.92 -9.42 -49.37
C TYR A 1515 -28.25 -10.43 -50.49
N LYS A 1516 -29.54 -10.60 -50.81
CA LYS A 1516 -30.00 -11.48 -51.88
C LYS A 1516 -31.14 -10.82 -52.69
N PRO A 1517 -30.94 -10.52 -53.98
CA PRO A 1517 -29.68 -10.64 -54.74
C PRO A 1517 -28.54 -9.75 -54.17
N SER A 1518 -27.31 -9.96 -54.63
CA SER A 1518 -26.14 -9.18 -54.16
C SER A 1518 -26.22 -7.69 -54.52
N HIS A 1519 -26.97 -7.36 -55.56
CA HIS A 1519 -27.28 -6.00 -55.98
C HIS A 1519 -28.80 -5.90 -56.11
N THR A 1520 -29.42 -5.08 -55.26
CA THR A 1520 -30.89 -5.04 -55.09
C THR A 1520 -31.53 -3.95 -55.95
N PRO A 1521 -32.84 -4.01 -56.20
CA PRO A 1521 -33.54 -2.97 -56.95
C PRO A 1521 -33.38 -1.56 -56.35
N ILE A 1522 -33.23 -1.42 -55.01
CA ILE A 1522 -33.04 -0.11 -54.39
C ILE A 1522 -31.60 0.42 -54.59
N MET A 1523 -30.60 -0.48 -54.61
CA MET A 1523 -29.23 -0.11 -54.96
C MET A 1523 -29.19 0.36 -56.42
N GLN A 1524 -29.91 -0.32 -57.31
CA GLN A 1524 -30.06 0.10 -58.69
C GLN A 1524 -30.68 1.51 -58.81
N LEU A 1525 -31.71 1.85 -58.01
CA LEU A 1525 -32.26 3.20 -57.98
C LEU A 1525 -31.23 4.26 -57.54
N ALA A 1526 -30.38 3.95 -56.58
CA ALA A 1526 -29.32 4.86 -56.13
C ALA A 1526 -28.21 5.02 -57.18
N ASP A 1527 -27.82 3.93 -57.84
CA ASP A 1527 -26.85 3.96 -58.94
C ASP A 1527 -27.39 4.78 -60.13
N GLU A 1528 -28.68 4.63 -60.45
CA GLU A 1528 -29.37 5.38 -61.51
C GLU A 1528 -29.52 6.88 -61.16
N ALA A 1529 -29.75 7.23 -59.89
CA ALA A 1529 -29.80 8.61 -59.42
C ALA A 1529 -28.42 9.31 -59.48
N GLY A 1530 -27.33 8.54 -59.40
CA GLY A 1530 -25.96 9.03 -59.39
C GLY A 1530 -25.56 9.73 -58.08
N ASN A 1531 -24.25 9.87 -57.85
CA ASN A 1531 -23.66 10.47 -56.64
C ASN A 1531 -23.96 9.73 -55.32
N TRP A 1532 -24.30 8.44 -55.37
CA TRP A 1532 -24.44 7.57 -54.20
C TRP A 1532 -23.43 6.43 -54.27
N THR A 1533 -22.78 6.12 -53.15
CA THR A 1533 -22.04 4.88 -52.96
C THR A 1533 -22.97 3.83 -52.37
N THR A 1534 -23.09 2.67 -53.02
CA THR A 1534 -23.95 1.57 -52.56
C THR A 1534 -23.14 0.52 -51.82
N VAL A 1535 -23.56 0.21 -50.58
CA VAL A 1535 -22.91 -0.79 -49.71
C VAL A 1535 -23.83 -2.01 -49.57
N PRO A 1536 -23.41 -3.20 -50.01
CA PRO A 1536 -24.26 -4.40 -49.99
C PRO A 1536 -24.36 -5.02 -48.59
N GLY A 1537 -25.48 -5.68 -48.30
CA GLY A 1537 -25.76 -6.23 -46.97
C GLY A 1537 -24.80 -7.33 -46.49
N LEU A 1538 -23.99 -7.93 -47.37
CA LEU A 1538 -22.93 -8.85 -46.95
C LEU A 1538 -21.83 -8.15 -46.15
N GLU A 1539 -21.56 -6.87 -46.41
CA GLU A 1539 -20.60 -6.09 -45.62
C GLU A 1539 -21.09 -5.92 -44.19
N VAL A 1540 -22.38 -5.61 -44.01
CA VAL A 1540 -22.99 -5.54 -42.67
C VAL A 1540 -23.02 -6.91 -42.00
N LEU A 1541 -23.28 -7.99 -42.74
CA LEU A 1541 -23.25 -9.35 -42.18
C LEU A 1541 -21.86 -9.70 -41.65
N ALA A 1542 -20.79 -9.31 -42.36
CA ALA A 1542 -19.42 -9.48 -41.91
C ALA A 1542 -19.15 -8.66 -40.64
N SER A 1543 -19.47 -7.38 -40.62
CA SER A 1543 -19.15 -6.51 -39.48
C SER A 1543 -20.01 -6.82 -38.25
N GLN A 1544 -21.31 -7.10 -38.40
CA GLN A 1544 -22.16 -7.48 -37.26
C GLN A 1544 -21.75 -8.83 -36.66
N GLY A 1545 -21.37 -9.81 -37.50
CA GLY A 1545 -20.85 -11.09 -37.03
C GLY A 1545 -19.45 -10.98 -36.43
N TRP A 1546 -18.62 -10.06 -36.94
CA TRP A 1546 -17.32 -9.76 -36.35
C TRP A 1546 -17.43 -9.28 -34.90
N TYR A 1547 -18.35 -8.36 -34.61
CA TYR A 1547 -18.62 -7.95 -33.22
C TYR A 1547 -19.24 -9.05 -32.36
N GLN A 1548 -20.04 -9.96 -32.93
CA GLN A 1548 -20.55 -11.12 -32.18
C GLN A 1548 -19.41 -12.02 -31.71
N PHE A 1549 -18.45 -12.30 -32.60
CA PHE A 1549 -17.28 -13.09 -32.27
C PHE A 1549 -16.49 -12.46 -31.12
N GLU A 1550 -16.26 -11.15 -31.19
CA GLU A 1550 -15.60 -10.41 -30.11
C GLU A 1550 -16.33 -10.54 -28.77
N LEU A 1551 -17.65 -10.37 -28.76
CA LEU A 1551 -18.47 -10.48 -27.54
C LEU A 1551 -18.43 -11.89 -26.94
N TRP A 1552 -18.40 -12.94 -27.76
CA TRP A 1552 -18.39 -14.32 -27.28
C TRP A 1552 -17.04 -14.79 -26.78
N THR A 1553 -15.95 -14.39 -27.45
CA THR A 1553 -14.63 -14.97 -27.19
C THR A 1553 -13.66 -13.99 -26.53
N GLY A 1554 -14.00 -12.70 -26.46
CA GLY A 1554 -13.10 -11.64 -26.01
C GLY A 1554 -11.89 -11.44 -26.94
N ILE A 1555 -11.97 -11.89 -28.19
CA ILE A 1555 -10.92 -11.78 -29.21
C ILE A 1555 -11.43 -10.93 -30.36
N THR A 1556 -10.68 -9.90 -30.70
CA THR A 1556 -10.96 -9.04 -31.86
C THR A 1556 -10.09 -9.49 -33.03
N PRO A 1557 -10.58 -10.33 -33.97
CA PRO A 1557 -9.81 -10.69 -35.18
C PRO A 1557 -9.75 -9.51 -36.14
N LEU A 1558 -9.00 -9.61 -37.24
CA LEU A 1558 -9.04 -8.58 -38.27
C LEU A 1558 -10.38 -8.62 -39.01
N TYR A 1559 -10.98 -7.45 -39.24
CA TYR A 1559 -12.21 -7.34 -40.02
C TYR A 1559 -12.06 -7.97 -41.42
N ARG A 1560 -10.88 -7.82 -42.06
CA ARG A 1560 -10.61 -8.43 -43.37
C ARG A 1560 -10.80 -9.95 -43.39
N ASP A 1561 -10.51 -10.64 -42.28
CA ASP A 1561 -10.60 -12.09 -42.20
C ASP A 1561 -12.08 -12.51 -42.07
N ALA A 1562 -12.84 -11.77 -41.25
CA ALA A 1562 -14.29 -11.92 -41.14
C ALA A 1562 -14.98 -11.66 -42.48
N ARG A 1563 -14.62 -10.56 -43.14
CA ARG A 1563 -15.13 -10.18 -44.47
C ARG A 1563 -14.83 -11.24 -45.51
N SER A 1564 -13.59 -11.74 -45.57
CA SER A 1564 -13.18 -12.78 -46.51
C SER A 1564 -13.96 -14.09 -46.28
N ALA A 1565 -14.18 -14.48 -45.02
CA ALA A 1565 -14.98 -15.66 -44.70
C ALA A 1565 -16.46 -15.52 -45.14
N VAL A 1566 -17.04 -14.32 -45.01
CA VAL A 1566 -18.41 -14.06 -45.48
C VAL A 1566 -18.49 -14.06 -47.00
N LEU A 1567 -17.58 -13.38 -47.68
CA LEU A 1567 -17.58 -13.26 -49.14
C LEU A 1567 -17.09 -14.55 -49.85
N GLY A 1568 -16.41 -15.44 -49.12
CA GLY A 1568 -15.82 -16.65 -49.69
C GLY A 1568 -14.58 -16.37 -50.55
N LEU A 1569 -13.79 -15.37 -50.14
CA LEU A 1569 -12.56 -14.92 -50.80
C LEU A 1569 -11.33 -15.76 -50.41
#